data_AF-N0AS91-F1
#
_entry.id   AF-N0AS91-F1
#
_cell.length_a   1.000
_cell.length_b   1.000
_cell.length_c   1.000
_cell.angle_alpha   90.00
_cell.angle_beta   90.00
_cell.angle_gamma   90.00
#
_symmetry.space_group_name_H-M   'P 1'
#
loop_
_entity.id
_entity.type
_entity.pdbx_description
1 polymer ?
#
loop_
_entity_poly.entity_id
_entity_poly.type
_entity_poly.pdbx_seq_one_letter_code
_entity_poly.pdbx_strand_id
1 'polypeptide(L)'
;MNALPLVGVLILLLFEVIAVMKTKKLMALLIYSSLAEVGYILLGIGNGTFVGQTGGLLHLEYQILMRGLVFLAAFVIIKHGGTQNIAKLKGMGRTSPFIATMFAFGIFSVMGLSPFKGSISKFLIVYSCIENSHYVSASLAIMGSIIEAWYFIKILHQICFAEAEEGEQSPDRPDHTSVMFKKISYGVVIVLGTLTALTSLFPEPLIAFSGNLANLLFGTTELELPVFDSLWPILVLVPYIGAFIVFIAGHFLPKLSGTLAVCIGAATVGMVWMDGKIDGLSKFFALIISVIMSLAIIYSIGYFKNEKRNNRYFFFMLLTLGSLIGVATSTKFGNFYVFWELMTWASYLLIVHVPTQKALNAGFKYFMMCTTGAYFMQFGILLLQHSAGTIDMGAVSDKLPLIAPSMLIAIIVMFVIGTGVKTGLVPMHSWLPEAHPAAPSPVSSILSGILTKIGLYGLVRVLFAVFGVGLLTQLGSTGKFSYIGLSISILGIITSLYGEIMALRQKDIKRLLAYSTMGQLGEIVTTLGLGTYLSMVAGLYHVLNHAVMKGMLFLAVGLLVHKLKSRDITAFKGVGKVMPFTAGCLSIGILAIMGLPPFNGFISKFLMLYAAVSSGYWYIAALILLGSIIAAIYYIRLIKTIFFEKYEGHAVKEGPLTMLIPIGLLTGVVIFNGLFPQFALKLVISAANSVAAKGGLAITSIPEIQVSWPVIIIIPMLGGLLAFFLGKRSPKIAGWISVAVMSVTLVVIAVSHAKFDIYSLSFALLIAFIGLLNILFSLGYMGHGHSQNRYYMFFLMMIGGLIGVATSNEFFSFFIYWEIMSSWTLYFSIIHEETKGALKEGFKYFIFNYIGASIAFLGILILTVKTGVFDMSILVERLKEIDLGTSGLGLTLITVGFLMKAAVLPFRIDYQMHPSTAPTPVSGYISSVLLKSAPYSLIKLFFIMGGAVVVGRLGMVFNNSTLMYTVSWIAGLSIVGAGAMGLVQKGIKRLLIYSTVSQIGYIILGLSLGSTLGLTGAMLHFVNHMFFKDLLFLAAGAIMVQAHVRNLDDVTGLGRKMPVTLAFFMIGALSLAGIPPFSGFTSKWIIYEAAMEKGYVFLAILSLVGSVLTMAYFVKFMHSAFFGIPSKNSENVKEASWTMLVPMGVLSAVSIIFGIMPGLPLTVISKVLSLAGFAQPTYTLFSVDTPIGSWQVGTITITILLALVVGLVLLLSGNKKVRYTDAYTCGVTDLDAEKINVASENMYETPAKLVKRLHRIIIPVFGNGEEEEE
;
A
#
# COMPACT_ATOMS: atom_id res chain seq x y z
N MET A 1 34.47 -24.00 44.10
CA MET A 1 33.18 -23.87 43.38
C MET A 1 32.06 -24.15 44.37
N ASN A 2 31.29 -23.14 44.75
CA ASN A 2 30.11 -23.36 45.58
C ASN A 2 29.09 -24.16 44.74
N ALA A 3 28.70 -25.36 45.19
CA ALA A 3 27.68 -26.17 44.51
C ALA A 3 26.26 -25.56 44.62
N LEU A 4 26.09 -24.58 45.51
CA LEU A 4 24.80 -24.03 45.91
C LEU A 4 24.02 -23.31 44.79
N PRO A 5 24.63 -22.47 43.91
CA PRO A 5 23.91 -21.87 42.78
C PRO A 5 23.39 -22.91 41.78
N LEU A 6 24.19 -23.94 41.48
CA LEU A 6 23.80 -25.02 40.56
C LEU A 6 22.63 -25.83 41.13
N VAL A 7 22.69 -26.15 42.44
CA VAL A 7 21.58 -26.79 43.16
C VAL A 7 20.32 -25.90 43.15
N GLY A 8 20.47 -24.59 43.35
CA GLY A 8 19.37 -23.61 43.26
C GLY A 8 18.68 -23.61 41.90
N VAL A 9 19.44 -23.58 40.80
CA VAL A 9 18.89 -23.67 39.43
C VAL A 9 18.18 -25.01 39.19
N LEU A 10 18.78 -26.13 39.63
CA LEU A 10 18.19 -27.46 39.45
C LEU A 10 16.86 -27.58 40.20
N ILE A 11 16.80 -27.08 41.43
CA ILE A 11 15.57 -27.00 42.24
C ILE A 11 14.52 -26.15 41.52
N LEU A 12 14.90 -24.95 41.05
CA LEU A 12 14.02 -24.05 40.31
C LEU A 12 13.39 -24.79 39.11
N LEU A 13 14.20 -25.34 38.21
CA LEU A 13 13.70 -25.98 36.99
C LEU A 13 12.89 -27.25 37.27
N LEU A 14 13.35 -28.08 38.23
CA LEU A 14 12.64 -29.30 38.61
C LEU A 14 11.22 -28.98 39.08
N PHE A 15 11.07 -28.01 39.98
CA PHE A 15 9.77 -27.65 40.53
C PHE A 15 8.89 -26.86 39.55
N GLU A 16 9.48 -26.06 38.64
CA GLU A 16 8.74 -25.47 37.51
C GLU A 16 8.15 -26.55 36.59
N VAL A 17 8.92 -27.58 36.25
CA VAL A 17 8.44 -28.72 35.43
C VAL A 17 7.33 -29.49 36.16
N ILE A 18 7.51 -29.77 37.47
CA ILE A 18 6.49 -30.42 38.28
C ILE A 18 5.22 -29.56 38.35
N ALA A 19 5.33 -28.24 38.50
CA ALA A 19 4.20 -27.32 38.49
C ALA A 19 3.41 -27.42 37.17
N VAL A 20 4.11 -27.42 36.02
CA VAL A 20 3.48 -27.63 34.69
C VAL A 20 2.72 -28.96 34.62
N MET A 21 3.29 -30.04 35.17
CA MET A 21 2.64 -31.36 35.22
C MET A 21 1.40 -31.39 36.14
N LYS A 22 1.32 -30.48 37.13
CA LYS A 22 0.22 -30.43 38.13
C LYS A 22 -0.83 -29.35 37.86
N THR A 23 -0.91 -28.83 36.64
CA THR A 23 -1.88 -27.80 36.18
C THR A 23 -3.37 -28.13 36.35
N LYS A 24 -3.73 -29.35 36.76
CA LYS A 24 -5.13 -29.74 37.05
C LYS A 24 -5.61 -29.36 38.45
N LYS A 25 -4.72 -29.27 39.45
CA LYS A 25 -5.07 -29.00 40.85
C LYS A 25 -4.45 -27.68 41.32
N LEU A 26 -5.27 -26.72 41.72
CA LEU A 26 -4.82 -25.36 42.04
C LEU A 26 -3.79 -25.33 43.18
N MET A 27 -4.10 -25.95 44.33
CA MET A 27 -3.19 -25.94 45.49
C MET A 27 -1.87 -26.65 45.24
N ALA A 28 -1.90 -27.80 44.54
CA ALA A 28 -0.69 -28.54 44.22
C ALA A 28 0.25 -27.68 43.35
N LEU A 29 -0.29 -27.03 42.32
CA LEU A 29 0.50 -26.15 41.46
C LEU A 29 1.05 -24.93 42.23
N LEU A 30 0.27 -24.29 43.10
CA LEU A 30 0.76 -23.18 43.91
C LEU A 30 1.88 -23.61 44.87
N ILE A 31 1.79 -24.79 45.47
CA ILE A 31 2.84 -25.34 46.34
C ILE A 31 4.13 -25.59 45.55
N TYR A 32 4.05 -26.31 44.42
CA TYR A 32 5.24 -26.61 43.62
C TYR A 32 5.87 -25.36 43.01
N SER A 33 5.08 -24.41 42.53
CA SER A 33 5.63 -23.11 42.08
C SER A 33 6.28 -22.33 43.22
N SER A 34 5.82 -22.48 44.47
CA SER A 34 6.46 -21.83 45.62
C SER A 34 7.79 -22.48 45.98
N LEU A 35 7.89 -23.81 45.84
CA LEU A 35 9.15 -24.55 45.98
C LEU A 35 10.16 -24.17 44.88
N ALA A 36 9.68 -23.82 43.68
CA ALA A 36 10.53 -23.34 42.61
C ALA A 36 11.23 -22.02 42.98
N GLU A 37 10.52 -21.08 43.63
CA GLU A 37 11.09 -19.80 44.09
C GLU A 37 12.16 -19.97 45.18
N VAL A 38 12.12 -21.05 45.97
CA VAL A 38 13.24 -21.39 46.87
C VAL A 38 14.54 -21.57 46.08
N GLY A 39 14.45 -22.06 44.84
CA GLY A 39 15.57 -22.13 43.90
C GLY A 39 16.17 -20.75 43.60
N TYR A 40 15.35 -19.70 43.41
CA TYR A 40 15.84 -18.31 43.25
C TYR A 40 16.56 -17.80 44.50
N ILE A 41 16.02 -18.08 45.69
CA ILE A 41 16.63 -17.69 46.97
C ILE A 41 18.02 -18.35 47.13
N LEU A 42 18.09 -19.67 46.91
CA LEU A 42 19.34 -20.43 46.99
C LEU A 42 20.36 -19.98 45.94
N LEU A 43 19.90 -19.62 44.75
CA LEU A 43 20.72 -19.12 43.66
C LEU A 43 21.30 -17.73 43.99
N GLY A 44 20.50 -16.83 44.57
CA GLY A 44 20.97 -15.53 45.05
C GLY A 44 21.98 -15.63 46.19
N ILE A 45 21.64 -16.36 47.26
CA ILE A 45 22.52 -16.53 48.43
C ILE A 45 23.80 -17.29 48.05
N GLY A 46 23.67 -18.33 47.20
CA GLY A 46 24.79 -19.19 46.82
C GLY A 46 25.86 -18.56 45.95
N ASN A 47 25.56 -17.45 45.27
CA ASN A 47 26.57 -16.69 44.52
C ASN A 47 27.57 -15.98 45.45
N GLY A 48 27.21 -15.76 46.72
CA GLY A 48 28.13 -15.19 47.71
C GLY A 48 28.43 -13.70 47.57
N THR A 49 27.78 -12.97 46.66
CA THR A 49 27.92 -11.51 46.55
C THR A 49 26.86 -10.78 47.37
N PHE A 50 27.19 -9.57 47.84
CA PHE A 50 26.26 -8.72 48.60
C PHE A 50 24.94 -8.50 47.84
N VAL A 51 25.02 -8.26 46.51
CA VAL A 51 23.86 -8.10 45.63
C VAL A 51 23.02 -9.38 45.55
N GLY A 52 23.66 -10.54 45.43
CA GLY A 52 22.98 -11.84 45.36
C GLY A 52 22.28 -12.21 46.67
N GLN A 53 22.95 -12.03 47.80
CA GLN A 53 22.42 -12.32 49.13
C GLN A 53 21.26 -11.38 49.48
N THR A 54 21.43 -10.07 49.24
CA THR A 54 20.36 -9.08 49.41
C THR A 54 19.18 -9.38 48.50
N GLY A 55 19.44 -9.70 47.22
CA GLY A 55 18.40 -10.08 46.26
C GLY A 55 17.65 -11.35 46.68
N GLY A 56 18.33 -12.35 47.23
CA GLY A 56 17.74 -13.59 47.74
C GLY A 56 16.82 -13.37 48.95
N LEU A 57 17.25 -12.58 49.94
CA LEU A 57 16.45 -12.21 51.11
C LEU A 57 15.25 -11.34 50.70
N LEU A 58 15.48 -10.34 49.85
CA LEU A 58 14.41 -9.48 49.32
C LEU A 58 13.38 -10.29 48.53
N HIS A 59 13.83 -11.30 47.79
CA HIS A 59 12.91 -12.20 47.08
C HIS A 59 12.07 -13.02 48.06
N LEU A 60 12.65 -13.53 49.15
CA LEU A 60 11.90 -14.22 50.20
C LEU A 60 10.81 -13.32 50.80
N GLU A 61 11.14 -12.07 51.12
CA GLU A 61 10.20 -11.09 51.68
C GLU A 61 9.03 -10.81 50.72
N TYR A 62 9.31 -10.56 49.44
CA TYR A 62 8.28 -10.39 48.42
C TYR A 62 7.40 -11.64 48.27
N GLN A 63 8.00 -12.83 48.23
CA GLN A 63 7.26 -14.08 48.03
C GLN A 63 6.37 -14.42 49.23
N ILE A 64 6.78 -14.14 50.47
CA ILE A 64 5.94 -14.32 51.66
C ILE A 64 4.66 -13.48 51.55
N LEU A 65 4.79 -12.20 51.21
CA LEU A 65 3.65 -11.28 51.08
C LEU A 65 2.76 -11.64 49.88
N MET A 66 3.35 -11.75 48.69
CA MET A 66 2.63 -11.94 47.42
C MET A 66 1.99 -13.34 47.35
N ARG A 67 2.71 -14.39 47.74
CA ARG A 67 2.12 -15.75 47.77
C ARG A 67 1.15 -15.90 48.94
N GLY A 68 1.36 -15.22 50.07
CA GLY A 68 0.36 -15.15 51.14
C GLY A 68 -1.00 -14.66 50.62
N LEU A 69 -1.00 -13.59 49.81
CA LEU A 69 -2.20 -13.11 49.12
C LEU A 69 -2.78 -14.15 48.15
N VAL A 70 -1.93 -14.77 47.31
CA VAL A 70 -2.35 -15.77 46.31
C VAL A 70 -2.96 -17.01 46.96
N PHE A 71 -2.32 -17.57 47.99
CA PHE A 71 -2.81 -18.75 48.71
C PHE A 71 -4.11 -18.46 49.45
N LEU A 72 -4.22 -17.31 50.11
CA LEU A 72 -5.45 -16.93 50.80
C LEU A 72 -6.61 -16.73 49.81
N ALA A 73 -6.37 -16.02 48.70
CA ALA A 73 -7.39 -15.83 47.68
C ALA A 73 -7.76 -17.16 46.98
N ALA A 74 -6.79 -18.04 46.71
CA ALA A 74 -7.01 -19.38 46.17
C ALA A 74 -7.83 -20.26 47.13
N PHE A 75 -7.53 -20.21 48.43
CA PHE A 75 -8.28 -20.93 49.45
C PHE A 75 -9.74 -20.48 49.49
N VAL A 76 -9.99 -19.17 49.44
CA VAL A 76 -11.34 -18.61 49.35
C VAL A 76 -12.04 -19.08 48.06
N ILE A 77 -11.35 -19.06 46.91
CA ILE A 77 -11.90 -19.53 45.62
C ILE A 77 -12.25 -21.02 45.68
N ILE A 78 -11.39 -21.87 46.24
CA ILE A 78 -11.62 -23.32 46.37
C ILE A 78 -12.80 -23.60 47.29
N LYS A 79 -12.90 -22.88 48.41
CA LYS A 79 -13.98 -23.07 49.39
C LYS A 79 -15.34 -22.65 48.81
N HIS A 80 -15.38 -21.56 48.03
CA HIS A 80 -16.59 -21.14 47.30
C HIS A 80 -16.89 -22.07 46.10
N GLY A 81 -15.85 -22.60 45.45
CA GLY A 81 -15.98 -23.48 44.29
C GLY A 81 -16.27 -24.94 44.62
N GLY A 82 -16.07 -25.37 45.87
CA GLY A 82 -16.24 -26.75 46.34
C GLY A 82 -15.23 -27.76 45.77
N THR A 83 -14.18 -27.30 45.09
CA THR A 83 -13.25 -28.18 44.37
C THR A 83 -11.88 -27.51 44.18
N GLN A 84 -10.83 -28.33 44.10
CA GLN A 84 -9.47 -27.88 43.77
C GLN A 84 -9.17 -28.02 42.27
N ASN A 85 -10.08 -28.60 41.49
CA ASN A 85 -9.86 -28.81 40.06
C ASN A 85 -10.09 -27.51 39.30
N ILE A 86 -9.04 -27.01 38.64
CA ILE A 86 -9.05 -25.70 37.97
C ILE A 86 -10.11 -25.64 36.86
N ALA A 87 -10.35 -26.75 36.16
CA ALA A 87 -11.36 -26.82 35.10
C ALA A 87 -12.78 -26.61 35.64
N LYS A 88 -13.05 -26.99 36.90
CA LYS A 88 -14.35 -26.83 37.57
C LYS A 88 -14.48 -25.50 38.34
N LEU A 89 -13.40 -24.72 38.41
CA LEU A 89 -13.34 -23.37 38.99
C LEU A 89 -13.55 -22.26 37.94
N LYS A 90 -13.94 -22.62 36.71
CA LYS A 90 -14.32 -21.65 35.68
C LYS A 90 -15.52 -20.80 36.13
N GLY A 91 -15.55 -19.54 35.70
CA GLY A 91 -16.63 -18.61 36.04
C GLY A 91 -16.52 -17.96 37.43
N MET A 92 -15.53 -18.32 38.26
CA MET A 92 -15.31 -17.73 39.58
C MET A 92 -15.06 -16.22 39.53
N GLY A 93 -14.49 -15.72 38.41
CA GLY A 93 -14.36 -14.28 38.16
C GLY A 93 -15.68 -13.51 38.07
N ARG A 94 -16.82 -14.17 37.81
CA ARG A 94 -18.16 -13.55 37.84
C ARG A 94 -18.82 -13.68 39.21
N THR A 95 -18.64 -14.81 39.89
CA THR A 95 -19.30 -15.08 41.19
C THR A 95 -18.61 -14.39 42.36
N SER A 96 -17.27 -14.22 42.30
CA SER A 96 -16.48 -13.51 43.31
C SER A 96 -15.45 -12.58 42.66
N PRO A 97 -15.89 -11.46 42.05
CA PRO A 97 -15.04 -10.62 41.21
C PRO A 97 -13.90 -9.95 41.99
N PHE A 98 -14.13 -9.57 43.25
CA PHE A 98 -13.10 -8.96 44.09
C PHE A 98 -11.97 -9.95 44.41
N ILE A 99 -12.31 -11.14 44.92
CA ILE A 99 -11.32 -12.17 45.26
C ILE A 99 -10.58 -12.66 44.02
N ALA A 100 -11.27 -12.85 42.89
CA ALA A 100 -10.62 -13.22 41.63
C ALA A 100 -9.66 -12.13 41.12
N THR A 101 -9.97 -10.85 41.37
CA THR A 101 -9.08 -9.73 41.02
C THR A 101 -7.87 -9.68 41.94
N MET A 102 -8.04 -9.89 43.25
CA MET A 102 -6.93 -9.96 44.21
C MET A 102 -6.03 -11.18 43.98
N PHE A 103 -6.62 -12.32 43.62
CA PHE A 103 -5.89 -13.51 43.18
C PHE A 103 -5.06 -13.22 41.91
N ALA A 104 -5.67 -12.57 40.92
CA ALA A 104 -4.96 -12.16 39.70
C ALA A 104 -3.83 -11.17 39.98
N PHE A 105 -4.10 -10.16 40.81
CA PHE A 105 -3.10 -9.17 41.23
C PHE A 105 -1.94 -9.83 41.97
N GLY A 106 -2.22 -10.76 42.88
CA GLY A 106 -1.20 -11.54 43.58
C GLY A 106 -0.34 -12.36 42.61
N ILE A 107 -0.95 -13.12 41.68
CA ILE A 107 -0.21 -13.91 40.69
C ILE A 107 0.68 -13.03 39.81
N PHE A 108 0.13 -11.94 39.29
CA PHE A 108 0.92 -11.01 38.49
C PHE A 108 2.08 -10.41 39.31
N SER A 109 1.84 -10.06 40.58
CA SER A 109 2.88 -9.52 41.46
C SER A 109 4.00 -10.54 41.73
N VAL A 110 3.66 -11.82 41.94
CA VAL A 110 4.65 -12.93 42.06
C VAL A 110 5.52 -13.04 40.81
N MET A 111 4.92 -12.86 39.62
CA MET A 111 5.64 -12.83 38.35
C MET A 111 6.49 -11.55 38.16
N GLY A 112 6.43 -10.58 39.07
CA GLY A 112 7.10 -9.28 38.94
C GLY A 112 6.37 -8.30 38.01
N LEU A 113 5.07 -8.51 37.74
CA LEU A 113 4.25 -7.64 36.90
C LEU A 113 3.11 -7.06 37.71
N SER A 114 2.98 -5.74 37.80
CA SER A 114 1.83 -5.18 38.52
C SER A 114 1.55 -3.74 38.07
N PRO A 115 0.32 -3.23 38.29
CA PRO A 115 0.00 -1.82 38.12
C PRO A 115 0.62 -0.92 39.23
N PHE A 116 1.58 -1.42 39.99
CA PHE A 116 2.22 -0.75 41.12
C PHE A 116 3.74 -0.95 41.12
N LYS A 117 4.34 -1.17 39.93
CA LYS A 117 5.72 -1.66 39.71
C LYS A 117 5.91 -3.14 40.08
N GLY A 118 6.96 -3.76 39.56
CA GLY A 118 7.31 -5.16 39.80
C GLY A 118 8.36 -5.33 40.91
N SER A 119 8.49 -6.54 41.46
CA SER A 119 9.57 -6.85 42.40
C SER A 119 10.94 -6.86 41.71
N ILE A 120 11.89 -6.12 42.26
CA ILE A 120 13.26 -6.00 41.73
C ILE A 120 14.16 -7.21 42.06
N SER A 121 13.70 -8.08 42.96
CA SER A 121 14.54 -9.12 43.55
C SER A 121 15.08 -10.13 42.53
N LYS A 122 14.26 -10.57 41.57
CA LYS A 122 14.69 -11.46 40.47
C LYS A 122 15.78 -10.80 39.61
N PHE A 123 15.75 -9.47 39.42
CA PHE A 123 16.80 -8.74 38.69
C PHE A 123 18.14 -8.78 39.42
N LEU A 124 18.14 -8.53 40.73
CA LEU A 124 19.36 -8.54 41.56
C LEU A 124 20.00 -9.94 41.57
N ILE A 125 19.18 -10.98 41.70
CA ILE A 125 19.63 -12.37 41.71
C ILE A 125 20.27 -12.74 40.36
N VAL A 126 19.60 -12.45 39.24
CA VAL A 126 20.13 -12.73 37.89
C VAL A 126 21.39 -11.90 37.60
N TYR A 127 21.42 -10.63 38.03
CA TYR A 127 22.59 -9.77 37.91
C TYR A 127 23.80 -10.32 38.68
N SER A 128 23.61 -10.79 39.92
CA SER A 128 24.66 -11.43 40.71
C SER A 128 25.24 -12.69 40.03
N CYS A 129 24.41 -13.46 39.31
CA CYS A 129 24.93 -14.56 38.49
C CYS A 129 25.79 -14.06 37.32
N ILE A 130 25.35 -13.01 36.63
CA ILE A 130 26.08 -12.41 35.51
C ILE A 130 27.42 -11.83 35.99
N GLU A 131 27.42 -11.15 37.14
CA GLU A 131 28.61 -10.59 37.78
C GLU A 131 29.69 -11.64 38.05
N ASN A 132 29.27 -12.85 38.48
CA ASN A 132 30.18 -13.99 38.71
C ASN A 132 30.43 -14.83 37.44
N SER A 133 30.08 -14.36 36.25
CA SER A 133 30.18 -15.11 34.98
C SER A 133 29.41 -16.44 34.95
N HIS A 134 28.42 -16.63 35.83
CA HIS A 134 27.50 -17.77 35.84
C HIS A 134 26.35 -17.58 34.83
N TYR A 135 26.69 -17.34 33.56
CA TYR A 135 25.72 -17.02 32.50
C TYR A 135 24.67 -18.12 32.27
N VAL A 136 25.06 -19.39 32.43
CA VAL A 136 24.17 -20.55 32.30
C VAL A 136 23.11 -20.52 33.40
N SER A 137 23.52 -20.33 34.66
CA SER A 137 22.60 -20.23 35.80
C SER A 137 21.62 -19.06 35.64
N ALA A 138 22.10 -17.91 35.20
CA ALA A 138 21.28 -16.73 34.90
C ALA A 138 20.24 -17.01 33.78
N SER A 139 20.65 -17.67 32.70
CA SER A 139 19.78 -18.02 31.57
C SER A 139 18.71 -19.04 31.97
N LEU A 140 19.09 -20.05 32.75
CA LEU A 140 18.17 -21.07 33.27
C LEU A 140 17.19 -20.49 34.30
N ALA A 141 17.61 -19.51 35.10
CA ALA A 141 16.71 -18.77 35.97
C ALA A 141 15.62 -18.06 35.17
N ILE A 142 16.01 -17.28 34.15
CA ILE A 142 15.06 -16.63 33.23
C ILE A 142 14.12 -17.64 32.57
N MET A 143 14.62 -18.79 32.15
CA MET A 143 13.78 -19.87 31.60
C MET A 143 12.73 -20.35 32.61
N GLY A 144 13.09 -20.46 33.89
CA GLY A 144 12.15 -20.70 34.99
C GLY A 144 11.03 -19.66 35.05
N SER A 145 11.37 -18.36 34.97
CA SER A 145 10.37 -17.27 34.93
C SER A 145 9.43 -17.34 33.71
N ILE A 146 9.92 -17.80 32.56
CA ILE A 146 9.09 -18.02 31.36
C ILE A 146 8.11 -19.20 31.57
N ILE A 147 8.58 -20.30 32.16
CA ILE A 147 7.74 -21.46 32.48
C ILE A 147 6.68 -21.07 33.51
N GLU A 148 7.06 -20.28 34.52
CA GLU A 148 6.17 -19.73 35.54
C GLU A 148 5.02 -18.92 34.92
N ALA A 149 5.39 -17.95 34.07
CA ALA A 149 4.42 -17.14 33.34
C ALA A 149 3.44 -17.98 32.52
N TRP A 150 3.91 -19.07 31.91
CA TRP A 150 3.08 -19.95 31.07
C TRP A 150 1.92 -20.58 31.83
N TYR A 151 2.15 -21.19 33.00
CA TYR A 151 1.05 -21.82 33.73
C TYR A 151 0.20 -20.80 34.48
N PHE A 152 0.77 -19.69 34.95
CA PHE A 152 0.00 -18.67 35.64
C PHE A 152 -1.01 -17.98 34.73
N ILE A 153 -0.63 -17.62 33.50
CA ILE A 153 -1.60 -17.05 32.56
C ILE A 153 -2.69 -18.08 32.21
N LYS A 154 -2.37 -19.38 32.08
CA LYS A 154 -3.38 -20.43 31.88
C LYS A 154 -4.38 -20.51 33.03
N ILE A 155 -3.92 -20.40 34.27
CA ILE A 155 -4.77 -20.42 35.45
C ILE A 155 -5.65 -19.17 35.52
N LEU A 156 -5.07 -17.99 35.27
CA LEU A 156 -5.82 -16.74 35.22
C LEU A 156 -6.90 -16.78 34.14
N HIS A 157 -6.61 -17.33 32.97
CA HIS A 157 -7.61 -17.55 31.93
C HIS A 157 -8.76 -18.41 32.42
N GLN A 158 -8.49 -19.52 33.11
CA GLN A 158 -9.55 -20.43 33.57
C GLN A 158 -10.36 -19.86 34.75
N ILE A 159 -9.71 -19.28 35.75
CA ILE A 159 -10.38 -18.86 37.00
C ILE A 159 -10.99 -17.46 36.86
N CYS A 160 -10.23 -16.50 36.32
CA CYS A 160 -10.60 -15.09 36.35
C CYS A 160 -11.37 -14.64 35.09
N PHE A 161 -11.13 -15.28 33.94
CA PHE A 161 -11.66 -14.80 32.65
C PHE A 161 -12.64 -15.75 31.94
N ALA A 162 -12.47 -17.07 32.05
CA ALA A 162 -13.31 -18.04 31.35
C ALA A 162 -14.75 -18.04 31.87
N GLU A 163 -15.69 -18.23 30.96
CA GLU A 163 -17.12 -18.36 31.25
C GLU A 163 -17.46 -19.84 31.50
N ALA A 164 -18.42 -20.09 32.41
CA ALA A 164 -18.94 -21.44 32.64
C ALA A 164 -19.93 -21.82 31.53
N GLU A 165 -20.00 -23.09 31.15
CA GLU A 165 -20.92 -23.59 30.11
C GLU A 165 -22.39 -23.52 30.59
N GLU A 166 -23.31 -23.17 29.70
CA GLU A 166 -24.75 -23.16 29.97
C GLU A 166 -25.21 -24.61 30.24
N GLY A 167 -25.49 -24.91 31.52
CA GLY A 167 -25.78 -26.26 32.02
C GLY A 167 -24.96 -26.65 33.26
N GLU A 168 -23.79 -26.04 33.49
CA GLU A 168 -22.99 -26.22 34.72
C GLU A 168 -23.29 -25.17 35.81
N GLN A 169 -24.20 -24.22 35.52
CA GLN A 169 -24.78 -23.34 36.53
C GLN A 169 -25.76 -24.13 37.38
N SER A 170 -25.29 -24.73 38.47
CA SER A 170 -26.19 -25.08 39.58
C SER A 170 -26.78 -23.77 40.13
N PRO A 171 -28.11 -23.58 40.15
CA PRO A 171 -28.74 -22.40 40.74
C PRO A 171 -28.50 -22.28 42.25
N ASP A 172 -28.06 -23.36 42.90
CA ASP A 172 -27.69 -23.38 44.30
C ASP A 172 -26.38 -24.17 44.46
N ARG A 173 -25.23 -23.48 44.56
CA ARG A 173 -24.09 -24.06 45.29
C ARG A 173 -24.27 -23.62 46.74
N PRO A 174 -24.60 -24.54 47.67
CA PRO A 174 -24.81 -24.17 49.06
C PRO A 174 -23.56 -23.49 49.61
N ASP A 175 -23.73 -22.24 50.04
CA ASP A 175 -22.66 -21.42 50.57
C ASP A 175 -22.40 -21.84 52.03
N HIS A 176 -21.67 -22.94 52.19
CA HIS A 176 -21.29 -23.48 53.51
C HIS A 176 -20.27 -22.60 54.25
N THR A 177 -20.02 -21.35 53.82
CA THR A 177 -19.10 -20.44 54.50
C THR A 177 -19.83 -19.51 55.47
N SER A 178 -19.41 -19.52 56.74
CA SER A 178 -19.96 -18.60 57.73
C SER A 178 -19.70 -17.13 57.33
N VAL A 179 -20.67 -16.25 57.59
CA VAL A 179 -20.57 -14.81 57.30
C VAL A 179 -19.33 -14.18 57.96
N MET A 180 -18.97 -14.67 59.15
CA MET A 180 -17.76 -14.26 59.88
C MET A 180 -16.48 -14.64 59.10
N PHE A 181 -16.41 -15.85 58.55
CA PHE A 181 -15.28 -16.30 57.74
C PHE A 181 -15.11 -15.44 56.48
N LYS A 182 -16.20 -15.03 55.83
CA LYS A 182 -16.15 -14.10 54.68
C LYS A 182 -15.59 -12.73 55.08
N LYS A 183 -16.08 -12.12 56.16
CA LYS A 183 -15.60 -10.80 56.60
C LYS A 183 -14.11 -10.82 56.96
N ILE A 184 -13.66 -11.84 57.71
CA ILE A 184 -12.26 -11.99 58.10
C ILE A 184 -11.37 -12.25 56.88
N SER A 185 -11.75 -13.21 56.01
CA SER A 185 -10.95 -13.53 54.82
C SER A 185 -10.85 -12.35 53.86
N TYR A 186 -11.93 -11.59 53.64
CA TYR A 186 -11.89 -10.38 52.81
C TYR A 186 -11.02 -9.28 53.43
N GLY A 187 -11.14 -9.05 54.75
CA GLY A 187 -10.31 -8.08 55.47
C GLY A 187 -8.81 -8.39 55.33
N VAL A 188 -8.42 -9.66 55.54
CA VAL A 188 -7.02 -10.07 55.40
C VAL A 188 -6.54 -10.00 53.94
N VAL A 189 -7.38 -10.37 52.97
CA VAL A 189 -7.05 -10.20 51.53
C VAL A 189 -6.82 -8.74 51.16
N ILE A 190 -7.63 -7.80 51.70
CA ILE A 190 -7.43 -6.36 51.48
C ILE A 190 -6.11 -5.90 52.09
N VAL A 191 -5.80 -6.29 53.33
CA VAL A 191 -4.54 -5.92 54.00
C VAL A 191 -3.34 -6.44 53.21
N LEU A 192 -3.33 -7.72 52.86
CA LEU A 192 -2.24 -8.31 52.06
C LEU A 192 -2.15 -7.70 50.67
N GLY A 193 -3.28 -7.40 50.02
CA GLY A 193 -3.31 -6.72 48.72
C GLY A 193 -2.76 -5.29 48.80
N THR A 194 -3.11 -4.54 49.85
CA THR A 194 -2.63 -3.18 50.10
C THR A 194 -1.14 -3.20 50.41
N LEU A 195 -0.68 -4.10 51.28
CA LEU A 195 0.74 -4.30 51.57
C LEU A 195 1.50 -4.63 50.29
N THR A 196 1.03 -5.59 49.49
CA THR A 196 1.65 -5.95 48.20
C THR A 196 1.77 -4.74 47.27
N ALA A 197 0.75 -3.88 47.19
CA ALA A 197 0.79 -2.67 46.38
C ALA A 197 1.77 -1.62 46.94
N LEU A 198 1.77 -1.39 48.26
CA LEU A 198 2.67 -0.42 48.92
C LEU A 198 4.13 -0.84 48.81
N THR A 199 4.44 -2.11 49.05
CA THR A 199 5.81 -2.63 48.95
C THR A 199 6.33 -2.64 47.51
N SER A 200 5.44 -2.72 46.52
CA SER A 200 5.81 -2.58 45.11
C SER A 200 6.04 -1.12 44.71
N LEU A 201 5.23 -0.18 45.20
CA LEU A 201 5.38 1.26 44.90
C LEU A 201 6.58 1.90 45.61
N PHE A 202 6.81 1.51 46.85
CA PHE A 202 7.85 2.03 47.74
C PHE A 202 8.74 0.88 48.23
N PRO A 203 9.63 0.35 47.37
CA PRO A 203 10.45 -0.81 47.71
C PRO A 203 11.61 -0.49 48.65
N GLU A 204 12.02 0.79 48.77
CA GLU A 204 13.20 1.22 49.53
C GLU A 204 13.29 0.69 50.97
N PRO A 205 12.19 0.68 51.77
CA PRO A 205 12.26 0.14 53.13
C PRO A 205 12.59 -1.36 53.18
N LEU A 206 12.10 -2.15 52.22
CA LEU A 206 12.45 -3.58 52.14
C LEU A 206 13.87 -3.76 51.62
N ILE A 207 14.28 -3.00 50.62
CA ILE A 207 15.65 -3.07 50.08
C ILE A 207 16.67 -2.78 51.19
N ALA A 208 16.45 -1.73 51.98
CA ALA A 208 17.31 -1.39 53.12
C ALA A 208 17.29 -2.47 54.22
N PHE A 209 16.11 -3.02 54.53
CA PHE A 209 15.99 -4.10 55.51
C PHE A 209 16.73 -5.37 55.07
N SER A 210 16.51 -5.84 53.84
CA SER A 210 17.19 -7.01 53.29
C SER A 210 18.70 -6.80 53.16
N GLY A 211 19.15 -5.59 52.82
CA GLY A 211 20.59 -5.25 52.73
C GLY A 211 21.29 -5.31 54.09
N ASN A 212 20.70 -4.68 55.12
CA ASN A 212 21.20 -4.75 56.48
C ASN A 212 21.21 -6.19 57.02
N LEU A 213 20.18 -6.96 56.70
CA LEU A 213 20.08 -8.36 57.11
C LEU A 213 21.10 -9.24 56.39
N ALA A 214 21.37 -8.98 55.10
CA ALA A 214 22.41 -9.68 54.34
C ALA A 214 23.81 -9.43 54.96
N ASN A 215 24.10 -8.17 55.29
CA ASN A 215 25.35 -7.79 55.96
C ASN A 215 25.49 -8.52 57.32
N LEU A 216 24.44 -8.53 58.14
CA LEU A 216 24.43 -9.21 59.45
C LEU A 216 24.60 -10.73 59.34
N LEU A 217 23.91 -11.39 58.40
CA LEU A 217 23.87 -12.85 58.29
C LEU A 217 25.10 -13.44 57.58
N PHE A 218 25.69 -12.69 56.65
CA PHE A 218 26.73 -13.22 55.76
C PHE A 218 28.06 -12.46 55.83
N GLY A 219 28.15 -11.38 56.61
CA GLY A 219 29.40 -10.65 56.85
C GLY A 219 30.00 -9.99 55.59
N THR A 220 29.17 -9.66 54.61
CA THR A 220 29.59 -9.10 53.32
C THR A 220 29.69 -7.57 53.38
N THR A 221 30.77 -7.00 52.83
CA THR A 221 30.97 -5.54 52.79
C THR A 221 29.88 -4.85 51.97
N GLU A 222 29.27 -3.81 52.54
CA GLU A 222 28.26 -2.99 51.85
C GLU A 222 28.83 -2.39 50.57
N LEU A 223 28.27 -2.82 49.44
CA LEU A 223 28.43 -2.21 48.12
C LEU A 223 27.08 -1.62 47.73
N GLU A 224 27.08 -0.46 47.08
CA GLU A 224 25.84 0.13 46.56
C GLU A 224 25.11 -0.87 45.64
N LEU A 225 23.85 -1.14 45.94
CA LEU A 225 23.01 -1.97 45.07
C LEU A 225 22.81 -1.25 43.73
N PRO A 226 22.78 -2.00 42.61
CA PRO A 226 22.50 -1.40 41.31
C PRO A 226 21.08 -0.80 41.31
N VAL A 227 21.02 0.52 41.13
CA VAL A 227 19.75 1.26 41.03
C VAL A 227 19.16 1.03 39.64
N PHE A 228 18.10 0.21 39.55
CA PHE A 228 17.50 -0.15 38.26
C PHE A 228 16.38 0.81 37.81
N ASP A 229 15.70 1.50 38.72
CA ASP A 229 14.63 2.43 38.37
C ASP A 229 14.93 3.87 38.83
N SER A 230 14.09 4.80 38.40
CA SER A 230 14.15 6.19 38.87
C SER A 230 12.77 6.82 38.83
N LEU A 231 12.61 7.97 39.47
CA LEU A 231 11.33 8.68 39.52
C LEU A 231 10.71 8.86 38.14
N TRP A 232 9.44 8.50 38.03
CA TRP A 232 8.71 8.58 36.77
C TRP A 232 8.41 10.04 36.44
N PRO A 233 8.64 10.48 35.18
CA PRO A 233 8.37 11.86 34.79
C PRO A 233 6.87 12.15 34.83
N ILE A 234 6.52 13.42 35.06
CA ILE A 234 5.13 13.91 35.11
C ILE A 234 4.35 13.50 33.86
N LEU A 235 5.01 13.50 32.70
CA LEU A 235 4.46 13.10 31.41
C LEU A 235 3.88 11.67 31.41
N VAL A 236 4.46 10.77 32.21
CA VAL A 236 4.00 9.39 32.40
C VAL A 236 2.96 9.31 33.51
N LEU A 237 3.19 10.04 34.62
CA LEU A 237 2.32 10.01 35.79
C LEU A 237 0.90 10.49 35.47
N VAL A 238 0.71 11.49 34.61
CA VAL A 238 -0.63 12.00 34.27
C VAL A 238 -1.52 10.94 33.63
N PRO A 239 -1.16 10.29 32.50
CA PRO A 239 -1.98 9.21 31.97
C PRO A 239 -2.05 7.98 32.89
N TYR A 240 -0.99 7.70 33.66
CA TYR A 240 -0.94 6.57 34.57
C TYR A 240 -1.89 6.72 35.77
N ILE A 241 -1.72 7.78 36.56
CA ILE A 241 -2.59 8.12 37.69
C ILE A 241 -3.99 8.45 37.18
N GLY A 242 -4.08 9.12 36.03
CA GLY A 242 -5.34 9.37 35.33
C GLY A 242 -6.14 8.10 35.06
N ALA A 243 -5.49 6.96 34.78
CA ALA A 243 -6.18 5.68 34.67
C ALA A 243 -6.94 5.32 35.95
N PHE A 244 -6.28 5.40 37.11
CA PHE A 244 -6.90 5.12 38.41
C PHE A 244 -8.03 6.11 38.74
N ILE A 245 -7.82 7.40 38.44
CA ILE A 245 -8.87 8.43 38.62
C ILE A 245 -10.09 8.08 37.76
N VAL A 246 -9.90 7.74 36.48
CA VAL A 246 -10.99 7.34 35.59
C VAL A 246 -11.67 6.08 36.08
N PHE A 247 -10.92 5.10 36.58
CA PHE A 247 -11.47 3.87 37.11
C PHE A 247 -12.34 4.10 38.36
N ILE A 248 -11.85 4.89 39.32
CA ILE A 248 -12.58 5.22 40.55
C ILE A 248 -13.80 6.07 40.20
N ALA A 249 -13.63 7.16 39.45
CA ALA A 249 -14.72 8.03 39.05
C ALA A 249 -15.76 7.29 38.20
N GLY A 250 -15.33 6.41 37.29
CA GLY A 250 -16.19 5.60 36.45
C GLY A 250 -16.94 4.50 37.20
N HIS A 251 -16.50 4.13 38.40
CA HIS A 251 -17.24 3.22 39.28
C HIS A 251 -18.49 3.90 39.83
N PHE A 252 -18.38 5.17 40.26
CA PHE A 252 -19.51 5.96 40.78
C PHE A 252 -20.32 6.64 39.68
N LEU A 253 -19.67 7.07 38.59
CA LEU A 253 -20.23 7.85 37.50
C LEU A 253 -19.86 7.25 36.12
N PRO A 254 -20.47 6.12 35.72
CA PRO A 254 -20.08 5.38 34.51
C PRO A 254 -20.11 6.21 33.22
N LYS A 255 -21.04 7.18 33.12
CA LYS A 255 -21.19 8.06 31.96
C LYS A 255 -20.03 9.06 31.77
N LEU A 256 -19.29 9.38 32.85
CA LEU A 256 -18.17 10.34 32.83
C LEU A 256 -16.83 9.70 32.45
N SER A 257 -16.70 8.38 32.58
CA SER A 257 -15.45 7.63 32.34
C SER A 257 -14.82 7.92 30.97
N GLY A 258 -15.62 7.91 29.90
CA GLY A 258 -15.15 8.21 28.54
C GLY A 258 -14.70 9.66 28.38
N THR A 259 -15.44 10.62 28.90
CA THR A 259 -15.10 12.05 28.82
C THR A 259 -13.82 12.38 29.58
N LEU A 260 -13.67 11.82 30.79
CA LEU A 260 -12.45 11.98 31.59
C LEU A 260 -11.23 11.35 30.88
N ALA A 261 -11.40 10.17 30.28
CA ALA A 261 -10.33 9.54 29.50
C ALA A 261 -9.91 10.40 28.30
N VAL A 262 -10.85 11.05 27.61
CA VAL A 262 -10.54 12.00 26.53
C VAL A 262 -9.78 13.21 27.05
N CYS A 263 -10.18 13.77 28.21
CA CYS A 263 -9.49 14.91 28.82
C CYS A 263 -8.03 14.56 29.17
N ILE A 264 -7.80 13.39 29.77
CA ILE A 264 -6.45 12.91 30.11
C ILE A 264 -5.62 12.65 28.84
N GLY A 265 -6.22 12.05 27.80
CA GLY A 265 -5.57 11.86 26.51
C GLY A 265 -5.14 13.20 25.89
N ALA A 266 -6.06 14.17 25.83
CA ALA A 266 -5.79 15.51 25.31
C ALA A 266 -4.72 16.26 26.13
N ALA A 267 -4.79 16.17 27.46
CA ALA A 267 -3.75 16.73 28.34
C ALA A 267 -2.39 16.11 28.06
N THR A 268 -2.34 14.78 27.84
CA THR A 268 -1.10 14.07 27.47
C THR A 268 -0.53 14.60 26.16
N VAL A 269 -1.36 14.80 25.12
CA VAL A 269 -0.92 15.40 23.85
C VAL A 269 -0.35 16.81 24.07
N GLY A 270 -1.04 17.65 24.83
CA GLY A 270 -0.61 19.02 25.13
C GLY A 270 0.74 19.06 25.85
N MET A 271 0.93 18.20 26.86
CA MET A 271 2.21 18.12 27.59
C MET A 271 3.35 17.64 26.70
N VAL A 272 3.16 16.59 25.89
CA VAL A 272 4.21 16.11 24.96
C VAL A 272 4.58 17.22 23.95
N TRP A 273 3.59 17.97 23.47
CA TRP A 273 3.82 19.05 22.51
C TRP A 273 4.65 20.18 23.13
N MET A 274 4.31 20.58 24.36
CA MET A 274 4.96 21.67 25.11
C MET A 274 6.30 21.29 25.73
N ASP A 275 6.57 20.00 25.91
CA ASP A 275 7.83 19.54 26.51
C ASP A 275 9.03 19.82 25.57
N GLY A 276 9.93 20.69 26.03
CA GLY A 276 11.19 21.03 25.36
C GLY A 276 12.41 20.28 25.91
N LYS A 277 12.24 19.44 26.93
CA LYS A 277 13.36 18.72 27.59
C LYS A 277 13.62 17.35 26.96
N ILE A 278 12.62 16.73 26.33
CA ILE A 278 12.75 15.43 25.66
C ILE A 278 13.45 15.57 24.29
N ASP A 279 14.31 14.61 23.95
CA ASP A 279 15.02 14.62 22.66
C ASP A 279 14.10 14.41 21.45
N GLY A 280 14.57 14.79 20.25
CA GLY A 280 13.74 14.80 19.04
C GLY A 280 13.17 13.42 18.67
N LEU A 281 13.90 12.32 18.92
CA LEU A 281 13.41 10.96 18.66
C LEU A 281 12.30 10.59 19.65
N SER A 282 12.54 10.82 20.94
CA SER A 282 11.54 10.58 21.98
C SER A 282 10.27 11.42 21.77
N LYS A 283 10.42 12.70 21.41
CA LYS A 283 9.30 13.59 21.09
C LYS A 283 8.49 13.11 19.89
N PHE A 284 9.16 12.66 18.82
CA PHE A 284 8.50 12.13 17.62
C PHE A 284 7.60 10.92 17.95
N PHE A 285 8.11 9.92 18.66
CA PHE A 285 7.31 8.76 19.04
C PHE A 285 6.23 9.10 20.07
N ALA A 286 6.53 9.93 21.07
CA ALA A 286 5.56 10.34 22.09
C ALA A 286 4.37 11.11 21.48
N LEU A 287 4.59 11.94 20.46
CA LEU A 287 3.52 12.63 19.73
C LEU A 287 2.65 11.65 18.95
N ILE A 288 3.25 10.71 18.22
CA ILE A 288 2.50 9.68 17.48
C ILE A 288 1.64 8.87 18.46
N ILE A 289 2.22 8.41 19.57
CA ILE A 289 1.55 7.64 20.62
C ILE A 289 0.37 8.42 21.19
N SER A 290 0.62 9.62 21.72
CA SER A 290 -0.40 10.41 22.40
C SER A 290 -1.56 10.80 21.48
N VAL A 291 -1.29 11.21 20.24
CA VAL A 291 -2.33 11.61 19.28
C VAL A 291 -3.19 10.43 18.84
N ILE A 292 -2.58 9.33 18.37
CA ILE A 292 -3.35 8.19 17.84
C ILE A 292 -4.11 7.49 18.98
N MET A 293 -3.51 7.37 20.16
CA MET A 293 -4.23 6.81 21.31
C MET A 293 -5.39 7.70 21.76
N SER A 294 -5.24 9.03 21.76
CA SER A 294 -6.34 9.95 22.07
C SER A 294 -7.50 9.81 21.07
N LEU A 295 -7.19 9.68 19.77
CA LEU A 295 -8.20 9.42 18.73
C LEU A 295 -8.88 8.06 18.92
N ALA A 296 -8.14 7.02 19.31
CA ALA A 296 -8.70 5.71 19.65
C ALA A 296 -9.60 5.77 20.89
N ILE A 297 -9.25 6.57 21.92
CA ILE A 297 -10.08 6.80 23.11
C ILE A 297 -11.40 7.47 22.72
N ILE A 298 -11.38 8.52 21.87
CA ILE A 298 -12.58 9.19 21.36
C ILE A 298 -13.47 8.19 20.60
N TYR A 299 -12.87 7.39 19.72
CA TYR A 299 -13.58 6.35 18.96
C TYR A 299 -14.26 5.33 19.88
N SER A 300 -13.59 4.93 20.96
CA SER A 300 -14.07 3.91 21.89
C SER A 300 -15.33 4.31 22.65
N ILE A 301 -15.59 5.61 22.85
CA ILE A 301 -16.85 6.08 23.45
C ILE A 301 -18.07 5.61 22.65
N GLY A 302 -18.01 5.76 21.31
CA GLY A 302 -19.07 5.31 20.43
C GLY A 302 -19.14 3.79 20.32
N TYR A 303 -17.97 3.14 20.25
CA TYR A 303 -17.87 1.69 20.09
C TYR A 303 -18.41 0.91 21.30
N PHE A 304 -18.18 1.39 22.53
CA PHE A 304 -18.56 0.73 23.78
C PHE A 304 -19.79 1.33 24.47
N LYS A 305 -20.57 2.19 23.81
CA LYS A 305 -21.70 2.93 24.41
C LYS A 305 -22.70 2.04 25.19
N ASN A 306 -22.89 0.79 24.75
CA ASN A 306 -23.85 -0.16 25.34
C ASN A 306 -23.18 -1.32 26.11
N GLU A 307 -21.86 -1.28 26.36
CA GLU A 307 -21.16 -2.35 27.06
C GLU A 307 -21.00 -2.08 28.57
N LYS A 308 -21.29 -3.10 29.39
CA LYS A 308 -21.20 -3.02 30.86
C LYS A 308 -19.76 -2.88 31.38
N ARG A 309 -18.74 -3.23 30.58
CA ARG A 309 -17.31 -3.27 30.99
C ARG A 309 -16.48 -2.05 30.55
N ASN A 310 -17.15 -0.95 30.17
CA ASN A 310 -16.49 0.24 29.62
C ASN A 310 -15.43 0.87 30.55
N ASN A 311 -15.68 0.88 31.86
CA ASN A 311 -14.74 1.46 32.84
C ASN A 311 -13.38 0.72 32.88
N ARG A 312 -13.43 -0.62 32.86
CA ARG A 312 -12.22 -1.46 32.80
C ARG A 312 -11.42 -1.22 31.51
N TYR A 313 -12.12 -0.99 30.40
CA TYR A 313 -11.48 -0.70 29.12
C TYR A 313 -10.65 0.59 29.19
N PHE A 314 -11.24 1.70 29.63
CA PHE A 314 -10.54 2.99 29.69
C PHE A 314 -9.37 2.98 30.68
N PHE A 315 -9.50 2.25 31.80
CA PHE A 315 -8.39 2.04 32.74
C PHE A 315 -7.16 1.43 32.05
N PHE A 316 -7.30 0.28 31.39
CA PHE A 316 -6.18 -0.37 30.72
C PHE A 316 -5.69 0.40 29.49
N MET A 317 -6.56 1.16 28.82
CA MET A 317 -6.17 2.05 27.73
C MET A 317 -5.24 3.17 28.19
N LEU A 318 -5.55 3.82 29.32
CA LEU A 318 -4.72 4.90 29.88
C LEU A 318 -3.43 4.37 30.51
N LEU A 319 -3.45 3.19 31.15
CA LEU A 319 -2.23 2.52 31.59
C LEU A 319 -1.32 2.15 30.40
N THR A 320 -1.91 1.68 29.30
CA THR A 320 -1.17 1.44 28.05
C THR A 320 -0.58 2.74 27.51
N LEU A 321 -1.34 3.85 27.53
CA LEU A 321 -0.83 5.17 27.12
C LEU A 321 0.36 5.61 27.99
N GLY A 322 0.21 5.58 29.32
CA GLY A 322 1.27 6.00 30.23
C GLY A 322 2.53 5.16 30.10
N SER A 323 2.40 3.83 30.03
CA SER A 323 3.54 2.94 29.82
C SER A 323 4.24 3.17 28.48
N LEU A 324 3.50 3.37 27.37
CA LEU A 324 4.09 3.68 26.06
C LEU A 324 4.86 5.01 26.06
N ILE A 325 4.31 6.05 26.68
CA ILE A 325 5.01 7.34 26.87
C ILE A 325 6.25 7.14 27.74
N GLY A 326 6.17 6.28 28.76
CA GLY A 326 7.31 5.91 29.61
C GLY A 326 8.44 5.25 28.84
N VAL A 327 8.13 4.29 27.97
CA VAL A 327 9.14 3.68 27.08
C VAL A 327 9.77 4.75 26.18
N ALA A 328 8.96 5.60 25.55
CA ALA A 328 9.44 6.62 24.61
C ALA A 328 10.33 7.70 25.27
N THR A 329 10.14 7.97 26.56
CA THR A 329 10.86 9.04 27.28
C THR A 329 11.91 8.56 28.27
N SER A 330 12.10 7.24 28.39
CA SER A 330 13.12 6.67 29.28
C SER A 330 14.54 6.94 28.79
N THR A 331 15.38 7.49 29.67
CA THR A 331 16.83 7.66 29.47
C THR A 331 17.66 6.54 30.08
N LYS A 332 17.09 5.76 31.01
CA LYS A 332 17.72 4.61 31.66
C LYS A 332 17.10 3.30 31.17
N PHE A 333 17.92 2.28 30.93
CA PHE A 333 17.47 0.97 30.44
C PHE A 333 16.52 0.25 31.41
N GLY A 334 16.68 0.41 32.72
CA GLY A 334 15.79 -0.24 33.69
C GLY A 334 14.37 0.35 33.68
N ASN A 335 14.21 1.68 33.66
CA ASN A 335 12.90 2.32 33.43
C ASN A 335 12.29 1.92 32.08
N PHE A 336 13.12 1.89 31.03
CA PHE A 336 12.69 1.44 29.70
C PHE A 336 12.10 0.02 29.78
N TYR A 337 12.75 -0.90 30.48
CA TYR A 337 12.28 -2.27 30.69
C TYR A 337 10.98 -2.35 31.50
N VAL A 338 10.91 -1.64 32.63
CA VAL A 338 9.72 -1.63 33.49
C VAL A 338 8.49 -1.15 32.71
N PHE A 339 8.62 -0.06 31.95
CA PHE A 339 7.53 0.41 31.11
C PHE A 339 7.22 -0.54 29.95
N TRP A 340 8.23 -1.25 29.42
CA TRP A 340 8.05 -2.25 28.36
C TRP A 340 7.16 -3.41 28.81
N GLU A 341 7.42 -3.94 30.00
CA GLU A 341 6.63 -5.01 30.60
C GLU A 341 5.26 -4.53 31.07
N LEU A 342 5.17 -3.36 31.69
CA LEU A 342 3.90 -2.74 32.07
C LEU A 342 2.98 -2.54 30.85
N MET A 343 3.55 -2.10 29.71
CA MET A 343 2.85 -2.01 28.43
C MET A 343 2.35 -3.39 27.96
N THR A 344 3.19 -4.43 27.99
CA THR A 344 2.80 -5.80 27.61
C THR A 344 1.63 -6.28 28.44
N TRP A 345 1.71 -6.08 29.76
CA TRP A 345 0.67 -6.47 30.70
C TRP A 345 -0.66 -5.71 30.48
N ALA A 346 -0.61 -4.37 30.39
CA ALA A 346 -1.80 -3.55 30.20
C ALA A 346 -2.50 -3.83 28.87
N SER A 347 -1.73 -3.97 27.78
CA SER A 347 -2.28 -4.25 26.46
C SER A 347 -2.78 -5.68 26.28
N TYR A 348 -2.18 -6.67 26.98
CA TYR A 348 -2.75 -8.02 27.07
C TYR A 348 -4.18 -7.99 27.62
N LEU A 349 -4.43 -7.21 28.69
CA LEU A 349 -5.77 -7.07 29.30
C LEU A 349 -6.78 -6.37 28.38
N LEU A 350 -6.31 -5.60 27.39
CA LEU A 350 -7.14 -5.04 26.32
C LEU A 350 -7.48 -6.08 25.23
N ILE A 351 -6.55 -6.99 24.91
CA ILE A 351 -6.80 -8.08 23.96
C ILE A 351 -7.86 -9.05 24.50
N VAL A 352 -7.77 -9.42 25.78
CA VAL A 352 -8.72 -10.33 26.44
C VAL A 352 -9.94 -9.61 27.04
N HIS A 353 -10.20 -8.35 26.65
CA HIS A 353 -11.29 -7.54 27.21
C HIS A 353 -12.66 -8.23 27.09
N VAL A 354 -12.92 -8.83 25.92
CA VAL A 354 -14.06 -9.72 25.68
C VAL A 354 -13.52 -11.17 25.72
N PRO A 355 -13.68 -11.88 26.85
CA PRO A 355 -12.94 -13.10 27.14
C PRO A 355 -13.53 -14.34 26.45
N THR A 356 -13.64 -14.29 25.11
CA THR A 356 -13.95 -15.49 24.31
C THR A 356 -12.75 -16.44 24.31
N GLN A 357 -12.97 -17.74 24.11
CA GLN A 357 -11.87 -18.72 24.04
C GLN A 357 -10.82 -18.35 22.98
N LYS A 358 -11.27 -17.79 21.84
CA LYS A 358 -10.38 -17.27 20.79
C LYS A 358 -9.53 -16.08 21.29
N ALA A 359 -10.14 -15.15 22.02
CA ALA A 359 -9.43 -14.00 22.59
C ALA A 359 -8.44 -14.40 23.69
N LEU A 360 -8.80 -15.35 24.56
CA LEU A 360 -7.90 -15.89 25.57
C LEU A 360 -6.71 -16.62 24.92
N ASN A 361 -6.94 -17.45 23.91
CA ASN A 361 -5.84 -18.12 23.19
C ASN A 361 -4.91 -17.12 22.48
N ALA A 362 -5.46 -16.08 21.85
CA ALA A 362 -4.68 -15.03 21.21
C ALA A 362 -3.90 -14.19 22.24
N GLY A 363 -4.55 -13.81 23.35
CA GLY A 363 -3.94 -13.09 24.47
C GLY A 363 -2.82 -13.88 25.13
N PHE A 364 -3.01 -15.19 25.30
CA PHE A 364 -1.97 -16.11 25.80
C PHE A 364 -0.72 -16.05 24.92
N LYS A 365 -0.89 -16.27 23.61
CA LYS A 365 0.22 -16.24 22.66
C LYS A 365 0.91 -14.88 22.64
N TYR A 366 0.13 -13.79 22.65
CA TYR A 366 0.65 -12.42 22.71
C TYR A 366 1.53 -12.20 23.95
N PHE A 367 0.99 -12.50 25.12
CA PHE A 367 1.67 -12.28 26.39
C PHE A 367 2.95 -13.11 26.47
N MET A 368 2.86 -14.41 26.20
CA MET A 368 4.03 -15.31 26.25
C MET A 368 5.12 -14.90 25.28
N MET A 369 4.79 -14.53 24.04
CA MET A 369 5.80 -14.08 23.10
C MET A 369 6.46 -12.78 23.59
N CYS A 370 5.67 -11.76 23.94
CA CYS A 370 6.19 -10.46 24.34
C CYS A 370 7.06 -10.54 25.60
N THR A 371 6.61 -11.25 26.63
CA THR A 371 7.33 -11.42 27.89
C THR A 371 8.61 -12.24 27.70
N THR A 372 8.58 -13.31 26.90
CA THR A 372 9.81 -14.04 26.54
C THR A 372 10.82 -13.13 25.83
N GLY A 373 10.37 -12.32 24.85
CA GLY A 373 11.24 -11.35 24.18
C GLY A 373 11.79 -10.29 25.13
N ALA A 374 10.99 -9.81 26.07
CA ALA A 374 11.43 -8.88 27.09
C ALA A 374 12.49 -9.52 27.99
N TYR A 375 12.32 -10.75 28.45
CA TYR A 375 13.33 -11.42 29.27
C TYR A 375 14.68 -11.60 28.55
N PHE A 376 14.69 -11.87 27.26
CA PHE A 376 15.94 -11.82 26.47
C PHE A 376 16.56 -10.42 26.51
N MET A 377 15.77 -9.38 26.26
CA MET A 377 16.23 -7.99 26.35
C MET A 377 16.73 -7.62 27.75
N GLN A 378 16.07 -8.10 28.81
CA GLN A 378 16.51 -7.92 30.20
C GLN A 378 17.89 -8.51 30.42
N PHE A 379 18.13 -9.73 29.95
CA PHE A 379 19.45 -10.35 30.03
C PHE A 379 20.51 -9.46 29.36
N GLY A 380 20.21 -8.92 28.18
CA GLY A 380 21.08 -7.95 27.49
C GLY A 380 21.33 -6.66 28.31
N ILE A 381 20.30 -6.13 28.98
CA ILE A 381 20.43 -4.94 29.87
C ILE A 381 21.32 -5.26 31.07
N LEU A 382 21.19 -6.43 31.69
CA LEU A 382 22.01 -6.82 32.84
C LEU A 382 23.46 -7.07 32.45
N LEU A 383 23.71 -7.64 31.26
CA LEU A 383 25.06 -7.74 30.70
C LEU A 383 25.68 -6.36 30.45
N LEU A 384 24.91 -5.40 29.92
CA LEU A 384 25.36 -4.02 29.77
C LEU A 384 25.68 -3.37 31.13
N GLN A 385 24.83 -3.55 32.14
CA GLN A 385 25.10 -3.04 33.48
C GLN A 385 26.38 -3.62 34.06
N HIS A 386 26.63 -4.91 33.86
CA HIS A 386 27.86 -5.55 34.34
C HIS A 386 29.10 -5.02 33.61
N SER A 387 29.06 -4.91 32.28
CA SER A 387 30.22 -4.50 31.48
C SER A 387 30.47 -2.98 31.49
N ALA A 388 29.43 -2.15 31.53
CA ALA A 388 29.53 -0.69 31.51
C ALA A 388 29.43 -0.04 32.91
N GLY A 389 28.94 -0.76 33.92
CA GLY A 389 28.74 -0.25 35.28
C GLY A 389 27.59 0.76 35.42
N THR A 390 26.80 0.98 34.38
CA THR A 390 25.66 1.92 34.37
C THR A 390 24.58 1.47 33.38
N ILE A 391 23.34 1.85 33.67
CA ILE A 391 22.16 1.64 32.81
C ILE A 391 21.67 2.93 32.17
N ASP A 392 22.34 4.06 32.42
CA ASP A 392 22.05 5.31 31.73
C ASP A 392 22.48 5.18 30.26
N MET A 393 21.54 5.36 29.33
CA MET A 393 21.79 5.11 27.90
C MET A 393 22.90 6.01 27.33
N GLY A 394 23.06 7.23 27.85
CA GLY A 394 24.13 8.14 27.41
C GLY A 394 25.48 7.64 27.88
N ALA A 395 25.62 7.37 29.18
CA ALA A 395 26.86 6.88 29.76
C ALA A 395 27.25 5.47 29.28
N VAL A 396 26.27 4.63 28.93
CA VAL A 396 26.51 3.33 28.30
C VAL A 396 27.17 3.53 26.93
N SER A 397 26.65 4.43 26.09
CA SER A 397 27.13 4.68 24.73
C SER A 397 28.65 4.95 24.70
N ASP A 398 29.14 5.78 25.63
CA ASP A 398 30.56 6.13 25.75
C ASP A 398 31.47 4.95 26.11
N LYS A 399 30.93 3.95 26.82
CA LYS A 399 31.69 2.77 27.29
C LYS A 399 31.59 1.56 26.37
N LEU A 400 30.64 1.53 25.43
CA LEU A 400 30.46 0.40 24.52
C LEU A 400 31.71 0.02 23.71
N PRO A 401 32.56 0.95 23.23
CA PRO A 401 33.78 0.60 22.50
C PRO A 401 34.80 -0.18 23.34
N LEU A 402 34.69 -0.15 24.67
CA LEU A 402 35.57 -0.85 25.61
C LEU A 402 35.12 -2.30 25.88
N ILE A 403 33.93 -2.68 25.43
CA ILE A 403 33.35 -4.01 25.64
C ILE A 403 33.85 -4.97 24.55
N ALA A 404 34.16 -6.22 24.92
CA ALA A 404 34.60 -7.24 23.98
C ALA A 404 33.57 -7.44 22.83
N PRO A 405 34.02 -7.53 21.55
CA PRO A 405 33.11 -7.62 20.40
C PRO A 405 32.11 -8.79 20.46
N SER A 406 32.53 -9.95 20.95
CA SER A 406 31.66 -11.14 21.09
C SER A 406 30.52 -10.90 22.08
N MET A 407 30.81 -10.26 23.21
CA MET A 407 29.82 -9.88 24.22
C MET A 407 28.86 -8.83 23.67
N LEU A 408 29.38 -7.84 22.95
CA LEU A 408 28.58 -6.79 22.33
C LEU A 408 27.60 -7.38 21.29
N ILE A 409 28.05 -8.32 20.44
CA ILE A 409 27.17 -9.03 19.49
C ILE A 409 26.08 -9.80 20.24
N ALA A 410 26.41 -10.51 21.31
CA ALA A 410 25.43 -11.22 22.12
C ALA A 410 24.36 -10.26 22.69
N ILE A 411 24.78 -9.12 23.25
CA ILE A 411 23.87 -8.08 23.75
C ILE A 411 22.97 -7.55 22.63
N ILE A 412 23.52 -7.23 21.46
CA ILE A 412 22.77 -6.77 20.30
C ILE A 412 21.71 -7.79 19.88
N VAL A 413 22.06 -9.07 19.79
CA VAL A 413 21.12 -10.14 19.45
C VAL A 413 19.98 -10.20 20.47
N MET A 414 20.25 -10.08 21.77
CA MET A 414 19.22 -10.05 22.80
C MET A 414 18.26 -8.87 22.66
N PHE A 415 18.76 -7.67 22.36
CA PHE A 415 17.92 -6.50 22.08
C PHE A 415 17.11 -6.66 20.78
N VAL A 416 17.71 -7.21 19.73
CA VAL A 416 17.02 -7.48 18.44
C VAL A 416 15.90 -8.50 18.64
N ILE A 417 16.10 -9.52 19.47
CA ILE A 417 15.03 -10.48 19.80
C ILE A 417 13.90 -9.78 20.54
N GLY A 418 14.19 -9.04 21.62
CA GLY A 418 13.14 -8.40 22.42
C GLY A 418 12.35 -7.34 21.65
N THR A 419 13.04 -6.46 20.93
CA THR A 419 12.41 -5.43 20.08
C THR A 419 11.76 -6.04 18.84
N GLY A 420 12.34 -7.10 18.27
CA GLY A 420 11.85 -7.82 17.10
C GLY A 420 10.55 -8.57 17.35
N VAL A 421 10.38 -9.19 18.53
CA VAL A 421 9.10 -9.78 18.95
C VAL A 421 8.00 -8.72 18.96
N LYS A 422 8.26 -7.55 19.57
CA LYS A 422 7.25 -6.48 19.68
C LYS A 422 6.94 -5.82 18.35
N THR A 423 7.94 -5.73 17.47
CA THR A 423 7.79 -5.29 16.09
C THR A 423 7.02 -6.31 15.26
N GLY A 424 7.13 -7.60 15.57
CA GLY A 424 6.52 -8.68 14.80
C GLY A 424 7.37 -9.11 13.59
N LEU A 425 8.69 -9.17 13.76
CA LEU A 425 9.61 -9.67 12.73
C LEU A 425 9.53 -11.18 12.60
N VAL A 426 9.69 -11.73 11.40
CA VAL A 426 9.80 -13.18 11.18
C VAL A 426 11.15 -13.67 11.73
N PRO A 427 11.22 -14.78 12.52
CA PRO A 427 10.15 -15.73 12.87
C PRO A 427 9.33 -15.38 14.13
N MET A 428 9.66 -14.29 14.82
CA MET A 428 9.06 -13.82 16.09
C MET A 428 7.68 -13.12 15.97
N HIS A 429 6.93 -13.39 14.90
CA HIS A 429 5.75 -12.60 14.49
C HIS A 429 4.40 -13.21 14.85
N SER A 430 4.36 -14.49 15.25
CA SER A 430 3.13 -15.30 15.20
C SER A 430 1.97 -14.80 16.08
N TRP A 431 2.23 -13.94 17.08
CA TRP A 431 1.19 -13.33 17.90
C TRP A 431 0.38 -12.28 17.14
N LEU A 432 0.99 -11.56 16.21
CA LEU A 432 0.42 -10.35 15.60
C LEU A 432 -0.84 -10.69 14.77
N PRO A 433 -0.80 -11.65 13.82
CA PRO A 433 -2.00 -12.03 13.05
C PRO A 433 -3.12 -12.69 13.89
N GLU A 434 -2.83 -13.15 15.10
CA GLU A 434 -3.81 -13.77 16.01
C GLU A 434 -4.43 -12.75 16.98
N ALA A 435 -3.65 -11.81 17.49
CA ALA A 435 -4.12 -10.78 18.43
C ALA A 435 -5.09 -9.80 17.76
N HIS A 436 -4.83 -9.39 16.51
CA HIS A 436 -5.63 -8.38 15.82
C HIS A 436 -7.10 -8.77 15.60
N PRO A 437 -7.42 -9.96 15.05
CA PRO A 437 -8.82 -10.37 14.87
C PRO A 437 -9.56 -10.59 16.20
N ALA A 438 -8.83 -10.97 17.24
CA ALA A 438 -9.38 -11.26 18.57
C ALA A 438 -9.69 -9.98 19.38
N ALA A 439 -8.85 -8.96 19.28
CA ALA A 439 -9.00 -7.73 20.04
C ALA A 439 -10.16 -6.85 19.52
N PRO A 440 -10.78 -6.02 20.38
CA PRO A 440 -11.69 -4.97 19.95
C PRO A 440 -11.02 -4.05 18.93
N SER A 441 -11.77 -3.55 17.95
CA SER A 441 -11.21 -2.77 16.84
C SER A 441 -10.39 -1.52 17.25
N PRO A 442 -10.79 -0.71 18.25
CA PRO A 442 -9.92 0.38 18.71
C PRO A 442 -8.59 -0.12 19.30
N VAL A 443 -8.60 -1.29 19.96
CA VAL A 443 -7.36 -1.93 20.43
C VAL A 443 -6.53 -2.41 19.24
N SER A 444 -7.13 -3.02 18.22
CA SER A 444 -6.43 -3.42 16.99
C SER A 444 -5.73 -2.23 16.31
N SER A 445 -6.35 -1.03 16.37
CA SER A 445 -5.74 0.21 15.83
C SER A 445 -4.48 0.60 16.60
N ILE A 446 -4.45 0.42 17.92
CA ILE A 446 -3.29 0.71 18.77
C ILE A 446 -2.22 -0.36 18.60
N LEU A 447 -2.59 -1.65 18.53
CA LEU A 447 -1.65 -2.74 18.32
C LEU A 447 -0.83 -2.53 17.03
N SER A 448 -1.49 -2.14 15.95
CA SER A 448 -0.83 -1.92 14.65
C SER A 448 -0.24 -0.53 14.54
N GLY A 449 -0.97 0.51 14.93
CA GLY A 449 -0.55 1.91 14.78
C GLY A 449 0.58 2.30 15.74
N ILE A 450 0.58 1.75 16.96
CA ILE A 450 1.45 2.21 18.06
C ILE A 450 2.31 1.10 18.66
N LEU A 451 1.73 -0.02 19.07
CA LEU A 451 2.47 -1.04 19.83
C LEU A 451 3.64 -1.63 19.03
N THR A 452 3.44 -1.89 17.74
CA THR A 452 4.56 -2.31 16.87
C THR A 452 5.60 -1.20 16.64
N LYS A 453 5.22 0.07 16.81
CA LYS A 453 6.09 1.24 16.59
C LYS A 453 6.99 1.45 17.79
N ILE A 454 6.54 1.10 18.99
CA ILE A 454 7.43 1.09 20.15
C ILE A 454 8.51 0.00 20.03
N GLY A 455 8.20 -1.11 19.34
CA GLY A 455 9.17 -2.12 18.93
C GLY A 455 10.27 -1.51 18.06
N LEU A 456 9.86 -0.79 17.00
CA LEU A 456 10.76 -0.05 16.13
C LEU A 456 11.52 1.06 16.85
N TYR A 457 10.88 1.79 17.76
CA TYR A 457 11.54 2.79 18.59
C TYR A 457 12.65 2.16 19.43
N GLY A 458 12.39 1.03 20.08
CA GLY A 458 13.42 0.29 20.82
C GLY A 458 14.58 -0.12 19.92
N LEU A 459 14.28 -0.65 18.73
CA LEU A 459 15.30 -1.01 17.75
C LEU A 459 16.13 0.20 17.30
N VAL A 460 15.47 1.32 16.97
CA VAL A 460 16.13 2.58 16.55
C VAL A 460 16.96 3.18 17.67
N ARG A 461 16.38 3.31 18.86
CA ARG A 461 17.02 3.91 20.04
C ARG A 461 18.25 3.11 20.44
N VAL A 462 18.12 1.79 20.56
CA VAL A 462 19.23 0.95 21.02
C VAL A 462 20.29 0.84 19.92
N LEU A 463 19.95 0.33 18.74
CA LEU A 463 20.97 0.00 17.74
C LEU A 463 21.59 1.25 17.10
N PHE A 464 20.79 2.25 16.77
CA PHE A 464 21.27 3.39 16.00
C PHE A 464 21.61 4.61 16.84
N ALA A 465 20.98 4.82 18.00
CA ALA A 465 21.28 5.99 18.84
C ALA A 465 22.20 5.68 20.03
N VAL A 466 22.12 4.49 20.66
CA VAL A 466 22.98 4.12 21.80
C VAL A 466 24.24 3.40 21.32
N PHE A 467 24.10 2.36 20.49
CA PHE A 467 25.25 1.63 19.95
C PHE A 467 25.94 2.44 18.83
N GLY A 468 25.15 3.08 17.97
CA GLY A 468 25.66 3.93 16.91
C GLY A 468 26.18 3.16 15.71
N VAL A 469 26.09 3.78 14.53
CA VAL A 469 26.46 3.10 13.28
C VAL A 469 27.97 2.87 13.19
N GLY A 470 28.78 3.77 13.74
CA GLY A 470 30.23 3.62 13.81
C GLY A 470 30.64 2.30 14.47
N LEU A 471 30.12 2.02 15.67
CA LEU A 471 30.38 0.77 16.39
C LEU A 471 29.86 -0.45 15.61
N LEU A 472 28.65 -0.37 15.04
CA LEU A 472 28.07 -1.46 14.25
C LEU A 472 28.91 -1.79 13.00
N THR A 473 29.58 -0.81 12.41
CA THR A 473 30.52 -1.06 11.29
C THR A 473 31.85 -1.65 11.75
N GLN A 474 32.33 -1.31 12.95
CA GLN A 474 33.56 -1.89 13.52
C GLN A 474 33.44 -3.38 13.82
N LEU A 475 32.23 -3.88 14.10
CA LEU A 475 31.94 -5.30 14.29
C LEU A 475 31.99 -6.12 12.99
N GLY A 476 32.17 -5.45 11.84
CA GLY A 476 32.39 -6.05 10.55
C GLY A 476 31.38 -5.59 9.49
N SER A 477 31.83 -5.61 8.24
CA SER A 477 31.07 -5.13 7.10
C SER A 477 31.41 -5.89 5.81
N THR A 478 30.42 -6.09 4.95
CA THR A 478 30.61 -6.48 3.54
C THR A 478 30.54 -5.23 2.67
N GLY A 479 31.69 -4.67 2.29
CA GLY A 479 31.74 -3.39 1.58
C GLY A 479 31.22 -2.25 2.45
N LYS A 480 30.27 -1.46 1.95
CA LYS A 480 29.62 -0.37 2.71
C LYS A 480 28.52 -0.83 3.67
N PHE A 481 28.23 -2.14 3.72
CA PHE A 481 27.14 -2.70 4.52
C PHE A 481 27.66 -3.35 5.80
N SER A 482 27.28 -2.86 6.99
CA SER A 482 27.55 -3.57 8.25
C SER A 482 26.88 -4.95 8.26
N TYR A 483 27.53 -5.97 8.85
CA TYR A 483 26.94 -7.31 8.99
C TYR A 483 25.60 -7.27 9.73
N ILE A 484 25.51 -6.45 10.79
CA ILE A 484 24.28 -6.29 11.57
C ILE A 484 23.21 -5.59 10.74
N GLY A 485 23.59 -4.55 10.00
CA GLY A 485 22.70 -3.86 9.05
C GLY A 485 22.14 -4.81 7.98
N LEU A 486 22.99 -5.69 7.44
CA LEU A 486 22.59 -6.73 6.49
C LEU A 486 21.62 -7.74 7.13
N SER A 487 21.90 -8.23 8.34
CA SER A 487 21.00 -9.14 9.06
C SER A 487 19.63 -8.52 9.31
N ILE A 488 19.58 -7.27 9.76
CA ILE A 488 18.34 -6.51 9.96
C ILE A 488 17.59 -6.35 8.64
N SER A 489 18.32 -6.06 7.55
CA SER A 489 17.72 -5.89 6.23
C SER A 489 17.12 -7.18 5.69
N ILE A 490 17.81 -8.31 5.85
CA ILE A 490 17.31 -9.64 5.48
C ILE A 490 16.07 -10.00 6.30
N LEU A 491 16.10 -9.80 7.62
CA LEU A 491 14.93 -10.01 8.48
C LEU A 491 13.74 -9.15 8.04
N GLY A 492 14.00 -7.89 7.67
CA GLY A 492 13.01 -6.96 7.12
C GLY A 492 12.38 -7.48 5.82
N ILE A 493 13.20 -7.92 4.86
CA ILE A 493 12.74 -8.41 3.55
C ILE A 493 11.90 -9.67 3.71
N ILE A 494 12.38 -10.64 4.51
CA ILE A 494 11.63 -11.88 4.79
C ILE A 494 10.28 -11.55 5.45
N THR A 495 10.29 -10.62 6.41
CA THR A 495 9.08 -10.16 7.09
C THR A 495 8.11 -9.48 6.12
N SER A 496 8.64 -8.63 5.23
CA SER A 496 7.85 -7.92 4.23
C SER A 496 7.15 -8.89 3.28
N LEU A 497 7.92 -9.75 2.60
CA LEU A 497 7.40 -10.69 1.63
C LEU A 497 6.44 -11.71 2.27
N TYR A 498 6.78 -12.26 3.44
CA TYR A 498 5.89 -13.19 4.14
C TYR A 498 4.57 -12.50 4.51
N GLY A 499 4.62 -11.25 5.00
CA GLY A 499 3.44 -10.46 5.34
C GLY A 499 2.53 -10.24 4.14
N GLU A 500 3.08 -9.79 3.01
CA GLU A 500 2.32 -9.51 1.80
C GLU A 500 1.71 -10.80 1.19
N ILE A 501 2.48 -11.90 1.14
CA ILE A 501 2.00 -13.20 0.62
C ILE A 501 0.91 -13.77 1.53
N MET A 502 1.07 -13.72 2.85
CA MET A 502 0.05 -14.21 3.77
C MET A 502 -1.22 -13.35 3.73
N ALA A 503 -1.10 -12.03 3.58
CA ALA A 503 -2.24 -11.12 3.44
C ALA A 503 -3.10 -11.46 2.21
N LEU A 504 -2.47 -11.79 1.08
CA LEU A 504 -3.16 -12.18 -0.15
C LEU A 504 -4.10 -13.38 0.05
N ARG A 505 -3.69 -14.33 0.90
CA ARG A 505 -4.42 -15.57 1.21
C ARG A 505 -5.55 -15.39 2.25
N GLN A 506 -5.67 -14.22 2.88
CA GLN A 506 -6.66 -14.02 3.94
C GLN A 506 -8.07 -13.74 3.42
N LYS A 507 -9.06 -14.29 4.14
CA LYS A 507 -10.50 -14.00 4.01
C LYS A 507 -11.03 -13.10 5.13
N ASP A 508 -10.37 -13.07 6.29
CA ASP A 508 -10.71 -12.19 7.41
C ASP A 508 -10.04 -10.83 7.23
N ILE A 509 -10.84 -9.75 7.22
CA ILE A 509 -10.35 -8.39 6.95
C ILE A 509 -9.38 -7.88 8.02
N LYS A 510 -9.57 -8.21 9.30
CA LYS A 510 -8.67 -7.79 10.38
C LYS A 510 -7.35 -8.55 10.29
N ARG A 511 -7.39 -9.84 9.96
CA ARG A 511 -6.19 -10.66 9.76
C ARG A 511 -5.42 -10.23 8.52
N LEU A 512 -6.11 -9.86 7.43
CA LEU A 512 -5.49 -9.26 6.24
C LEU A 512 -4.75 -7.96 6.61
N LEU A 513 -5.38 -7.07 7.38
CA LEU A 513 -4.75 -5.83 7.84
C LEU A 513 -3.57 -6.06 8.80
N ALA A 514 -3.60 -7.15 9.57
CA ALA A 514 -2.51 -7.57 10.45
C ALA A 514 -1.30 -8.06 9.65
N TYR A 515 -1.48 -8.95 8.68
CA TYR A 515 -0.36 -9.40 7.83
C TYR A 515 0.23 -8.27 6.98
N SER A 516 -0.61 -7.38 6.46
CA SER A 516 -0.13 -6.18 5.77
C SER A 516 0.48 -5.13 6.72
N THR A 517 0.28 -5.22 8.05
CA THR A 517 1.07 -4.43 9.01
C THR A 517 2.48 -4.98 9.05
N MET A 518 2.61 -6.31 9.07
CA MET A 518 3.89 -7.00 9.03
C MET A 518 4.66 -6.71 7.74
N GLY A 519 3.96 -6.71 6.59
CA GLY A 519 4.51 -6.33 5.28
C GLY A 519 5.25 -4.99 5.31
N GLN A 520 4.57 -3.94 5.79
CA GLN A 520 5.09 -2.58 5.85
C GLN A 520 6.15 -2.38 6.95
N LEU A 521 6.02 -3.06 8.09
CA LEU A 521 7.07 -3.07 9.13
C LEU A 521 8.35 -3.71 8.60
N GLY A 522 8.24 -4.76 7.79
CA GLY A 522 9.36 -5.36 7.08
C GLY A 522 10.06 -4.37 6.16
N GLU A 523 9.31 -3.58 5.38
CA GLU A 523 9.86 -2.52 4.51
C GLU A 523 10.61 -1.45 5.33
N ILE A 524 10.05 -1.00 6.46
CA ILE A 524 10.71 -0.04 7.37
C ILE A 524 12.02 -0.62 7.89
N VAL A 525 12.00 -1.83 8.43
CA VAL A 525 13.18 -2.48 9.03
C VAL A 525 14.26 -2.75 7.99
N THR A 526 13.85 -3.12 6.77
CA THR A 526 14.76 -3.26 5.63
C THR A 526 15.49 -1.96 5.34
N THR A 527 14.75 -0.85 5.34
CA THR A 527 15.31 0.47 5.06
C THR A 527 16.23 0.94 6.19
N LEU A 528 15.81 0.79 7.45
CA LEU A 528 16.63 1.15 8.60
C LEU A 528 17.95 0.37 8.64
N GLY A 529 17.93 -0.91 8.24
CA GLY A 529 19.11 -1.77 8.18
C GLY A 529 20.24 -1.22 7.30
N LEU A 530 19.94 -0.38 6.30
CA LEU A 530 20.95 0.29 5.46
C LEU A 530 21.90 1.20 6.26
N GLY A 531 21.48 1.69 7.43
CA GLY A 531 22.36 2.43 8.35
C GLY A 531 22.85 3.79 7.83
N THR A 532 22.08 4.50 7.00
CA THR A 532 22.41 5.86 6.54
C THR A 532 21.46 6.89 7.13
N TYR A 533 21.86 8.17 7.14
CA TYR A 533 20.98 9.25 7.58
C TYR A 533 19.68 9.31 6.75
N LEU A 534 19.79 9.16 5.43
CA LEU A 534 18.63 9.17 4.55
C LEU A 534 17.71 7.98 4.78
N SER A 535 18.26 6.79 5.05
CA SER A 535 17.44 5.61 5.38
C SER A 535 16.75 5.74 6.75
N MET A 536 17.39 6.42 7.71
CA MET A 536 16.77 6.79 8.98
C MET A 536 15.59 7.75 8.78
N VAL A 537 15.79 8.83 8.01
CA VAL A 537 14.71 9.78 7.67
C VAL A 537 13.57 9.06 6.96
N ALA A 538 13.86 8.25 5.94
CA ALA A 538 12.87 7.51 5.18
C ALA A 538 12.08 6.51 6.05
N GLY A 539 12.77 5.72 6.86
CA GLY A 539 12.17 4.75 7.77
C GLY A 539 11.27 5.41 8.82
N LEU A 540 11.74 6.48 9.46
CA LEU A 540 10.95 7.24 10.44
C LEU A 540 9.75 7.95 9.79
N TYR A 541 9.90 8.47 8.57
CA TYR A 541 8.78 9.07 7.85
C TYR A 541 7.71 8.02 7.51
N HIS A 542 8.12 6.82 7.11
CA HIS A 542 7.18 5.72 6.92
C HIS A 542 6.57 5.24 8.24
N VAL A 543 7.29 5.27 9.37
CA VAL A 543 6.73 4.98 10.71
C VAL A 543 5.55 5.89 11.03
N LEU A 544 5.70 7.21 10.84
CA LEU A 544 4.63 8.19 11.04
C LEU A 544 3.44 7.90 10.12
N ASN A 545 3.69 7.79 8.82
CA ASN A 545 2.64 7.58 7.83
C ASN A 545 1.91 6.26 8.06
N HIS A 546 2.63 5.18 8.36
CA HIS A 546 2.03 3.89 8.65
C HIS A 546 1.20 3.92 9.93
N ALA A 547 1.63 4.63 10.97
CA ALA A 547 0.86 4.76 12.20
C ALA A 547 -0.51 5.41 11.93
N VAL A 548 -0.52 6.51 11.16
CA VAL A 548 -1.75 7.20 10.73
C VAL A 548 -2.61 6.30 9.83
N MET A 549 -2.03 5.71 8.78
CA MET A 549 -2.75 4.88 7.81
C MET A 549 -3.37 3.64 8.47
N LYS A 550 -2.61 2.86 9.25
CA LYS A 550 -3.16 1.67 9.91
C LYS A 550 -4.13 2.01 11.04
N GLY A 551 -3.87 3.08 11.80
CA GLY A 551 -4.82 3.58 12.79
C GLY A 551 -6.18 3.81 12.13
N MET A 552 -6.20 4.53 11.00
CA MET A 552 -7.40 4.80 10.23
C MET A 552 -8.06 3.54 9.67
N LEU A 553 -7.28 2.65 9.04
CA LEU A 553 -7.79 1.42 8.44
C LEU A 553 -8.47 0.51 9.47
N PHE A 554 -7.85 0.31 10.64
CA PHE A 554 -8.43 -0.52 11.71
C PHE A 554 -9.65 0.13 12.37
N LEU A 555 -9.70 1.46 12.49
CA LEU A 555 -10.88 2.16 12.98
C LEU A 555 -12.04 2.08 11.96
N ALA A 556 -11.78 2.32 10.68
CA ALA A 556 -12.79 2.25 9.63
C ALA A 556 -13.33 0.82 9.45
N VAL A 557 -12.46 -0.19 9.32
CA VAL A 557 -12.86 -1.61 9.34
C VAL A 557 -13.57 -1.94 10.65
N GLY A 558 -13.11 -1.37 11.75
CA GLY A 558 -13.72 -1.55 13.06
C GLY A 558 -15.19 -1.15 13.12
N LEU A 559 -15.53 -0.03 12.48
CA LEU A 559 -16.90 0.47 12.41
C LEU A 559 -17.75 -0.40 11.48
N LEU A 560 -17.21 -0.82 10.34
CA LEU A 560 -17.90 -1.74 9.43
C LEU A 560 -18.18 -3.09 10.10
N VAL A 561 -17.18 -3.69 10.76
CA VAL A 561 -17.34 -4.93 11.55
C VAL A 561 -18.36 -4.74 12.67
N HIS A 562 -18.34 -3.59 13.36
CA HIS A 562 -19.27 -3.31 14.44
C HIS A 562 -20.73 -3.25 13.97
N LYS A 563 -20.97 -2.72 12.76
CA LYS A 563 -22.31 -2.61 12.16
C LYS A 563 -22.77 -3.90 11.50
N LEU A 564 -21.91 -4.56 10.73
CA LEU A 564 -22.24 -5.76 9.95
C LEU A 564 -22.12 -7.06 10.76
N LYS A 565 -21.51 -7.02 11.95
CA LYS A 565 -21.25 -8.17 12.83
C LYS A 565 -20.50 -9.33 12.15
N SER A 566 -19.77 -9.04 11.07
CA SER A 566 -18.95 -10.00 10.33
C SER A 566 -17.55 -9.43 10.10
N ARG A 567 -16.58 -10.33 9.95
CA ARG A 567 -15.18 -10.04 9.59
C ARG A 567 -14.78 -10.65 8.25
N ASP A 568 -15.64 -11.45 7.63
CA ASP A 568 -15.37 -12.03 6.32
C ASP A 568 -15.48 -10.94 5.26
N ILE A 569 -14.47 -10.82 4.39
CA ILE A 569 -14.44 -9.88 3.27
C ILE A 569 -15.71 -9.99 2.41
N THR A 570 -16.27 -11.19 2.26
CA THR A 570 -17.50 -11.41 1.47
C THR A 570 -18.73 -10.70 2.06
N ALA A 571 -18.77 -10.44 3.36
CA ALA A 571 -19.86 -9.72 4.02
C ALA A 571 -19.81 -8.21 3.78
N PHE A 572 -18.70 -7.68 3.25
CA PHE A 572 -18.54 -6.25 2.97
C PHE A 572 -18.97 -5.85 1.56
N LYS A 573 -19.53 -6.79 0.78
CA LYS A 573 -19.99 -6.56 -0.59
C LYS A 573 -20.93 -5.37 -0.69
N GLY A 574 -20.56 -4.37 -1.47
CA GLY A 574 -21.39 -3.18 -1.74
C GLY A 574 -21.63 -2.26 -0.53
N VAL A 575 -20.96 -2.47 0.60
CA VAL A 575 -21.16 -1.66 1.82
C VAL A 575 -20.85 -0.18 1.60
N GLY A 576 -19.97 0.15 0.67
CA GLY A 576 -19.67 1.54 0.31
C GLY A 576 -20.87 2.33 -0.23
N LYS A 577 -21.93 1.64 -0.69
CA LYS A 577 -23.18 2.28 -1.13
C LYS A 577 -24.08 2.71 0.04
N VAL A 578 -23.98 2.03 1.20
CA VAL A 578 -24.81 2.29 2.39
C VAL A 578 -24.04 3.04 3.50
N MET A 579 -22.72 2.90 3.56
CA MET A 579 -21.82 3.60 4.49
C MET A 579 -20.71 4.35 3.71
N PRO A 580 -21.08 5.36 2.90
CA PRO A 580 -20.16 5.98 1.94
C PRO A 580 -19.01 6.77 2.59
N PHE A 581 -19.20 7.36 3.76
CA PHE A 581 -18.15 8.13 4.43
C PHE A 581 -17.10 7.18 5.01
N THR A 582 -17.54 6.17 5.76
CA THR A 582 -16.63 5.19 6.36
C THR A 582 -15.86 4.42 5.30
N ALA A 583 -16.55 3.94 4.26
CA ALA A 583 -15.92 3.22 3.16
C ALA A 583 -15.00 4.13 2.32
N GLY A 584 -15.35 5.42 2.15
CA GLY A 584 -14.53 6.39 1.44
C GLY A 584 -13.21 6.65 2.15
N CYS A 585 -13.25 6.86 3.47
CA CYS A 585 -12.06 7.00 4.30
C CYS A 585 -11.19 5.73 4.28
N LEU A 586 -11.84 4.54 4.35
CA LEU A 586 -11.15 3.26 4.20
C LEU A 586 -10.43 3.15 2.86
N SER A 587 -11.07 3.56 1.76
CA SER A 587 -10.46 3.53 0.42
C SER A 587 -9.28 4.46 0.29
N ILE A 588 -9.38 5.68 0.84
CA ILE A 588 -8.25 6.62 0.89
C ILE A 588 -7.07 5.98 1.65
N GLY A 589 -7.34 5.31 2.77
CA GLY A 589 -6.29 4.58 3.50
C GLY A 589 -5.67 3.43 2.72
N ILE A 590 -6.49 2.71 1.97
CA ILE A 590 -6.03 1.60 1.12
C ILE A 590 -5.16 2.13 -0.03
N LEU A 591 -5.59 3.18 -0.72
CA LEU A 591 -4.80 3.81 -1.78
C LEU A 591 -3.50 4.42 -1.23
N ALA A 592 -3.55 5.01 -0.03
CA ALA A 592 -2.37 5.54 0.64
C ALA A 592 -1.35 4.45 0.99
N ILE A 593 -1.79 3.34 1.59
CA ILE A 593 -0.86 2.26 1.98
C ILE A 593 -0.33 1.46 0.78
N MET A 594 -1.09 1.39 -0.32
CA MET A 594 -0.57 0.90 -1.60
C MET A 594 0.62 1.74 -2.08
N GLY A 595 0.68 3.01 -1.69
CA GLY A 595 1.71 3.95 -2.13
C GLY A 595 1.30 4.72 -3.37
N LEU A 596 0.01 5.00 -3.56
CA LEU A 596 -0.49 5.75 -4.72
C LEU A 596 -0.52 7.27 -4.43
N PRO A 597 -0.03 8.13 -5.36
CA PRO A 597 -0.22 9.57 -5.25
C PRO A 597 -1.70 9.99 -5.33
N PRO A 598 -2.09 11.09 -4.66
CA PRO A 598 -1.25 12.06 -3.96
C PRO A 598 -1.13 11.80 -2.44
N PHE A 599 -1.27 10.55 -1.97
CA PHE A 599 -1.35 10.27 -0.54
C PHE A 599 0.03 10.12 0.12
N ASN A 600 0.10 10.35 1.43
CA ASN A 600 1.35 10.34 2.21
C ASN A 600 2.20 9.06 2.08
N GLY A 601 1.58 7.89 1.94
CA GLY A 601 2.28 6.61 1.81
C GLY A 601 3.14 6.50 0.56
N PHE A 602 2.80 7.21 -0.52
CA PHE A 602 3.66 7.32 -1.71
C PHE A 602 4.98 8.02 -1.36
N ILE A 603 4.91 9.17 -0.68
CA ILE A 603 6.09 9.98 -0.35
C ILE A 603 7.06 9.21 0.55
N SER A 604 6.55 8.51 1.56
CA SER A 604 7.42 7.72 2.44
C SER A 604 8.04 6.52 1.74
N LYS A 605 7.30 5.80 0.90
CA LYS A 605 7.87 4.70 0.11
C LYS A 605 8.89 5.21 -0.91
N PHE A 606 8.64 6.33 -1.56
CA PHE A 606 9.61 6.97 -2.45
C PHE A 606 10.93 7.25 -1.74
N LEU A 607 10.91 7.86 -0.55
CA LEU A 607 12.11 8.11 0.24
C LEU A 607 12.85 6.82 0.64
N MET A 608 12.13 5.73 0.92
CA MET A 608 12.74 4.43 1.24
C MET A 608 13.45 3.84 0.01
N LEU A 609 12.80 3.91 -1.15
CA LEU A 609 13.40 3.46 -2.41
C LEU A 609 14.60 4.32 -2.80
N TYR A 610 14.48 5.64 -2.68
CA TYR A 610 15.57 6.59 -2.92
C TYR A 610 16.76 6.31 -1.99
N ALA A 611 16.50 6.08 -0.69
CA ALA A 611 17.53 5.70 0.28
C ALA A 611 18.25 4.41 -0.14
N ALA A 612 17.52 3.35 -0.49
CA ALA A 612 18.10 2.07 -0.92
C ALA A 612 18.97 2.20 -2.18
N VAL A 613 18.51 2.95 -3.19
CA VAL A 613 19.27 3.21 -4.41
C VAL A 613 20.49 4.09 -4.11
N SER A 614 20.36 5.09 -3.23
CA SER A 614 21.47 6.00 -2.85
C SER A 614 22.59 5.29 -2.10
N SER A 615 22.25 4.25 -1.33
CA SER A 615 23.21 3.35 -0.69
C SER A 615 23.86 2.36 -1.66
N GLY A 616 23.46 2.33 -2.94
CA GLY A 616 24.00 1.45 -3.97
C GLY A 616 23.27 0.10 -4.11
N TYR A 617 22.17 -0.11 -3.38
CA TYR A 617 21.46 -1.38 -3.29
C TYR A 617 20.10 -1.33 -4.02
N TRP A 618 20.13 -1.08 -5.33
CA TRP A 618 18.91 -0.97 -6.15
C TRP A 618 18.02 -2.23 -6.11
N TYR A 619 18.60 -3.41 -5.87
CA TYR A 619 17.86 -4.66 -5.72
C TYR A 619 16.99 -4.68 -4.45
N ILE A 620 17.38 -3.97 -3.39
CA ILE A 620 16.53 -3.80 -2.20
C ILE A 620 15.30 -2.95 -2.55
N ALA A 621 15.49 -1.89 -3.34
CA ALA A 621 14.38 -1.09 -3.85
C ALA A 621 13.43 -1.93 -4.72
N ALA A 622 13.97 -2.81 -5.57
CA ALA A 622 13.17 -3.75 -6.37
C ALA A 622 12.34 -4.71 -5.50
N LEU A 623 12.89 -5.22 -4.39
CA LEU A 623 12.17 -6.10 -3.46
C LEU A 623 11.06 -5.35 -2.69
N ILE A 624 11.29 -4.10 -2.28
CA ILE A 624 10.25 -3.25 -1.67
C ILE A 624 9.10 -2.99 -2.67
N LEU A 625 9.44 -2.72 -3.94
CA LEU A 625 8.45 -2.57 -5.01
C LEU A 625 7.66 -3.87 -5.25
N LEU A 626 8.34 -5.02 -5.22
CA LEU A 626 7.68 -6.33 -5.34
C LEU A 626 6.64 -6.55 -4.21
N GLY A 627 7.01 -6.24 -2.97
CA GLY A 627 6.08 -6.26 -1.84
C GLY A 627 4.87 -5.34 -2.07
N SER A 628 5.12 -4.13 -2.57
CA SER A 628 4.06 -3.17 -2.90
C SER A 628 3.15 -3.61 -4.06
N ILE A 629 3.67 -4.34 -5.05
CA ILE A 629 2.87 -4.94 -6.13
C ILE A 629 1.95 -6.03 -5.56
N ILE A 630 2.46 -6.92 -4.70
CA ILE A 630 1.65 -7.94 -4.03
C ILE A 630 0.57 -7.27 -3.16
N ALA A 631 0.93 -6.19 -2.46
CA ALA A 631 0.00 -5.39 -1.67
C ALA A 631 -1.16 -4.86 -2.51
N ALA A 632 -0.85 -4.28 -3.67
CA ALA A 632 -1.84 -3.71 -4.57
C ALA A 632 -2.91 -4.72 -5.00
N ILE A 633 -2.53 -5.98 -5.22
CA ILE A 633 -3.44 -7.07 -5.65
C ILE A 633 -4.56 -7.29 -4.62
N TYR A 634 -4.26 -7.48 -3.34
CA TYR A 634 -5.31 -7.76 -2.35
C TYR A 634 -6.04 -6.50 -1.89
N TYR A 635 -5.41 -5.32 -1.95
CA TYR A 635 -6.04 -4.06 -1.58
C TYR A 635 -7.06 -3.60 -2.62
N ILE A 636 -6.75 -3.71 -3.91
CA ILE A 636 -7.71 -3.37 -4.95
C ILE A 636 -8.87 -4.36 -4.99
N ARG A 637 -8.62 -5.64 -4.64
CA ARG A 637 -9.69 -6.64 -4.40
C ARG A 637 -10.64 -6.17 -3.30
N LEU A 638 -10.14 -5.58 -2.22
CA LEU A 638 -10.96 -5.07 -1.13
C LEU A 638 -11.80 -3.86 -1.59
N ILE A 639 -11.21 -2.91 -2.31
CA ILE A 639 -11.94 -1.75 -2.89
C ILE A 639 -13.06 -2.24 -3.82
N LYS A 640 -12.74 -3.17 -4.72
CA LYS A 640 -13.72 -3.81 -5.63
C LYS A 640 -14.91 -4.34 -4.85
N THR A 641 -14.67 -5.17 -3.84
CA THR A 641 -15.74 -5.81 -3.06
C THR A 641 -16.58 -4.79 -2.31
N ILE A 642 -15.96 -3.77 -1.69
CA ILE A 642 -16.69 -2.79 -0.87
C ILE A 642 -17.58 -1.87 -1.69
N PHE A 643 -17.14 -1.43 -2.88
CA PHE A 643 -17.83 -0.38 -3.64
C PHE A 643 -18.59 -0.87 -4.87
N PHE A 644 -18.06 -1.87 -5.56
CA PHE A 644 -18.50 -2.21 -6.91
C PHE A 644 -19.25 -3.54 -6.99
N GLU A 645 -19.36 -4.27 -5.89
CA GLU A 645 -20.29 -5.38 -5.77
C GLU A 645 -21.66 -4.89 -5.26
N LYS A 646 -22.71 -5.67 -5.50
CA LYS A 646 -24.07 -5.35 -5.05
C LYS A 646 -24.20 -5.56 -3.54
N TYR A 647 -24.86 -4.63 -2.86
CA TYR A 647 -25.20 -4.77 -1.44
C TYR A 647 -26.48 -5.60 -1.30
N GLU A 648 -26.42 -6.70 -0.56
CA GLU A 648 -27.57 -7.59 -0.29
C GLU A 648 -27.83 -7.76 1.22
N GLY A 649 -27.22 -6.92 2.05
CA GLY A 649 -27.40 -6.95 3.49
C GLY A 649 -28.62 -6.14 3.99
N HIS A 650 -28.93 -6.30 5.28
CA HIS A 650 -29.87 -5.44 6.01
C HIS A 650 -29.53 -3.94 5.90
N ALA A 651 -30.51 -3.05 6.06
CA ALA A 651 -30.26 -1.61 6.01
C ALA A 651 -29.34 -1.15 7.17
N VAL A 652 -28.17 -0.60 6.82
CA VAL A 652 -27.19 -0.08 7.78
C VAL A 652 -26.99 1.43 7.55
N LYS A 653 -26.86 2.18 8.64
CA LYS A 653 -26.48 3.60 8.64
C LYS A 653 -25.07 3.80 9.18
N GLU A 654 -24.51 4.97 8.88
CA GLU A 654 -23.21 5.41 9.38
C GLU A 654 -23.06 5.34 10.91
N GLY A 655 -21.81 5.39 11.36
CA GLY A 655 -21.45 5.40 12.77
C GLY A 655 -21.84 6.71 13.50
N PRO A 656 -21.84 6.70 14.83
CA PRO A 656 -21.92 7.94 15.61
C PRO A 656 -20.72 8.85 15.35
N LEU A 657 -20.88 10.17 15.55
CA LEU A 657 -19.82 11.17 15.33
C LEU A 657 -18.53 10.88 16.09
N THR A 658 -18.62 10.30 17.30
CA THR A 658 -17.44 9.89 18.09
C THR A 658 -16.56 8.87 17.37
N MET A 659 -17.12 8.06 16.47
CA MET A 659 -16.35 7.12 15.64
C MET A 659 -15.93 7.73 14.30
N LEU A 660 -16.79 8.59 13.71
CA LEU A 660 -16.52 9.21 12.41
C LEU A 660 -15.44 10.29 12.48
N ILE A 661 -15.39 11.09 13.55
CA ILE A 661 -14.41 12.19 13.72
C ILE A 661 -12.97 11.66 13.68
N PRO A 662 -12.57 10.64 14.49
CA PRO A 662 -11.22 10.07 14.42
C PRO A 662 -10.84 9.54 13.03
N ILE A 663 -11.77 8.84 12.37
CA ILE A 663 -11.54 8.31 11.01
C ILE A 663 -11.33 9.48 10.02
N GLY A 664 -12.18 10.50 10.07
CA GLY A 664 -12.10 11.68 9.21
C GLY A 664 -10.83 12.50 9.44
N LEU A 665 -10.43 12.70 10.70
CA LEU A 665 -9.19 13.42 11.05
C LEU A 665 -7.96 12.69 10.51
N LEU A 666 -7.85 11.38 10.71
CA LEU A 666 -6.74 10.60 10.16
C LEU A 666 -6.73 10.61 8.62
N THR A 667 -7.92 10.58 7.99
CA THR A 667 -8.06 10.71 6.53
C THR A 667 -7.55 12.07 6.05
N GLY A 668 -7.89 13.14 6.76
CA GLY A 668 -7.39 14.48 6.51
C GLY A 668 -5.87 14.56 6.61
N VAL A 669 -5.26 13.95 7.63
CA VAL A 669 -3.79 13.88 7.79
C VAL A 669 -3.13 13.09 6.65
N VAL A 670 -3.73 11.97 6.21
CA VAL A 670 -3.22 11.18 5.07
C VAL A 670 -3.15 12.00 3.78
N ILE A 671 -4.19 12.79 3.50
CA ILE A 671 -4.24 13.67 2.32
C ILE A 671 -3.28 14.85 2.50
N PHE A 672 -3.34 15.51 3.67
CA PHE A 672 -2.52 16.70 3.96
C PHE A 672 -1.02 16.40 3.88
N ASN A 673 -0.55 15.31 4.51
CA ASN A 673 0.86 14.92 4.47
C ASN A 673 1.29 14.41 3.09
N GLY A 674 0.36 14.01 2.23
CA GLY A 674 0.64 13.64 0.85
C GLY A 674 0.84 14.85 -0.07
N LEU A 675 0.00 15.88 0.10
CA LEU A 675 0.10 17.15 -0.63
C LEU A 675 1.21 18.07 -0.11
N PHE A 676 1.44 18.05 1.21
CA PHE A 676 2.37 18.93 1.92
C PHE A 676 3.33 18.13 2.83
N PRO A 677 4.20 17.28 2.25
CA PRO A 677 5.07 16.39 3.02
C PRO A 677 6.08 17.14 3.92
N GLN A 678 6.40 18.41 3.63
CA GLN A 678 7.36 19.22 4.37
C GLN A 678 7.02 19.38 5.87
N PHE A 679 5.73 19.44 6.22
CA PHE A 679 5.33 19.62 7.62
C PHE A 679 5.63 18.39 8.46
N ALA A 680 5.31 17.21 7.93
CA ALA A 680 5.59 15.95 8.59
C ALA A 680 7.09 15.60 8.55
N LEU A 681 7.79 15.95 7.47
CA LEU A 681 9.25 15.80 7.37
C LEU A 681 10.00 16.65 8.40
N LYS A 682 9.55 17.87 8.72
CA LYS A 682 10.19 18.69 9.77
C LYS A 682 10.29 17.95 11.11
N LEU A 683 9.21 17.27 11.50
CA LEU A 683 9.18 16.48 12.73
C LEU A 683 10.14 15.28 12.65
N VAL A 684 10.18 14.61 11.49
CA VAL A 684 11.05 13.44 11.26
C VAL A 684 12.53 13.81 11.21
N ILE A 685 12.87 14.92 10.55
CA ILE A 685 14.24 15.45 10.46
C ILE A 685 14.78 15.75 11.86
N SER A 686 13.96 16.34 12.75
CA SER A 686 14.34 16.55 14.14
C SER A 686 14.68 15.25 14.87
N ALA A 687 13.91 14.18 14.62
CA ALA A 687 14.17 12.86 15.19
C ALA A 687 15.42 12.21 14.59
N ALA A 688 15.57 12.24 13.27
CA ALA A 688 16.72 11.71 12.56
C ALA A 688 18.02 12.42 12.94
N ASN A 689 18.00 13.75 13.11
CA ASN A 689 19.14 14.54 13.58
C ASN A 689 19.54 14.13 15.00
N SER A 690 18.57 13.84 15.88
CA SER A 690 18.85 13.37 17.24
C SER A 690 19.54 11.99 17.23
N VAL A 691 19.11 11.09 16.34
CA VAL A 691 19.78 9.80 16.13
C VAL A 691 21.15 9.99 15.50
N ALA A 692 21.28 10.90 14.55
CA ALA A 692 22.55 11.14 13.86
C ALA A 692 23.62 11.72 14.77
N ALA A 693 23.25 12.69 15.61
CA ALA A 693 24.14 13.31 16.57
C ALA A 693 24.68 12.31 17.60
N LYS A 694 23.84 11.38 18.09
CA LYS A 694 24.26 10.36 19.07
C LYS A 694 24.91 9.15 18.42
N GLY A 695 24.41 8.72 17.27
CA GLY A 695 24.79 7.50 16.58
C GLY A 695 25.94 7.63 15.58
N GLY A 696 26.47 8.84 15.38
CA GLY A 696 27.56 9.10 14.44
C GLY A 696 27.17 8.98 12.97
N LEU A 697 25.91 9.26 12.60
CA LEU A 697 25.50 9.30 11.19
C LEU A 697 25.88 10.63 10.56
N ALA A 698 26.57 10.57 9.41
CA ALA A 698 26.80 11.76 8.59
C ALA A 698 25.46 12.29 8.06
N ILE A 699 25.12 13.54 8.39
CA ILE A 699 23.91 14.21 7.90
C ILE A 699 24.07 14.46 6.40
N THR A 700 23.17 13.89 5.61
CA THR A 700 23.14 14.06 4.15
C THR A 700 21.93 14.90 3.74
N SER A 701 22.02 15.57 2.59
CA SER A 701 20.86 16.27 2.02
C SER A 701 19.73 15.29 1.73
N ILE A 702 18.51 15.72 2.03
CA ILE A 702 17.28 15.00 1.68
C ILE A 702 16.86 15.51 0.29
N PRO A 703 16.46 14.63 -0.65
CA PRO A 703 15.95 15.08 -1.94
C PRO A 703 14.79 16.06 -1.75
N GLU A 704 14.73 17.10 -2.58
CA GLU A 704 13.61 18.04 -2.55
C GLU A 704 12.34 17.37 -3.07
N ILE A 705 11.33 17.25 -2.21
CA ILE A 705 10.05 16.59 -2.52
C ILE A 705 8.98 17.67 -2.62
N GLN A 706 9.05 18.48 -3.67
CA GLN A 706 8.02 19.46 -3.96
C GLN A 706 7.20 19.01 -5.16
N VAL A 707 5.89 18.87 -4.96
CA VAL A 707 4.96 18.61 -6.07
C VAL A 707 4.43 19.96 -6.52
N SER A 708 4.78 20.36 -7.73
CA SER A 708 4.20 21.55 -8.33
C SER A 708 2.78 21.22 -8.79
N TRP A 709 1.78 21.93 -8.27
CA TRP A 709 0.37 21.79 -8.67
C TRP A 709 -0.06 23.01 -9.50
N PRO A 710 0.32 23.11 -10.79
CA PRO A 710 -0.05 24.24 -11.63
C PRO A 710 -1.57 24.31 -11.82
N VAL A 711 -2.08 25.55 -11.98
CA VAL A 711 -3.51 25.85 -12.13
C VAL A 711 -4.16 25.03 -13.26
N ILE A 712 -3.42 24.80 -14.35
CA ILE A 712 -3.86 24.02 -15.51
C ILE A 712 -4.29 22.59 -15.13
N ILE A 713 -3.66 21.99 -14.11
CA ILE A 713 -3.97 20.64 -13.63
C ILE A 713 -5.03 20.70 -12.53
N ILE A 714 -4.98 21.71 -11.67
CA ILE A 714 -5.95 21.89 -10.59
C ILE A 714 -7.37 22.06 -11.14
N ILE A 715 -7.54 22.78 -12.26
CA ILE A 715 -8.85 23.02 -12.89
C ILE A 715 -9.59 21.69 -13.18
N PRO A 716 -9.06 20.74 -13.98
CA PRO A 716 -9.73 19.48 -14.23
C PRO A 716 -9.85 18.60 -12.98
N MET A 717 -8.86 18.62 -12.06
CA MET A 717 -8.94 17.81 -10.83
C MET A 717 -10.04 18.27 -9.88
N LEU A 718 -10.11 19.57 -9.56
CA LEU A 718 -11.19 20.15 -8.75
C LEU A 718 -12.51 20.17 -9.51
N GLY A 719 -12.47 20.40 -10.83
CA GLY A 719 -13.62 20.31 -11.72
C GLY A 719 -14.28 18.93 -11.68
N GLY A 720 -13.50 17.86 -11.56
CA GLY A 720 -14.00 16.50 -11.32
C GLY A 720 -14.78 16.38 -10.01
N LEU A 721 -14.26 16.94 -8.92
CA LEU A 721 -14.96 16.97 -7.62
C LEU A 721 -16.25 17.79 -7.69
N LEU A 722 -16.21 18.94 -8.37
CA LEU A 722 -17.39 19.79 -8.60
C LEU A 722 -18.46 19.03 -9.40
N ALA A 723 -18.08 18.35 -10.48
CA ALA A 723 -18.97 17.51 -11.27
C ALA A 723 -19.57 16.36 -10.43
N PHE A 724 -18.81 15.79 -9.50
CA PHE A 724 -19.29 14.76 -8.59
C PHE A 724 -20.36 15.26 -7.62
N PHE A 725 -20.07 16.35 -6.89
CA PHE A 725 -20.94 16.87 -5.84
C PHE A 725 -22.19 17.55 -6.39
N LEU A 726 -22.03 18.43 -7.38
CA LEU A 726 -23.15 19.13 -8.01
C LEU A 726 -23.98 18.19 -8.90
N GLY A 727 -23.32 17.21 -9.53
CA GLY A 727 -23.95 16.17 -10.32
C GLY A 727 -24.89 15.24 -9.55
N LYS A 728 -24.83 15.20 -8.21
CA LYS A 728 -25.82 14.49 -7.38
C LYS A 728 -27.23 15.08 -7.52
N ARG A 729 -27.36 16.36 -7.85
CA ARG A 729 -28.66 17.03 -8.05
C ARG A 729 -29.27 16.70 -9.42
N SER A 730 -28.44 16.63 -10.47
CA SER A 730 -28.88 16.28 -11.81
C SER A 730 -27.70 15.73 -12.64
N PRO A 731 -27.86 14.56 -13.28
CA PRO A 731 -26.82 14.01 -14.15
C PRO A 731 -26.44 14.93 -15.33
N LYS A 732 -27.43 15.65 -15.88
CA LYS A 732 -27.22 16.61 -16.98
C LYS A 732 -26.29 17.76 -16.57
N ILE A 733 -26.41 18.24 -15.33
CA ILE A 733 -25.55 19.30 -14.79
C ILE A 733 -24.10 18.81 -14.69
N ALA A 734 -23.88 17.56 -14.27
CA ALA A 734 -22.55 16.97 -14.17
C ALA A 734 -21.82 16.99 -15.53
N GLY A 735 -22.53 16.59 -16.59
CA GLY A 735 -21.97 16.57 -17.94
C GLY A 735 -21.60 17.97 -18.45
N TRP A 736 -22.50 18.94 -18.36
CA TRP A 736 -22.23 20.30 -18.83
C TRP A 736 -21.16 21.03 -18.01
N ILE A 737 -21.09 20.81 -16.69
CA ILE A 737 -19.96 21.28 -15.88
C ILE A 737 -18.65 20.71 -16.41
N SER A 738 -18.63 19.43 -16.77
CA SER A 738 -17.42 18.78 -17.28
C SER A 738 -16.97 19.37 -18.62
N VAL A 739 -17.91 19.69 -19.51
CA VAL A 739 -17.62 20.40 -20.77
C VAL A 739 -17.07 21.81 -20.49
N ALA A 740 -17.66 22.54 -19.55
CA ALA A 740 -17.19 23.87 -19.17
C ALA A 740 -15.77 23.82 -18.57
N VAL A 741 -15.51 22.88 -17.67
CA VAL A 741 -14.19 22.63 -17.06
C VAL A 741 -13.14 22.35 -18.15
N MET A 742 -13.44 21.47 -19.11
CA MET A 742 -12.50 21.18 -20.20
C MET A 742 -12.30 22.35 -21.16
N SER A 743 -13.34 23.13 -21.42
CA SER A 743 -13.24 24.34 -22.26
C SER A 743 -12.32 25.36 -21.59
N VAL A 744 -12.51 25.62 -20.29
CA VAL A 744 -11.63 26.49 -19.51
C VAL A 744 -10.20 25.93 -19.49
N THR A 745 -10.03 24.63 -19.27
CA THR A 745 -8.71 23.98 -19.27
C THR A 745 -7.98 24.19 -20.60
N LEU A 746 -8.66 24.00 -21.72
CA LEU A 746 -8.10 24.21 -23.06
C LEU A 746 -7.68 25.67 -23.28
N VAL A 747 -8.51 26.63 -22.90
CA VAL A 747 -8.19 28.07 -23.01
C VAL A 747 -7.00 28.44 -22.14
N VAL A 748 -6.95 27.97 -20.89
CA VAL A 748 -5.84 28.27 -19.98
C VAL A 748 -4.52 27.70 -20.49
N ILE A 749 -4.53 26.50 -21.09
CA ILE A 749 -3.34 25.93 -21.74
C ILE A 749 -2.91 26.81 -22.93
N ALA A 750 -3.84 27.18 -23.80
CA ALA A 750 -3.54 28.01 -24.97
C ALA A 750 -2.95 29.39 -24.60
N VAL A 751 -3.49 30.01 -23.55
CA VAL A 751 -2.99 31.30 -23.03
C VAL A 751 -1.63 31.14 -22.33
N SER A 752 -1.34 29.97 -21.77
CA SER A 752 -0.07 29.69 -21.07
C SER A 752 1.10 29.32 -21.99
N HIS A 753 1.04 29.67 -23.27
CA HIS A 753 2.04 29.29 -24.30
C HIS A 753 3.47 29.69 -23.96
N ALA A 754 3.68 30.79 -23.23
CA ALA A 754 5.02 31.26 -22.85
C ALA A 754 5.69 30.43 -21.74
N LYS A 755 4.95 29.55 -21.05
CA LYS A 755 5.46 28.78 -19.89
C LYS A 755 6.02 27.41 -20.25
N PHE A 756 5.72 26.89 -21.44
CA PHE A 756 6.04 25.53 -21.83
C PHE A 756 6.78 25.51 -23.15
N ASP A 757 7.67 24.53 -23.32
CA ASP A 757 8.27 24.26 -24.61
C ASP A 757 7.20 23.81 -25.63
N ILE A 758 7.52 23.96 -26.92
CA ILE A 758 6.57 23.69 -28.00
C ILE A 758 6.07 22.24 -28.00
N TYR A 759 6.89 21.28 -27.55
CA TYR A 759 6.52 19.87 -27.51
C TYR A 759 5.50 19.58 -26.40
N SER A 760 5.81 20.02 -25.17
CA SER A 760 4.92 19.90 -24.01
C SER A 760 3.60 20.66 -24.21
N LEU A 761 3.66 21.88 -24.75
CA LEU A 761 2.48 22.70 -25.06
C LEU A 761 1.58 22.01 -26.09
N SER A 762 2.15 21.52 -27.19
CA SER A 762 1.39 20.90 -28.28
C SER A 762 0.67 19.64 -27.80
N PHE A 763 1.34 18.80 -26.98
CA PHE A 763 0.71 17.61 -26.45
C PHE A 763 -0.38 17.94 -25.42
N ALA A 764 -0.16 18.91 -24.53
CA ALA A 764 -1.18 19.37 -23.58
C ALA A 764 -2.44 19.92 -24.29
N LEU A 765 -2.28 20.66 -25.38
CA LEU A 765 -3.38 21.13 -26.22
C LEU A 765 -4.15 19.97 -26.86
N LEU A 766 -3.45 18.97 -27.41
CA LEU A 766 -4.08 17.77 -28.00
C LEU A 766 -4.86 16.97 -26.95
N ILE A 767 -4.29 16.78 -25.76
CA ILE A 767 -4.95 16.13 -24.61
C ILE A 767 -6.25 16.86 -24.26
N ALA A 768 -6.18 18.17 -24.05
CA ALA A 768 -7.34 18.96 -23.65
C ALA A 768 -8.41 19.06 -24.74
N PHE A 769 -8.00 19.19 -26.01
CA PHE A 769 -8.90 19.28 -27.14
C PHE A 769 -9.68 17.98 -27.37
N ILE A 770 -8.99 16.84 -27.46
CA ILE A 770 -9.64 15.54 -27.63
C ILE A 770 -10.44 15.16 -26.37
N GLY A 771 -9.97 15.56 -25.18
CA GLY A 771 -10.70 15.40 -23.93
C GLY A 771 -12.03 16.16 -23.94
N LEU A 772 -12.05 17.40 -24.42
CA LEU A 772 -13.27 18.20 -24.58
C LEU A 772 -14.26 17.51 -25.54
N LEU A 773 -13.79 17.03 -26.69
CA LEU A 773 -14.63 16.32 -27.66
C LEU A 773 -15.22 15.03 -27.10
N ASN A 774 -14.43 14.25 -26.35
CA ASN A 774 -14.89 13.02 -25.70
C ASN A 774 -15.92 13.32 -24.61
N ILE A 775 -15.72 14.36 -23.78
CA ILE A 775 -16.70 14.74 -22.77
C ILE A 775 -18.00 15.23 -23.41
N LEU A 776 -17.92 16.00 -24.50
CA LEU A 776 -19.10 16.42 -25.26
C LEU A 776 -19.86 15.21 -25.84
N PHE A 777 -19.14 14.24 -26.41
CA PHE A 777 -19.72 12.99 -26.88
C PHE A 777 -20.38 12.20 -25.75
N SER A 778 -19.74 12.17 -24.57
CA SER A 778 -20.26 11.49 -23.39
C SER A 778 -21.61 12.02 -22.91
N LEU A 779 -21.99 13.27 -23.21
CA LEU A 779 -23.32 13.79 -22.88
C LEU A 779 -24.44 12.95 -23.50
N GLY A 780 -24.29 12.59 -24.79
CA GLY A 780 -25.25 11.77 -25.51
C GLY A 780 -25.10 10.28 -25.18
N TYR A 781 -23.86 9.80 -25.10
CA TYR A 781 -23.57 8.39 -24.81
C TYR A 781 -24.02 7.96 -23.41
N MET A 782 -23.74 8.78 -22.39
CA MET A 782 -24.07 8.47 -20.99
C MET A 782 -25.54 8.71 -20.64
N GLY A 783 -26.38 9.16 -21.59
CA GLY A 783 -27.80 9.42 -21.35
C GLY A 783 -28.55 8.22 -20.75
N HIS A 784 -28.09 6.99 -21.05
CA HIS A 784 -28.65 5.72 -20.55
C HIS A 784 -27.82 5.09 -19.42
N GLY A 785 -26.68 5.68 -19.06
CA GLY A 785 -25.74 5.14 -18.07
C GLY A 785 -26.10 5.52 -16.63
N HIS A 786 -25.71 4.66 -15.68
CA HIS A 786 -25.89 4.91 -14.25
C HIS A 786 -24.71 5.72 -13.68
N SER A 787 -24.88 6.41 -12.54
CA SER A 787 -23.78 7.08 -11.82
C SER A 787 -22.91 8.04 -12.67
N GLN A 788 -23.52 8.84 -13.55
CA GLN A 788 -22.81 9.74 -14.47
C GLN A 788 -21.84 10.71 -13.77
N ASN A 789 -22.19 11.17 -12.57
CA ASN A 789 -21.35 12.06 -11.78
C ASN A 789 -19.99 11.43 -11.40
N ARG A 790 -19.96 10.12 -11.09
CA ARG A 790 -18.70 9.38 -10.84
C ARG A 790 -17.87 9.24 -12.12
N TYR A 791 -18.54 8.92 -13.22
CA TYR A 791 -17.90 8.79 -14.53
C TYR A 791 -17.13 10.06 -14.88
N TYR A 792 -17.80 11.23 -14.84
CA TYR A 792 -17.17 12.51 -15.14
C TYR A 792 -16.05 12.88 -14.17
N MET A 793 -16.20 12.59 -12.87
CA MET A 793 -15.16 12.84 -11.87
C MET A 793 -13.84 12.15 -12.21
N PHE A 794 -13.87 10.83 -12.41
CA PHE A 794 -12.65 10.07 -12.69
C PHE A 794 -12.11 10.35 -14.09
N PHE A 795 -12.98 10.62 -15.07
CA PHE A 795 -12.53 10.99 -16.41
C PHE A 795 -11.77 12.33 -16.39
N LEU A 796 -12.31 13.37 -15.73
CA LEU A 796 -11.63 14.66 -15.58
C LEU A 796 -10.31 14.56 -14.80
N MET A 797 -10.28 13.79 -13.72
CA MET A 797 -9.04 13.56 -12.96
C MET A 797 -7.98 12.83 -13.78
N MET A 798 -8.37 11.85 -14.61
CA MET A 798 -7.48 11.17 -15.54
C MET A 798 -6.90 12.15 -16.58
N ILE A 799 -7.72 13.04 -17.14
CA ILE A 799 -7.27 14.07 -18.09
C ILE A 799 -6.31 15.06 -17.39
N GLY A 800 -6.62 15.48 -16.16
CA GLY A 800 -5.73 16.32 -15.35
C GLY A 800 -4.35 15.68 -15.13
N GLY A 801 -4.32 14.38 -14.80
CA GLY A 801 -3.08 13.61 -14.72
C GLY A 801 -2.29 13.60 -16.04
N LEU A 802 -2.96 13.38 -17.18
CA LEU A 802 -2.33 13.44 -18.51
C LEU A 802 -1.69 14.80 -18.82
N ILE A 803 -2.41 15.89 -18.52
CA ILE A 803 -1.88 17.24 -18.71
C ILE A 803 -0.65 17.46 -17.81
N GLY A 804 -0.68 16.91 -16.59
CA GLY A 804 0.48 16.90 -15.70
C GLY A 804 1.69 16.16 -16.25
N VAL A 805 1.49 14.98 -16.84
CA VAL A 805 2.56 14.24 -17.53
C VAL A 805 3.15 15.07 -18.66
N ALA A 806 2.31 15.73 -19.46
CA ALA A 806 2.77 16.57 -20.57
C ALA A 806 3.60 17.78 -20.09
N THR A 807 3.12 18.46 -19.05
CA THR A 807 3.66 19.76 -18.57
C THR A 807 4.77 19.64 -17.53
N SER A 808 5.12 18.42 -17.09
CA SER A 808 6.17 18.21 -16.10
C SER A 808 7.57 18.35 -16.70
N ASN A 809 8.44 19.07 -15.97
CA ASN A 809 9.86 19.23 -16.26
C ASN A 809 10.77 18.41 -15.31
N GLU A 810 10.21 17.86 -14.23
CA GLU A 810 10.92 17.06 -13.24
C GLU A 810 10.35 15.63 -13.19
N PHE A 811 11.22 14.63 -13.06
CA PHE A 811 10.83 13.22 -13.03
C PHE A 811 9.91 12.86 -11.85
N PHE A 812 10.07 13.52 -10.71
CA PHE A 812 9.25 13.25 -9.53
C PHE A 812 7.80 13.67 -9.75
N SER A 813 7.58 14.93 -10.18
CA SER A 813 6.26 15.44 -10.56
C SER A 813 5.66 14.65 -11.72
N PHE A 814 6.46 14.35 -12.74
CA PHE A 814 6.05 13.53 -13.89
C PHE A 814 5.49 12.18 -13.44
N PHE A 815 6.19 11.47 -12.54
CA PHE A 815 5.74 10.15 -12.06
C PHE A 815 4.46 10.24 -11.22
N ILE A 816 4.30 11.29 -10.41
CA ILE A 816 3.06 11.53 -9.66
C ILE A 816 1.87 11.66 -10.62
N TYR A 817 2.01 12.48 -11.66
CA TYR A 817 0.96 12.67 -12.64
C TYR A 817 0.72 11.43 -13.50
N TRP A 818 1.77 10.67 -13.77
CA TRP A 818 1.69 9.37 -14.44
C TRP A 818 0.82 8.39 -13.67
N GLU A 819 1.02 8.27 -12.36
CA GLU A 819 0.21 7.41 -11.49
C GLU A 819 -1.22 7.91 -11.33
N ILE A 820 -1.42 9.23 -11.21
CA ILE A 820 -2.76 9.82 -11.14
C ILE A 820 -3.54 9.50 -12.42
N MET A 821 -2.93 9.67 -13.58
CA MET A 821 -3.53 9.30 -14.86
C MET A 821 -3.80 7.81 -14.96
N SER A 822 -2.82 6.97 -14.62
CA SER A 822 -2.81 5.58 -15.08
C SER A 822 -3.30 4.56 -14.06
N SER A 823 -3.22 4.84 -12.77
CA SER A 823 -3.43 3.82 -11.74
C SER A 823 -4.88 3.80 -11.29
N TRP A 824 -5.27 4.68 -10.37
CA TRP A 824 -6.59 4.57 -9.75
C TRP A 824 -7.70 5.28 -10.54
N THR A 825 -7.45 6.45 -11.16
CA THR A 825 -8.50 7.16 -11.92
C THR A 825 -8.94 6.38 -13.16
N LEU A 826 -7.98 5.79 -13.88
CA LEU A 826 -8.21 4.93 -15.03
C LEU A 826 -8.94 3.63 -14.63
N TYR A 827 -8.52 2.98 -13.55
CA TYR A 827 -9.21 1.80 -13.01
C TYR A 827 -10.70 2.10 -12.76
N PHE A 828 -11.00 3.19 -12.04
CA PHE A 828 -12.37 3.57 -11.73
C PHE A 828 -13.20 4.00 -12.95
N SER A 829 -12.54 4.53 -13.98
CA SER A 829 -13.18 4.86 -15.26
C SER A 829 -13.53 3.59 -16.07
N ILE A 830 -12.69 2.56 -16.01
CA ILE A 830 -12.90 1.29 -16.72
C ILE A 830 -14.01 0.45 -16.08
N ILE A 831 -14.02 0.35 -14.75
CA ILE A 831 -15.01 -0.48 -14.04
C ILE A 831 -16.39 0.18 -13.88
N HIS A 832 -16.63 1.28 -14.60
CA HIS A 832 -17.82 2.11 -14.46
C HIS A 832 -19.13 1.31 -14.52
N GLU A 833 -19.22 0.34 -15.43
CA GLU A 833 -20.44 -0.47 -15.62
C GLU A 833 -20.72 -1.45 -14.46
N GLU A 834 -19.77 -1.67 -13.55
CA GLU A 834 -19.88 -2.56 -12.38
C GLU A 834 -20.28 -4.02 -12.71
N THR A 835 -20.20 -4.44 -13.98
CA THR A 835 -20.45 -5.83 -14.38
C THR A 835 -19.30 -6.74 -13.93
N LYS A 836 -19.59 -8.04 -13.71
CA LYS A 836 -18.55 -9.02 -13.33
C LYS A 836 -17.38 -9.01 -14.32
N GLY A 837 -17.68 -8.93 -15.62
CA GLY A 837 -16.68 -8.80 -16.68
C GLY A 837 -15.87 -7.52 -16.58
N ALA A 838 -16.53 -6.35 -16.42
CA ALA A 838 -15.82 -5.06 -16.25
C ALA A 838 -14.88 -5.07 -15.05
N LEU A 839 -15.30 -5.64 -13.93
CA LEU A 839 -14.48 -5.69 -12.71
C LEU A 839 -13.29 -6.65 -12.83
N LYS A 840 -13.45 -7.81 -13.48
CA LYS A 840 -12.34 -8.76 -13.75
C LYS A 840 -11.31 -8.12 -14.65
N GLU A 841 -11.77 -7.51 -15.73
CA GLU A 841 -10.92 -6.93 -16.75
C GLU A 841 -10.23 -5.63 -16.31
N GLY A 842 -10.95 -4.76 -15.59
CA GLY A 842 -10.35 -3.56 -15.00
C GLY A 842 -9.26 -3.89 -13.98
N PHE A 843 -9.47 -4.95 -13.17
CA PHE A 843 -8.46 -5.43 -12.22
C PHE A 843 -7.20 -5.91 -12.94
N LYS A 844 -7.38 -6.73 -13.99
CA LYS A 844 -6.28 -7.24 -14.83
C LYS A 844 -5.43 -6.10 -15.40
N TYR A 845 -6.09 -5.12 -16.01
CA TYR A 845 -5.44 -3.98 -16.62
C TYR A 845 -4.75 -3.08 -15.58
N PHE A 846 -5.36 -2.87 -14.40
CA PHE A 846 -4.74 -2.11 -13.31
C PHE A 846 -3.42 -2.74 -12.85
N ILE A 847 -3.39 -4.06 -12.61
CA ILE A 847 -2.17 -4.74 -12.16
C ILE A 847 -1.05 -4.66 -13.19
N PHE A 848 -1.36 -4.93 -14.46
CA PHE A 848 -0.36 -4.84 -15.52
C PHE A 848 0.25 -3.43 -15.62
N ASN A 849 -0.61 -2.42 -15.54
CA ASN A 849 -0.21 -1.02 -15.51
C ASN A 849 0.65 -0.66 -14.30
N TYR A 850 0.29 -1.14 -13.12
CA TYR A 850 1.02 -0.86 -11.89
C TYR A 850 2.43 -1.48 -11.90
N ILE A 851 2.57 -2.68 -12.48
CA ILE A 851 3.87 -3.34 -12.68
C ILE A 851 4.74 -2.51 -13.64
N GLY A 852 4.21 -2.13 -14.81
CA GLY A 852 4.97 -1.34 -15.79
C GLY A 852 5.43 0.01 -15.22
N ALA A 853 4.58 0.68 -14.45
CA ALA A 853 4.95 1.91 -13.77
C ALA A 853 6.02 1.71 -12.69
N SER A 854 5.93 0.64 -11.89
CA SER A 854 6.94 0.31 -10.87
C SER A 854 8.32 0.04 -11.49
N ILE A 855 8.36 -0.63 -12.64
CA ILE A 855 9.60 -0.89 -13.39
C ILE A 855 10.19 0.42 -13.92
N ALA A 856 9.37 1.28 -14.55
CA ALA A 856 9.82 2.59 -15.02
C ALA A 856 10.32 3.46 -13.85
N PHE A 857 9.63 3.43 -12.72
CA PHE A 857 9.99 4.19 -11.53
C PHE A 857 11.34 3.80 -10.97
N LEU A 858 11.64 2.50 -10.90
CA LEU A 858 12.95 2.02 -10.47
C LEU A 858 14.06 2.54 -11.40
N GLY A 859 13.83 2.53 -12.72
CA GLY A 859 14.77 3.08 -13.68
C GLY A 859 15.00 4.59 -13.49
N ILE A 860 13.93 5.37 -13.31
CA ILE A 860 13.98 6.81 -13.01
C ILE A 860 14.78 7.06 -11.72
N LEU A 861 14.51 6.30 -10.66
CA LEU A 861 15.20 6.41 -9.38
C LEU A 861 16.71 6.16 -9.52
N ILE A 862 17.10 5.12 -10.25
CA ILE A 862 18.52 4.78 -10.46
C ILE A 862 19.27 5.93 -11.14
N LEU A 863 18.68 6.56 -12.15
CA LEU A 863 19.31 7.68 -12.86
C LEU A 863 19.33 8.96 -12.02
N THR A 864 18.22 9.32 -11.38
CA THR A 864 18.08 10.56 -10.60
C THR A 864 18.90 10.55 -9.32
N VAL A 865 19.04 9.40 -8.66
CA VAL A 865 19.88 9.26 -7.46
C VAL A 865 21.37 9.40 -7.82
N LYS A 866 21.81 8.82 -8.94
CA LYS A 866 23.22 8.89 -9.35
C LYS A 866 23.66 10.27 -9.80
N THR A 867 22.76 11.02 -10.42
CA THR A 867 23.01 12.40 -10.84
C THR A 867 22.74 13.41 -9.73
N GLY A 868 21.91 13.07 -8.74
CA GLY A 868 21.46 13.95 -7.67
C GLY A 868 20.41 14.98 -8.10
N VAL A 869 19.79 14.82 -9.27
CA VAL A 869 18.87 15.83 -9.85
C VAL A 869 17.59 15.16 -10.38
N PHE A 870 16.44 15.77 -10.09
CA PHE A 870 15.14 15.35 -10.64
C PHE A 870 14.73 16.12 -11.90
N ASP A 871 15.27 17.32 -12.08
CA ASP A 871 15.07 18.11 -13.30
C ASP A 871 15.59 17.30 -14.50
N MET A 872 14.68 17.06 -15.44
CA MET A 872 14.98 16.18 -16.56
C MET A 872 16.04 16.79 -17.50
N SER A 873 16.18 18.12 -17.58
CA SER A 873 17.12 18.81 -18.49
C SER A 873 18.55 18.72 -17.96
N ILE A 874 18.73 18.98 -16.66
CA ILE A 874 20.01 18.87 -15.97
C ILE A 874 20.45 17.41 -15.88
N LEU A 875 19.49 16.48 -15.74
CA LEU A 875 19.78 15.04 -15.68
C LEU A 875 20.65 14.62 -16.86
N VAL A 876 20.32 15.05 -18.08
CA VAL A 876 20.99 14.56 -19.28
C VAL A 876 22.41 15.09 -19.45
N GLU A 877 22.68 16.31 -18.99
CA GLU A 877 24.05 16.81 -18.91
C GLU A 877 24.91 15.88 -18.05
N ARG A 878 24.39 15.47 -16.89
CA ARG A 878 25.07 14.59 -15.93
C ARG A 878 25.07 13.11 -16.33
N LEU A 879 24.12 12.65 -17.17
CA LEU A 879 24.11 11.26 -17.66
C LEU A 879 25.39 10.91 -18.43
N LYS A 880 26.07 11.90 -19.04
CA LYS A 880 27.34 11.69 -19.73
C LYS A 880 28.47 11.28 -18.79
N GLU A 881 28.33 11.54 -17.50
CA GLU A 881 29.34 11.31 -16.46
C GLU A 881 29.15 9.97 -15.72
N ILE A 882 28.00 9.32 -15.89
CA ILE A 882 27.66 8.06 -15.22
C ILE A 882 28.23 6.86 -16.00
N ASP A 883 28.56 5.79 -15.26
CA ASP A 883 28.98 4.52 -15.84
C ASP A 883 27.91 3.91 -16.77
N LEU A 884 28.37 3.17 -17.78
CA LEU A 884 27.50 2.60 -18.81
C LEU A 884 26.53 1.55 -18.25
N GLY A 885 26.93 0.82 -17.21
CA GLY A 885 26.10 -0.22 -16.59
C GLY A 885 24.87 0.37 -15.92
N THR A 886 25.05 1.40 -15.11
CA THR A 886 23.97 2.05 -14.37
C THR A 886 23.06 2.86 -15.29
N SER A 887 23.64 3.63 -16.21
CA SER A 887 22.87 4.39 -17.20
C SER A 887 22.08 3.47 -18.14
N GLY A 888 22.70 2.38 -18.60
CA GLY A 888 22.05 1.36 -19.43
C GLY A 888 20.91 0.64 -18.73
N LEU A 889 21.12 0.21 -17.49
CA LEU A 889 20.08 -0.44 -16.69
C LEU A 889 18.90 0.52 -16.42
N GLY A 890 19.18 1.77 -16.03
CA GLY A 890 18.14 2.78 -15.78
C GLY A 890 17.30 3.05 -17.03
N LEU A 891 17.94 3.34 -18.18
CA LEU A 891 17.23 3.59 -19.44
C LEU A 891 16.46 2.37 -19.95
N THR A 892 17.01 1.16 -19.77
CA THR A 892 16.34 -0.08 -20.16
C THR A 892 15.06 -0.29 -19.34
N LEU A 893 15.12 -0.13 -18.01
CA LEU A 893 13.96 -0.25 -17.14
C LEU A 893 12.87 0.78 -17.48
N ILE A 894 13.26 2.04 -17.74
CA ILE A 894 12.31 3.08 -18.18
C ILE A 894 11.65 2.68 -19.50
N THR A 895 12.43 2.21 -20.47
CA THR A 895 11.93 1.78 -21.78
C THR A 895 10.96 0.63 -21.65
N VAL A 896 11.31 -0.41 -20.88
CA VAL A 896 10.43 -1.57 -20.63
C VAL A 896 9.11 -1.12 -20.01
N GLY A 897 9.16 -0.28 -18.97
CA GLY A 897 7.95 0.23 -18.32
C GLY A 897 7.06 1.04 -19.25
N PHE A 898 7.63 1.89 -20.11
CA PHE A 898 6.86 2.63 -21.12
C PHE A 898 6.35 1.74 -22.25
N LEU A 899 7.09 0.72 -22.69
CA LEU A 899 6.60 -0.23 -23.70
C LEU A 899 5.44 -1.08 -23.20
N MET A 900 5.47 -1.50 -21.92
CA MET A 900 4.33 -2.14 -21.27
C MET A 900 3.10 -1.22 -21.33
N LYS A 901 3.29 0.07 -21.09
CA LYS A 901 2.22 1.08 -21.10
C LYS A 901 1.70 1.41 -22.49
N ALA A 902 2.56 1.35 -23.49
CA ALA A 902 2.19 1.48 -24.90
C ALA A 902 1.47 0.22 -25.43
N ALA A 903 1.40 -0.86 -24.64
CA ALA A 903 0.87 -2.16 -25.01
C ALA A 903 1.56 -2.82 -26.21
N VAL A 904 2.88 -2.58 -26.37
CA VAL A 904 3.65 -2.99 -27.56
C VAL A 904 4.42 -4.29 -27.33
N LEU A 905 4.29 -4.97 -26.19
CA LEU A 905 4.89 -6.29 -26.04
C LEU A 905 4.08 -7.31 -26.87
N PRO A 906 4.72 -8.19 -27.68
CA PRO A 906 4.01 -9.03 -28.63
C PRO A 906 3.22 -10.19 -28.00
N PHE A 907 3.29 -10.35 -26.67
CA PHE A 907 2.65 -11.41 -25.91
C PHE A 907 1.56 -10.87 -24.98
N ARG A 908 0.40 -11.56 -24.91
CA ARG A 908 -0.73 -11.23 -24.00
C ARG A 908 -1.23 -9.79 -24.13
N ILE A 909 -1.47 -9.33 -25.35
CA ILE A 909 -2.07 -8.00 -25.64
C ILE A 909 -3.40 -7.80 -24.88
N ASP A 910 -4.14 -8.90 -24.65
CA ASP A 910 -5.36 -8.92 -23.85
C ASP A 910 -5.16 -8.41 -22.41
N TYR A 911 -3.97 -8.56 -21.82
CA TYR A 911 -3.62 -8.01 -20.49
C TYR A 911 -3.12 -6.57 -20.56
N GLN A 912 -2.49 -6.20 -21.68
CA GLN A 912 -1.83 -4.90 -21.83
C GLN A 912 -2.79 -3.78 -22.25
N MET A 913 -3.93 -4.13 -22.85
CA MET A 913 -4.89 -3.16 -23.36
C MET A 913 -6.11 -2.98 -22.46
N HIS A 914 -6.73 -1.81 -22.58
CA HIS A 914 -7.99 -1.54 -21.91
C HIS A 914 -9.06 -2.53 -22.41
N PRO A 915 -10.00 -2.93 -21.55
CA PRO A 915 -10.95 -3.95 -21.92
C PRO A 915 -12.09 -3.40 -22.77
N SER A 916 -12.73 -4.29 -23.53
CA SER A 916 -13.94 -3.99 -24.30
C SER A 916 -15.15 -3.65 -23.42
N THR A 917 -15.06 -3.89 -22.11
CA THR A 917 -16.11 -3.57 -21.14
C THR A 917 -16.10 -2.11 -20.68
N ALA A 918 -15.02 -1.36 -20.92
CA ALA A 918 -14.94 0.05 -20.57
C ALA A 918 -15.94 0.90 -21.39
N PRO A 919 -16.45 2.03 -20.85
CA PRO A 919 -17.28 2.97 -21.62
C PRO A 919 -16.56 3.39 -22.91
N THR A 920 -17.30 3.47 -24.02
CA THR A 920 -16.68 3.71 -25.32
C THR A 920 -15.94 5.04 -25.44
N PRO A 921 -16.42 6.18 -24.88
CA PRO A 921 -15.66 7.44 -24.93
C PRO A 921 -14.34 7.35 -24.14
N VAL A 922 -14.34 6.61 -23.02
CA VAL A 922 -13.11 6.34 -22.26
C VAL A 922 -12.18 5.43 -23.08
N SER A 923 -12.72 4.41 -23.75
CA SER A 923 -11.94 3.52 -24.64
C SER A 923 -11.30 4.28 -25.80
N GLY A 924 -12.07 5.18 -26.44
CA GLY A 924 -11.61 6.10 -27.48
C GLY A 924 -10.46 6.94 -26.96
N TYR A 925 -10.67 7.63 -25.85
CA TYR A 925 -9.66 8.48 -25.20
C TYR A 925 -8.41 7.73 -24.74
N ILE A 926 -8.54 6.50 -24.22
CA ILE A 926 -7.39 5.68 -23.84
C ILE A 926 -6.56 5.37 -25.09
N SER A 927 -7.23 4.89 -26.13
CA SER A 927 -6.59 4.53 -27.39
C SER A 927 -6.00 5.73 -28.11
N SER A 928 -6.67 6.89 -28.09
CA SER A 928 -6.30 8.09 -28.83
C SER A 928 -5.26 8.94 -28.10
N VAL A 929 -5.34 9.07 -26.76
CA VAL A 929 -4.50 9.97 -25.96
C VAL A 929 -3.71 9.25 -24.87
N LEU A 930 -4.33 8.41 -24.04
CA LEU A 930 -3.66 7.88 -22.84
C LEU A 930 -2.45 7.03 -23.18
N LEU A 931 -2.58 6.09 -24.13
CA LEU A 931 -1.47 5.22 -24.55
C LEU A 931 -0.36 5.99 -25.27
N LYS A 932 -0.64 7.21 -25.75
CA LYS A 932 0.34 8.10 -26.39
C LYS A 932 1.26 8.77 -25.37
N SER A 933 0.92 8.77 -24.08
CA SER A 933 1.82 9.27 -23.03
C SER A 933 3.13 8.50 -22.95
N ALA A 934 3.13 7.20 -23.28
CA ALA A 934 4.35 6.37 -23.31
C ALA A 934 5.28 6.73 -24.48
N PRO A 935 4.87 6.71 -25.77
CA PRO A 935 5.68 7.23 -26.87
C PRO A 935 6.09 8.69 -26.66
N TYR A 936 5.22 9.54 -26.13
CA TYR A 936 5.56 10.92 -25.77
C TYR A 936 6.76 10.98 -24.81
N SER A 937 6.71 10.18 -23.76
CA SER A 937 7.76 10.15 -22.75
C SER A 937 9.06 9.55 -23.27
N LEU A 938 8.98 8.56 -24.17
CA LEU A 938 10.15 8.03 -24.89
C LEU A 938 10.79 9.11 -25.77
N ILE A 939 10.00 9.90 -26.51
CA ILE A 939 10.52 11.01 -27.33
C ILE A 939 11.20 12.05 -26.44
N LYS A 940 10.52 12.47 -25.36
CA LYS A 940 11.03 13.45 -24.42
C LYS A 940 12.39 12.98 -23.87
N LEU A 941 12.43 11.78 -23.29
CA LEU A 941 13.63 11.21 -22.69
C LEU A 941 14.78 11.03 -23.68
N PHE A 942 14.52 10.42 -24.84
CA PHE A 942 15.58 10.01 -25.75
C PHE A 942 16.03 11.10 -26.71
N PHE A 943 15.14 11.94 -27.22
CA PHE A 943 15.50 12.83 -28.33
C PHE A 943 15.56 14.29 -27.89
N ILE A 944 14.54 14.75 -27.18
CA ILE A 944 14.45 16.16 -26.78
C ILE A 944 15.45 16.49 -25.69
N MET A 945 15.60 15.58 -24.73
CA MET A 945 16.42 15.86 -23.56
C MET A 945 17.88 15.42 -23.76
N GLY A 946 18.23 14.78 -24.88
CA GLY A 946 19.60 14.37 -25.22
C GLY A 946 19.96 12.93 -24.86
N GLY A 947 18.98 12.10 -24.44
CA GLY A 947 19.20 10.68 -24.10
C GLY A 947 19.79 9.85 -25.25
N ALA A 948 19.66 10.30 -26.51
CA ALA A 948 20.20 9.66 -27.70
C ALA A 948 21.73 9.55 -27.64
N VAL A 949 22.41 10.54 -27.04
CA VAL A 949 23.87 10.50 -26.84
C VAL A 949 24.28 9.36 -25.91
N VAL A 950 23.47 9.08 -24.89
CA VAL A 950 23.72 8.01 -23.91
C VAL A 950 23.33 6.65 -24.49
N VAL A 951 22.21 6.59 -25.20
CA VAL A 951 21.75 5.39 -25.92
C VAL A 951 22.76 4.96 -26.98
N GLY A 952 23.41 5.90 -27.67
CA GLY A 952 24.50 5.63 -28.60
C GLY A 952 25.73 4.97 -27.96
N ARG A 953 25.90 5.08 -26.63
CA ARG A 953 26.97 4.38 -25.89
C ARG A 953 26.63 2.91 -25.58
N LEU A 954 25.37 2.48 -25.68
CA LEU A 954 24.90 1.14 -25.27
C LEU A 954 25.20 0.00 -26.27
N GLY A 955 26.36 0.07 -26.93
CA GLY A 955 26.71 -0.82 -28.02
C GLY A 955 25.86 -0.56 -29.27
N MET A 956 26.48 -0.71 -30.44
CA MET A 956 25.82 -0.51 -31.73
C MET A 956 25.65 -1.84 -32.46
N VAL A 957 24.45 -2.04 -33.02
CA VAL A 957 24.11 -3.16 -33.90
C VAL A 957 23.53 -2.54 -35.17
N PHE A 958 24.16 -2.78 -36.33
CA PHE A 958 23.75 -2.20 -37.63
C PHE A 958 23.50 -0.67 -37.56
N ASN A 959 24.46 0.08 -37.01
CA ASN A 959 24.41 1.56 -36.87
C ASN A 959 23.22 2.11 -36.06
N ASN A 960 22.62 1.31 -35.19
CA ASN A 960 21.65 1.75 -34.19
C ASN A 960 22.02 1.19 -32.82
N SER A 961 21.59 1.86 -31.76
CA SER A 961 21.81 1.35 -30.40
C SER A 961 21.14 -0.01 -30.21
N THR A 962 21.76 -0.89 -29.42
CA THR A 962 21.21 -2.21 -29.10
C THR A 962 19.77 -2.10 -28.58
N LEU A 963 19.53 -1.13 -27.67
CA LEU A 963 18.20 -0.89 -27.09
C LEU A 963 17.17 -0.52 -28.16
N MET A 964 17.44 0.47 -29.00
CA MET A 964 16.49 0.91 -30.04
C MET A 964 16.29 -0.14 -31.14
N TYR A 965 17.34 -0.89 -31.48
CA TYR A 965 17.22 -2.01 -32.41
C TYR A 965 16.28 -3.10 -31.87
N THR A 966 16.41 -3.48 -30.59
CA THR A 966 15.48 -4.42 -29.93
C THR A 966 14.05 -3.86 -29.89
N VAL A 967 13.88 -2.59 -29.56
CA VAL A 967 12.55 -1.92 -29.57
C VAL A 967 11.93 -1.96 -30.96
N SER A 968 12.72 -1.79 -32.03
CA SER A 968 12.25 -1.84 -33.42
C SER A 968 11.65 -3.19 -33.78
N TRP A 969 12.29 -4.29 -33.33
CA TRP A 969 11.78 -5.64 -33.53
C TRP A 969 10.51 -5.93 -32.72
N ILE A 970 10.49 -5.50 -31.45
CA ILE A 970 9.29 -5.59 -30.60
C ILE A 970 8.12 -4.87 -31.28
N ALA A 971 8.35 -3.68 -31.82
CA ALA A 971 7.35 -2.91 -32.55
C ALA A 971 6.88 -3.62 -33.83
N GLY A 972 7.81 -4.09 -34.68
CA GLY A 972 7.50 -4.80 -35.92
C GLY A 972 6.67 -6.06 -35.71
N LEU A 973 7.02 -6.87 -34.71
CA LEU A 973 6.25 -8.07 -34.33
C LEU A 973 4.86 -7.72 -33.80
N SER A 974 4.74 -6.66 -33.02
CA SER A 974 3.46 -6.19 -32.47
C SER A 974 2.53 -5.62 -33.54
N ILE A 975 3.06 -4.94 -34.57
CA ILE A 975 2.29 -4.47 -35.72
C ILE A 975 1.53 -5.64 -36.36
N VAL A 976 2.24 -6.73 -36.67
CA VAL A 976 1.70 -7.90 -37.37
C VAL A 976 0.85 -8.74 -36.44
N GLY A 977 1.33 -9.05 -35.23
CA GLY A 977 0.62 -9.87 -34.24
C GLY A 977 -0.73 -9.26 -33.85
N ALA A 978 -0.77 -7.95 -33.57
CA ALA A 978 -2.01 -7.26 -33.26
C ALA A 978 -2.92 -7.12 -34.49
N GLY A 979 -2.36 -6.83 -35.67
CA GLY A 979 -3.13 -6.77 -36.92
C GLY A 979 -3.81 -8.10 -37.25
N ALA A 980 -3.10 -9.21 -37.09
CA ALA A 980 -3.61 -10.56 -37.31
C ALA A 980 -4.72 -10.90 -36.30
N MET A 981 -4.54 -10.57 -35.01
CA MET A 981 -5.58 -10.78 -34.01
C MET A 981 -6.81 -9.92 -34.26
N GLY A 982 -6.66 -8.67 -34.73
CA GLY A 982 -7.77 -7.81 -35.13
C GLY A 982 -8.64 -8.43 -36.25
N LEU A 983 -8.01 -9.14 -37.19
CA LEU A 983 -8.71 -9.88 -38.24
C LEU A 983 -9.58 -11.01 -37.68
N VAL A 984 -9.17 -11.64 -36.58
CA VAL A 984 -9.91 -12.75 -35.95
C VAL A 984 -11.07 -12.25 -35.07
N GLN A 985 -11.03 -11.01 -34.57
CA GLN A 985 -12.03 -10.53 -33.62
C GLN A 985 -13.41 -10.29 -34.23
N LYS A 986 -14.46 -10.71 -33.50
CA LYS A 986 -15.88 -10.43 -33.81
C LYS A 986 -16.41 -9.17 -33.09
N GLY A 987 -15.90 -8.89 -31.89
CA GLY A 987 -16.37 -7.80 -31.05
C GLY A 987 -16.01 -6.43 -31.63
N ILE A 988 -17.00 -5.52 -31.72
CA ILE A 988 -16.86 -4.17 -32.30
C ILE A 988 -15.68 -3.42 -31.67
N LYS A 989 -15.65 -3.32 -30.33
CA LYS A 989 -14.56 -2.65 -29.60
C LYS A 989 -13.27 -3.47 -29.58
N ARG A 990 -13.35 -4.80 -29.51
CA ARG A 990 -12.17 -5.67 -29.39
C ARG A 990 -11.30 -5.59 -30.66
N LEU A 991 -11.91 -5.55 -31.85
CA LEU A 991 -11.22 -5.29 -33.12
C LEU A 991 -10.52 -3.93 -33.12
N LEU A 992 -11.20 -2.87 -32.65
CA LEU A 992 -10.61 -1.54 -32.55
C LEU A 992 -9.44 -1.47 -31.56
N ILE A 993 -9.49 -2.23 -30.45
CA ILE A 993 -8.41 -2.33 -29.47
C ILE A 993 -7.13 -2.92 -30.11
N TYR A 994 -7.24 -4.05 -30.81
CA TYR A 994 -6.06 -4.66 -31.46
C TYR A 994 -5.48 -3.78 -32.56
N SER A 995 -6.32 -3.09 -33.32
CA SER A 995 -5.84 -2.14 -34.31
C SER A 995 -5.14 -0.93 -33.69
N THR A 996 -5.51 -0.48 -32.47
CA THR A 996 -4.74 0.53 -31.72
C THR A 996 -3.32 0.04 -31.46
N VAL A 997 -3.16 -1.18 -30.96
CA VAL A 997 -1.84 -1.76 -30.66
C VAL A 997 -0.98 -1.86 -31.91
N SER A 998 -1.58 -2.32 -33.02
CA SER A 998 -0.90 -2.36 -34.32
C SER A 998 -0.39 -0.98 -34.73
N GLN A 999 -1.23 0.07 -34.64
CA GLN A 999 -0.83 1.44 -34.98
C GLN A 999 0.20 2.05 -34.03
N ILE A 1000 0.12 1.79 -32.72
CA ILE A 1000 1.17 2.22 -31.78
C ILE A 1000 2.50 1.54 -32.11
N GLY A 1001 2.47 0.30 -32.61
CA GLY A 1001 3.64 -0.37 -33.18
C GLY A 1001 4.32 0.45 -34.28
N TYR A 1002 3.59 1.11 -35.18
CA TYR A 1002 4.19 2.00 -36.18
C TYR A 1002 4.86 3.22 -35.54
N ILE A 1003 4.22 3.83 -34.53
CA ILE A 1003 4.79 4.98 -33.81
C ILE A 1003 6.12 4.57 -33.16
N ILE A 1004 6.14 3.45 -32.44
CA ILE A 1004 7.34 2.97 -31.75
C ILE A 1004 8.41 2.54 -32.76
N LEU A 1005 8.03 1.89 -33.86
CA LEU A 1005 8.97 1.52 -34.93
C LEU A 1005 9.64 2.77 -35.50
N GLY A 1006 8.88 3.78 -35.92
CA GLY A 1006 9.47 5.01 -36.47
C GLY A 1006 10.37 5.73 -35.46
N LEU A 1007 9.98 5.73 -34.17
CA LEU A 1007 10.77 6.30 -33.08
C LEU A 1007 12.10 5.57 -32.88
N SER A 1008 12.09 4.24 -32.93
CA SER A 1008 13.25 3.41 -32.65
C SER A 1008 14.25 3.33 -33.81
N LEU A 1009 13.89 3.83 -35.00
CA LEU A 1009 14.84 4.00 -36.11
C LEU A 1009 15.87 5.11 -35.82
N GLY A 1010 15.55 6.07 -34.96
CA GLY A 1010 16.47 7.14 -34.54
C GLY A 1010 16.96 8.03 -35.69
N SER A 1011 16.25 8.10 -36.81
CA SER A 1011 16.53 9.02 -37.92
C SER A 1011 15.55 10.21 -37.91
N THR A 1012 15.95 11.31 -38.54
CA THR A 1012 15.06 12.46 -38.79
C THR A 1012 13.76 12.02 -39.46
N LEU A 1013 13.87 11.18 -40.49
CA LEU A 1013 12.72 10.68 -41.25
C LEU A 1013 11.84 9.78 -40.38
N GLY A 1014 12.44 8.87 -39.61
CA GLY A 1014 11.72 7.97 -38.70
C GLY A 1014 10.95 8.72 -37.61
N LEU A 1015 11.57 9.72 -36.97
CA LEU A 1015 10.92 10.58 -35.98
C LEU A 1015 9.82 11.45 -36.60
N THR A 1016 10.04 11.99 -37.80
CA THR A 1016 9.01 12.74 -38.55
C THR A 1016 7.78 11.87 -38.80
N GLY A 1017 7.99 10.65 -39.32
CA GLY A 1017 6.91 9.69 -39.58
C GLY A 1017 6.21 9.24 -38.30
N ALA A 1018 6.96 8.94 -37.24
CA ALA A 1018 6.42 8.53 -35.95
C ALA A 1018 5.56 9.63 -35.31
N MET A 1019 6.04 10.88 -35.29
CA MET A 1019 5.29 12.01 -34.71
C MET A 1019 4.08 12.38 -35.56
N LEU A 1020 4.19 12.32 -36.89
CA LEU A 1020 3.05 12.56 -37.77
C LEU A 1020 2.00 11.45 -37.59
N HIS A 1021 2.41 10.18 -37.53
CA HIS A 1021 1.51 9.07 -37.26
C HIS A 1021 0.90 9.17 -35.86
N PHE A 1022 1.68 9.59 -34.87
CA PHE A 1022 1.24 9.83 -33.50
C PHE A 1022 0.04 10.78 -33.51
N VAL A 1023 0.19 11.98 -34.08
CA VAL A 1023 -0.86 13.02 -34.12
C VAL A 1023 -2.07 12.52 -34.93
N ASN A 1024 -1.85 12.00 -36.13
CA ASN A 1024 -2.93 11.52 -36.98
C ASN A 1024 -3.75 10.41 -36.29
N HIS A 1025 -3.06 9.46 -35.67
CA HIS A 1025 -3.68 8.36 -34.92
C HIS A 1025 -4.39 8.83 -33.63
N MET A 1026 -4.13 10.02 -33.10
CA MET A 1026 -4.98 10.58 -32.05
C MET A 1026 -6.37 10.90 -32.61
N PHE A 1027 -6.46 11.54 -33.78
CA PHE A 1027 -7.73 11.98 -34.36
C PHE A 1027 -8.56 10.84 -34.95
N PHE A 1028 -8.02 10.11 -35.93
CA PHE A 1028 -8.84 9.12 -36.65
C PHE A 1028 -9.17 7.90 -35.78
N LYS A 1029 -8.37 7.60 -34.75
CA LYS A 1029 -8.68 6.48 -33.85
C LYS A 1029 -9.78 6.81 -32.87
N ASP A 1030 -9.77 8.03 -32.34
CA ASP A 1030 -10.84 8.54 -31.50
C ASP A 1030 -12.15 8.53 -32.29
N LEU A 1031 -12.12 9.03 -33.53
CA LEU A 1031 -13.26 9.01 -34.46
C LEU A 1031 -13.85 7.60 -34.64
N LEU A 1032 -13.01 6.59 -34.86
CA LEU A 1032 -13.45 5.20 -35.02
C LEU A 1032 -14.11 4.63 -33.76
N PHE A 1033 -13.56 4.93 -32.57
CA PHE A 1033 -14.17 4.51 -31.31
C PHE A 1033 -15.47 5.24 -31.03
N LEU A 1034 -15.55 6.54 -31.30
CA LEU A 1034 -16.77 7.32 -31.11
C LEU A 1034 -17.87 6.84 -32.08
N ALA A 1035 -17.55 6.57 -33.35
CA ALA A 1035 -18.49 6.00 -34.31
C ALA A 1035 -18.95 4.59 -33.90
N ALA A 1036 -18.03 3.73 -33.43
CA ALA A 1036 -18.41 2.44 -32.84
C ALA A 1036 -19.31 2.61 -31.61
N GLY A 1037 -19.06 3.62 -30.77
CA GLY A 1037 -19.90 3.96 -29.63
C GLY A 1037 -21.31 4.39 -30.03
N ALA A 1038 -21.44 5.16 -31.11
CA ALA A 1038 -22.73 5.52 -31.69
C ALA A 1038 -23.51 4.30 -32.17
N ILE A 1039 -22.86 3.38 -32.89
CA ILE A 1039 -23.46 2.11 -33.32
C ILE A 1039 -23.94 1.30 -32.10
N MET A 1040 -23.07 1.12 -31.10
CA MET A 1040 -23.38 0.33 -29.91
C MET A 1040 -24.55 0.89 -29.09
N VAL A 1041 -24.67 2.21 -28.97
CA VAL A 1041 -25.76 2.84 -28.21
C VAL A 1041 -27.08 2.79 -28.97
N GLN A 1042 -27.05 2.94 -30.31
CA GLN A 1042 -28.28 2.97 -31.10
C GLN A 1042 -28.81 1.57 -31.43
N ALA A 1043 -27.94 0.62 -31.73
CA ALA A 1043 -28.31 -0.76 -32.09
C ALA A 1043 -28.27 -1.73 -30.89
N HIS A 1044 -27.76 -1.31 -29.73
CA HIS A 1044 -27.63 -2.14 -28.51
C HIS A 1044 -26.83 -3.45 -28.68
N VAL A 1045 -25.93 -3.51 -29.66
CA VAL A 1045 -25.09 -4.68 -29.96
C VAL A 1045 -23.65 -4.55 -29.45
N ARG A 1046 -22.95 -5.68 -29.33
CA ARG A 1046 -21.53 -5.73 -28.97
C ARG A 1046 -20.65 -6.42 -30.01
N ASN A 1047 -21.21 -7.31 -30.82
CA ASN A 1047 -20.48 -8.00 -31.89
C ASN A 1047 -20.90 -7.51 -33.27
N LEU A 1048 -20.00 -7.69 -34.23
CA LEU A 1048 -20.25 -7.38 -35.64
C LEU A 1048 -21.23 -8.36 -36.30
N ASP A 1049 -21.37 -9.57 -35.74
CA ASP A 1049 -22.30 -10.58 -36.25
C ASP A 1049 -23.77 -10.25 -35.93
N ASP A 1050 -24.01 -9.38 -34.93
CA ASP A 1050 -25.36 -9.08 -34.43
C ASP A 1050 -26.02 -7.91 -35.18
N VAL A 1051 -25.31 -7.26 -36.10
CA VAL A 1051 -25.73 -6.02 -36.74
C VAL A 1051 -25.28 -5.95 -38.19
N THR A 1052 -26.17 -5.47 -39.06
CA THR A 1052 -25.90 -5.29 -40.50
C THR A 1052 -26.88 -4.31 -41.13
N GLY A 1053 -26.52 -3.74 -42.27
CA GLY A 1053 -27.37 -2.81 -43.03
C GLY A 1053 -27.57 -1.43 -42.39
N LEU A 1054 -26.72 -1.01 -41.44
CA LEU A 1054 -26.87 0.29 -40.76
C LEU A 1054 -26.62 1.50 -41.65
N GLY A 1055 -25.92 1.34 -42.77
CA GLY A 1055 -25.44 2.46 -43.59
C GLY A 1055 -26.55 3.40 -44.09
N ARG A 1056 -27.75 2.86 -44.35
CA ARG A 1056 -28.92 3.66 -44.76
C ARG A 1056 -29.62 4.36 -43.60
N LYS A 1057 -29.50 3.83 -42.37
CA LYS A 1057 -30.14 4.35 -41.16
C LYS A 1057 -29.27 5.37 -40.42
N MET A 1058 -27.95 5.20 -40.49
CA MET A 1058 -26.96 6.08 -39.89
C MET A 1058 -25.93 6.58 -40.92
N PRO A 1059 -26.38 7.33 -41.97
CA PRO A 1059 -25.51 7.73 -43.07
C PRO A 1059 -24.38 8.67 -42.65
N VAL A 1060 -24.61 9.51 -41.64
CA VAL A 1060 -23.60 10.46 -41.15
C VAL A 1060 -22.54 9.71 -40.34
N THR A 1061 -22.97 8.79 -39.47
CA THR A 1061 -22.04 7.93 -38.73
C THR A 1061 -21.22 7.03 -39.66
N LEU A 1062 -21.84 6.49 -40.73
CA LEU A 1062 -21.12 5.76 -41.78
C LEU A 1062 -20.04 6.62 -42.43
N ALA A 1063 -20.37 7.86 -42.84
CA ALA A 1063 -19.41 8.76 -43.48
C ALA A 1063 -18.22 9.06 -42.55
N PHE A 1064 -18.48 9.38 -41.29
CA PHE A 1064 -17.45 9.63 -40.29
C PHE A 1064 -16.59 8.40 -40.00
N PHE A 1065 -17.20 7.22 -39.85
CA PHE A 1065 -16.46 5.97 -39.68
C PHE A 1065 -15.56 5.69 -40.88
N MET A 1066 -16.09 5.84 -42.10
CA MET A 1066 -15.35 5.61 -43.34
C MET A 1066 -14.14 6.55 -43.44
N ILE A 1067 -14.28 7.83 -43.12
CA ILE A 1067 -13.16 8.80 -43.10
C ILE A 1067 -12.07 8.36 -42.11
N GLY A 1068 -12.47 7.97 -40.89
CA GLY A 1068 -11.53 7.45 -39.89
C GLY A 1068 -10.83 6.17 -40.34
N ALA A 1069 -11.55 5.30 -41.04
CA ALA A 1069 -11.05 4.00 -41.44
C ALA A 1069 -10.17 4.04 -42.68
N LEU A 1070 -10.50 4.87 -43.67
CA LEU A 1070 -9.63 5.17 -44.82
C LEU A 1070 -8.33 5.84 -44.35
N SER A 1071 -8.43 6.71 -43.34
CA SER A 1071 -7.26 7.29 -42.67
C SER A 1071 -6.42 6.19 -42.01
N LEU A 1072 -7.02 5.31 -41.22
CA LEU A 1072 -6.34 4.20 -40.55
C LEU A 1072 -5.67 3.22 -41.54
N ALA A 1073 -6.36 2.85 -42.61
CA ALA A 1073 -5.85 1.96 -43.67
C ALA A 1073 -4.70 2.59 -44.46
N GLY A 1074 -4.60 3.93 -44.44
CA GLY A 1074 -3.62 4.67 -45.21
C GLY A 1074 -3.99 4.68 -46.69
N ILE A 1075 -5.13 5.28 -47.02
CA ILE A 1075 -5.52 5.55 -48.41
C ILE A 1075 -5.34 7.05 -48.71
N PRO A 1076 -4.69 7.45 -49.81
CA PRO A 1076 -4.66 8.86 -50.24
C PRO A 1076 -6.07 9.38 -50.55
N PRO A 1077 -6.43 10.63 -50.18
CA PRO A 1077 -5.61 11.68 -49.58
C PRO A 1077 -5.66 11.76 -48.05
N PHE A 1078 -6.00 10.68 -47.34
CA PHE A 1078 -6.21 10.70 -45.89
C PHE A 1078 -4.91 10.64 -45.08
N SER A 1079 -4.95 11.17 -43.84
CA SER A 1079 -3.75 11.49 -43.04
C SER A 1079 -2.86 10.30 -42.67
N GLY A 1080 -3.39 9.08 -42.54
CA GLY A 1080 -2.56 7.92 -42.21
C GLY A 1080 -1.60 7.50 -43.32
N PHE A 1081 -1.90 7.77 -44.60
CA PHE A 1081 -1.03 7.37 -45.71
C PHE A 1081 0.35 8.02 -45.61
N THR A 1082 0.39 9.37 -45.54
CA THR A 1082 1.64 10.15 -45.49
C THR A 1082 2.54 9.67 -44.34
N SER A 1083 1.97 9.50 -43.15
CA SER A 1083 2.74 9.07 -41.98
C SER A 1083 3.31 7.65 -42.08
N LYS A 1084 2.55 6.69 -42.62
CA LYS A 1084 3.00 5.30 -42.79
C LYS A 1084 4.06 5.18 -43.88
N TRP A 1085 3.86 5.91 -44.99
CA TRP A 1085 4.81 5.96 -46.08
C TRP A 1085 6.19 6.44 -45.61
N ILE A 1086 6.24 7.52 -44.82
CA ILE A 1086 7.49 8.03 -44.22
C ILE A 1086 8.15 6.98 -43.32
N ILE A 1087 7.37 6.23 -42.51
CA ILE A 1087 7.92 5.18 -41.63
C ILE A 1087 8.53 4.03 -42.44
N TYR A 1088 7.90 3.62 -43.54
CA TYR A 1088 8.44 2.60 -44.44
C TYR A 1088 9.76 3.04 -45.05
N GLU A 1089 9.79 4.27 -45.56
CA GLU A 1089 10.99 4.82 -46.18
C GLU A 1089 12.12 4.92 -45.16
N ALA A 1090 11.85 5.42 -43.95
CA ALA A 1090 12.85 5.50 -42.88
C ALA A 1090 13.43 4.13 -42.51
N ALA A 1091 12.61 3.07 -42.49
CA ALA A 1091 13.07 1.72 -42.19
C ALA A 1091 13.96 1.17 -43.32
N MET A 1092 13.60 1.44 -44.58
CA MET A 1092 14.38 1.05 -45.75
C MET A 1092 15.71 1.83 -45.84
N GLU A 1093 15.70 3.13 -45.56
CA GLU A 1093 16.87 3.99 -45.51
C GLU A 1093 17.92 3.49 -44.49
N LYS A 1094 17.44 2.99 -43.34
CA LYS A 1094 18.29 2.36 -42.30
C LYS A 1094 18.73 0.93 -42.63
N GLY A 1095 18.33 0.37 -43.77
CA GLY A 1095 18.63 -1.01 -44.17
C GLY A 1095 17.80 -2.08 -43.46
N TYR A 1096 16.76 -1.71 -42.71
CA TYR A 1096 15.90 -2.63 -41.97
C TYR A 1096 14.72 -3.11 -42.82
N VAL A 1097 15.04 -3.73 -43.96
CA VAL A 1097 14.07 -4.16 -44.98
C VAL A 1097 13.01 -5.09 -44.40
N PHE A 1098 13.39 -6.03 -43.52
CA PHE A 1098 12.42 -6.93 -42.89
C PHE A 1098 11.40 -6.20 -42.01
N LEU A 1099 11.81 -5.17 -41.26
CA LEU A 1099 10.90 -4.36 -40.44
C LEU A 1099 9.95 -3.54 -41.33
N ALA A 1100 10.46 -3.01 -42.45
CA ALA A 1100 9.62 -2.36 -43.46
C ALA A 1100 8.56 -3.33 -44.02
N ILE A 1101 8.94 -4.56 -44.38
CA ILE A 1101 8.01 -5.59 -44.86
C ILE A 1101 6.96 -5.94 -43.79
N LEU A 1102 7.36 -6.18 -42.54
CA LEU A 1102 6.41 -6.45 -41.45
C LEU A 1102 5.41 -5.30 -41.28
N SER A 1103 5.88 -4.05 -41.36
CA SER A 1103 5.02 -2.88 -41.27
C SER A 1103 4.09 -2.73 -42.48
N LEU A 1104 4.49 -3.14 -43.70
CA LEU A 1104 3.60 -3.19 -44.86
C LEU A 1104 2.52 -4.26 -44.70
N VAL A 1105 2.89 -5.47 -44.25
CA VAL A 1105 1.94 -6.56 -43.95
C VAL A 1105 0.90 -6.11 -42.92
N GLY A 1106 1.31 -5.37 -41.88
CA GLY A 1106 0.39 -4.79 -40.91
C GLY A 1106 -0.66 -3.85 -41.53
N SER A 1107 -0.31 -3.12 -42.59
CA SER A 1107 -1.25 -2.22 -43.27
C SER A 1107 -2.22 -2.98 -44.16
N VAL A 1108 -1.78 -4.08 -44.79
CA VAL A 1108 -2.67 -4.99 -45.51
C VAL A 1108 -3.69 -5.62 -44.57
N LEU A 1109 -3.24 -6.13 -43.40
CA LEU A 1109 -4.13 -6.64 -42.37
C LEU A 1109 -5.11 -5.56 -41.87
N THR A 1110 -4.64 -4.32 -41.78
CA THR A 1110 -5.45 -3.17 -41.42
C THR A 1110 -6.59 -2.92 -42.39
N MET A 1111 -6.31 -2.97 -43.69
CA MET A 1111 -7.34 -2.90 -44.71
C MET A 1111 -8.36 -4.04 -44.55
N ALA A 1112 -7.88 -5.28 -44.37
CA ALA A 1112 -8.75 -6.45 -44.30
C ALA A 1112 -9.76 -6.39 -43.14
N TYR A 1113 -9.32 -6.08 -41.91
CA TYR A 1113 -10.27 -6.00 -40.79
C TYR A 1113 -11.18 -4.77 -40.85
N PHE A 1114 -10.78 -3.69 -41.53
CA PHE A 1114 -11.65 -2.55 -41.81
C PHE A 1114 -12.75 -2.92 -42.80
N VAL A 1115 -12.40 -3.55 -43.92
CA VAL A 1115 -13.36 -4.03 -44.92
C VAL A 1115 -14.36 -4.98 -44.26
N LYS A 1116 -13.87 -5.88 -43.37
CA LYS A 1116 -14.73 -6.71 -42.52
C LYS A 1116 -15.72 -5.89 -41.70
N PHE A 1117 -15.25 -4.89 -40.96
CA PHE A 1117 -16.12 -4.05 -40.14
C PHE A 1117 -17.19 -3.35 -40.97
N MET A 1118 -16.81 -2.74 -42.10
CA MET A 1118 -17.74 -2.04 -42.99
C MET A 1118 -18.80 -2.96 -43.55
N HIS A 1119 -18.36 -4.11 -44.08
CA HIS A 1119 -19.24 -5.10 -44.67
C HIS A 1119 -20.26 -5.61 -43.65
N SER A 1120 -19.79 -6.02 -42.47
CA SER A 1120 -20.67 -6.55 -41.44
C SER A 1120 -21.61 -5.49 -40.87
N ALA A 1121 -21.11 -4.34 -40.43
CA ALA A 1121 -21.94 -3.37 -39.70
C ALA A 1121 -22.86 -2.52 -40.58
N PHE A 1122 -22.35 -2.02 -41.71
CA PHE A 1122 -23.02 -0.97 -42.48
C PHE A 1122 -23.67 -1.45 -43.78
N PHE A 1123 -23.07 -2.43 -44.44
CA PHE A 1123 -23.61 -3.03 -45.67
C PHE A 1123 -24.43 -4.28 -45.36
N GLY A 1124 -25.13 -4.83 -46.35
CA GLY A 1124 -26.03 -5.98 -46.18
C GLY A 1124 -27.49 -5.61 -45.96
N ILE A 1125 -28.33 -6.64 -45.78
CA ILE A 1125 -29.76 -6.49 -45.52
C ILE A 1125 -29.93 -6.15 -44.02
N PRO A 1126 -30.68 -5.08 -43.66
CA PRO A 1126 -30.88 -4.72 -42.26
C PRO A 1126 -31.36 -5.89 -41.41
N SER A 1127 -30.63 -6.20 -40.33
CA SER A 1127 -31.06 -7.19 -39.35
C SER A 1127 -32.16 -6.62 -38.45
N LYS A 1128 -32.80 -7.49 -37.66
CA LYS A 1128 -33.81 -7.10 -36.66
C LYS A 1128 -33.33 -6.00 -35.71
N ASN A 1129 -32.05 -6.03 -35.32
CA ASN A 1129 -31.44 -5.03 -34.46
C ASN A 1129 -31.21 -3.67 -35.16
N SER A 1130 -31.27 -3.62 -36.49
CA SER A 1130 -31.06 -2.42 -37.31
C SER A 1130 -32.36 -1.72 -37.72
N GLU A 1131 -33.52 -2.34 -37.54
CA GLU A 1131 -34.81 -1.81 -38.04
C GLU A 1131 -35.17 -0.44 -37.45
N ASN A 1132 -35.08 -0.33 -36.12
CA ASN A 1132 -35.51 0.83 -35.34
C ASN A 1132 -34.37 1.80 -34.99
N VAL A 1133 -33.20 1.60 -35.59
CA VAL A 1133 -32.02 2.43 -35.36
C VAL A 1133 -32.20 3.81 -35.97
N LYS A 1134 -31.81 4.84 -35.22
CA LYS A 1134 -31.77 6.23 -35.66
C LYS A 1134 -30.33 6.75 -35.64
N GLU A 1135 -30.11 7.85 -36.34
CA GLU A 1135 -28.83 8.54 -36.31
C GLU A 1135 -28.47 9.02 -34.89
N ALA A 1136 -27.17 9.14 -34.62
CA ALA A 1136 -26.66 9.59 -33.34
C ALA A 1136 -27.11 11.02 -33.00
N SER A 1137 -27.18 11.32 -31.70
CA SER A 1137 -27.50 12.68 -31.23
C SER A 1137 -26.47 13.71 -31.66
N TRP A 1138 -26.87 14.99 -31.74
CA TRP A 1138 -25.96 16.07 -32.15
C TRP A 1138 -24.73 16.18 -31.23
N THR A 1139 -24.87 15.91 -29.92
CA THR A 1139 -23.75 15.89 -28.96
C THR A 1139 -22.71 14.83 -29.30
N MET A 1140 -23.09 13.76 -30.01
CA MET A 1140 -22.19 12.71 -30.47
C MET A 1140 -21.68 12.99 -31.90
N LEU A 1141 -22.53 13.50 -32.79
CA LEU A 1141 -22.17 13.82 -34.17
C LEU A 1141 -21.17 14.96 -34.28
N VAL A 1142 -21.29 16.03 -33.47
CA VAL A 1142 -20.39 17.19 -33.54
C VAL A 1142 -18.93 16.80 -33.26
N PRO A 1143 -18.60 16.09 -32.16
CA PRO A 1143 -17.26 15.55 -31.95
C PRO A 1143 -16.73 14.71 -33.11
N MET A 1144 -17.54 13.79 -33.64
CA MET A 1144 -17.15 12.95 -34.78
C MET A 1144 -16.87 13.78 -36.03
N GLY A 1145 -17.70 14.79 -36.31
CA GLY A 1145 -17.52 15.70 -37.43
C GLY A 1145 -16.24 16.53 -37.33
N VAL A 1146 -15.93 17.05 -36.13
CA VAL A 1146 -14.68 17.80 -35.89
C VAL A 1146 -13.46 16.91 -36.11
N LEU A 1147 -13.44 15.70 -35.54
CA LEU A 1147 -12.33 14.74 -35.72
C LEU A 1147 -12.17 14.31 -37.19
N SER A 1148 -13.29 14.14 -37.89
CA SER A 1148 -13.35 13.77 -39.30
C SER A 1148 -12.78 14.89 -40.19
N ALA A 1149 -13.20 16.14 -39.96
CA ALA A 1149 -12.69 17.30 -40.68
C ALA A 1149 -11.17 17.46 -40.47
N VAL A 1150 -10.69 17.36 -39.24
CA VAL A 1150 -9.24 17.44 -38.94
C VAL A 1150 -8.47 16.31 -39.63
N SER A 1151 -9.02 15.10 -39.66
CA SER A 1151 -8.37 13.96 -40.33
C SER A 1151 -8.23 14.14 -41.85
N ILE A 1152 -9.22 14.77 -42.49
CA ILE A 1152 -9.16 15.12 -43.92
C ILE A 1152 -8.17 16.27 -44.14
N ILE A 1153 -8.27 17.34 -43.34
CA ILE A 1153 -7.40 18.52 -43.48
C ILE A 1153 -5.93 18.12 -43.31
N PHE A 1154 -5.59 17.34 -42.29
CA PHE A 1154 -4.21 16.86 -42.08
C PHE A 1154 -3.78 15.84 -43.14
N GLY A 1155 -4.73 15.17 -43.78
CA GLY A 1155 -4.48 14.31 -44.93
C GLY A 1155 -4.04 15.10 -46.14
N ILE A 1156 -4.84 16.08 -46.56
CA ILE A 1156 -4.61 16.90 -47.75
C ILE A 1156 -3.45 17.89 -47.52
N MET A 1157 -3.34 18.42 -46.30
CA MET A 1157 -2.38 19.46 -45.90
C MET A 1157 -1.46 18.95 -44.77
N PRO A 1158 -0.59 17.96 -45.04
CA PRO A 1158 0.32 17.42 -44.02
C PRO A 1158 1.31 18.48 -43.51
N GLY A 1159 1.53 19.56 -44.27
CA GLY A 1159 2.34 20.69 -43.84
C GLY A 1159 1.88 21.31 -42.52
N LEU A 1160 0.57 21.31 -42.23
CA LEU A 1160 0.03 21.89 -40.98
C LEU A 1160 0.60 21.22 -39.72
N PRO A 1161 0.42 19.90 -39.49
CA PRO A 1161 1.06 19.24 -38.36
C PRO A 1161 2.59 19.22 -38.48
N LEU A 1162 3.14 19.17 -39.70
CA LEU A 1162 4.59 19.20 -39.91
C LEU A 1162 5.25 20.51 -39.46
N THR A 1163 4.58 21.67 -39.53
CA THR A 1163 5.15 22.93 -38.99
C THR A 1163 5.52 22.85 -37.51
N VAL A 1164 4.67 22.20 -36.72
CA VAL A 1164 4.90 22.01 -35.29
C VAL A 1164 5.93 20.91 -35.06
N ILE A 1165 5.80 19.78 -35.76
CA ILE A 1165 6.75 18.65 -35.66
C ILE A 1165 8.17 19.09 -36.04
N SER A 1166 8.32 19.89 -37.09
CA SER A 1166 9.58 20.46 -37.54
C SER A 1166 10.24 21.26 -36.41
N LYS A 1167 9.51 22.17 -35.75
CA LYS A 1167 10.03 22.91 -34.59
C LYS A 1167 10.46 21.99 -33.44
N VAL A 1168 9.70 20.92 -33.17
CA VAL A 1168 10.07 19.92 -32.16
C VAL A 1168 11.34 19.17 -32.55
N LEU A 1169 11.49 18.77 -33.83
CA LEU A 1169 12.69 18.11 -34.32
C LEU A 1169 13.92 19.01 -34.22
N SER A 1170 13.77 20.30 -34.52
CA SER A 1170 14.85 21.28 -34.32
C SER A 1170 15.25 21.38 -32.86
N LEU A 1171 14.27 21.39 -31.94
CA LEU A 1171 14.52 21.40 -30.50
C LEU A 1171 15.23 20.12 -30.03
N ALA A 1172 14.97 18.98 -30.69
CA ALA A 1172 15.67 17.71 -30.45
C ALA A 1172 17.02 17.58 -31.19
N GLY A 1173 17.47 18.62 -31.92
CA GLY A 1173 18.74 18.61 -32.64
C GLY A 1173 18.73 17.83 -33.97
N PHE A 1174 17.56 17.49 -34.51
CA PHE A 1174 17.42 16.82 -35.81
C PHE A 1174 17.25 17.84 -36.95
N ALA A 1175 17.66 17.43 -38.15
CA ALA A 1175 17.40 18.20 -39.36
C ALA A 1175 15.89 18.44 -39.55
N GLN A 1176 15.53 19.59 -40.12
CA GLN A 1176 14.14 19.86 -40.47
C GLN A 1176 13.74 19.02 -41.69
N PRO A 1177 12.57 18.37 -41.71
CA PRO A 1177 12.04 17.78 -42.93
C PRO A 1177 11.75 18.88 -43.95
N THR A 1178 11.91 18.58 -45.24
CA THR A 1178 11.52 19.49 -46.32
C THR A 1178 10.06 19.26 -46.67
N TYR A 1179 9.22 20.28 -46.56
CA TYR A 1179 7.79 20.18 -46.83
C TYR A 1179 7.22 21.52 -47.31
N THR A 1180 6.10 21.44 -48.03
CA THR A 1180 5.20 22.58 -48.25
C THR A 1180 3.87 22.31 -47.55
N LEU A 1181 2.91 23.21 -47.70
CA LEU A 1181 1.56 22.99 -47.16
C LEU A 1181 0.92 21.70 -47.72
N PHE A 1182 1.22 21.35 -48.97
CA PHE A 1182 0.58 20.26 -49.73
C PHE A 1182 1.55 19.17 -50.22
N SER A 1183 2.84 19.23 -49.86
CA SER A 1183 3.84 18.24 -50.24
C SER A 1183 4.81 17.92 -49.11
N VAL A 1184 5.37 16.71 -49.14
CA VAL A 1184 6.45 16.27 -48.24
C VAL A 1184 7.55 15.65 -49.08
N ASP A 1185 8.77 16.13 -48.93
CA ASP A 1185 9.92 15.63 -49.69
C ASP A 1185 10.78 14.71 -48.80
N THR A 1186 11.21 13.61 -49.38
CA THR A 1186 12.08 12.61 -48.76
C THR A 1186 13.28 12.33 -49.66
N PRO A 1187 14.33 11.66 -49.16
CA PRO A 1187 15.52 11.39 -49.97
C PRO A 1187 15.26 10.60 -51.26
N ILE A 1188 14.21 9.77 -51.28
CA ILE A 1188 13.88 8.89 -52.42
C ILE A 1188 12.83 9.53 -53.36
N GLY A 1189 12.05 10.52 -52.90
CA GLY A 1189 11.08 11.20 -53.76
C GLY A 1189 10.23 12.26 -53.07
N SER A 1190 9.31 12.87 -53.83
CA SER A 1190 8.36 13.89 -53.34
C SER A 1190 6.93 13.34 -53.31
N TRP A 1191 6.29 13.40 -52.16
CA TRP A 1191 4.88 13.09 -51.99
C TRP A 1191 4.02 14.35 -52.18
N GLN A 1192 3.54 14.58 -53.41
CA GLN A 1192 2.70 15.73 -53.78
C GLN A 1192 1.21 15.48 -53.52
N VAL A 1193 0.80 15.67 -52.26
CA VAL A 1193 -0.57 15.37 -51.80
C VAL A 1193 -1.62 16.23 -52.48
N GLY A 1194 -1.33 17.53 -52.66
CA GLY A 1194 -2.27 18.47 -53.30
C GLY A 1194 -2.66 18.02 -54.70
N THR A 1195 -1.66 17.71 -55.53
CA THR A 1195 -1.85 17.23 -56.90
C THR A 1195 -2.66 15.93 -56.93
N ILE A 1196 -2.30 14.95 -56.09
CA ILE A 1196 -3.00 13.66 -56.03
C ILE A 1196 -4.44 13.83 -55.57
N THR A 1197 -4.69 14.72 -54.59
CA THR A 1197 -6.03 15.03 -54.11
C THR A 1197 -6.89 15.61 -55.22
N ILE A 1198 -6.36 16.59 -55.97
CA ILE A 1198 -7.07 17.20 -57.11
C ILE A 1198 -7.37 16.15 -58.19
N THR A 1199 -6.40 15.28 -58.52
CA THR A 1199 -6.58 14.21 -59.50
C THR A 1199 -7.66 13.22 -59.06
N ILE A 1200 -7.68 12.82 -57.78
CA ILE A 1200 -8.72 11.93 -57.23
C ILE A 1200 -10.09 12.61 -57.29
N LEU A 1201 -10.18 13.89 -56.90
CA LEU A 1201 -11.44 14.65 -56.95
C LEU A 1201 -11.95 14.79 -58.38
N LEU A 1202 -11.07 15.09 -59.34
CA LEU A 1202 -11.42 15.20 -60.75
C LEU A 1202 -11.90 13.85 -61.29
N ALA A 1203 -11.22 12.74 -60.96
CA ALA A 1203 -11.65 11.40 -61.32
C ALA A 1203 -13.02 11.04 -60.72
N LEU A 1204 -13.28 11.41 -59.46
CA LEU A 1204 -14.58 11.21 -58.81
C LEU A 1204 -15.68 12.05 -59.46
N VAL A 1205 -15.40 13.31 -59.81
CA VAL A 1205 -16.35 14.18 -60.53
C VAL A 1205 -16.67 13.60 -61.91
N VAL A 1206 -15.65 13.18 -62.67
CA VAL A 1206 -15.86 12.53 -63.98
C VAL A 1206 -16.67 11.25 -63.81
N GLY A 1207 -16.33 10.40 -62.82
CA GLY A 1207 -17.10 9.19 -62.51
C GLY A 1207 -18.54 9.48 -62.13
N LEU A 1208 -18.79 10.52 -61.33
CA LEU A 1208 -20.13 10.97 -60.97
C LEU A 1208 -20.91 11.49 -62.19
N VAL A 1209 -20.28 12.29 -63.06
CA VAL A 1209 -20.89 12.77 -64.30
C VAL A 1209 -21.27 11.60 -65.20
N LEU A 1210 -20.37 10.61 -65.38
CA LEU A 1210 -20.66 9.39 -66.12
C LEU A 1210 -21.85 8.62 -65.51
N LEU A 1211 -21.85 8.44 -64.19
CA LEU A 1211 -22.93 7.76 -63.47
C LEU A 1211 -24.27 8.50 -63.57
N LEU A 1212 -24.26 9.83 -63.50
CA LEU A 1212 -25.45 10.67 -63.65
C LEU A 1212 -25.94 10.77 -65.10
N SER A 1213 -25.05 10.59 -66.08
CA SER A 1213 -25.38 10.54 -67.51
C SER A 1213 -25.97 9.18 -67.95
N GLY A 1214 -25.77 8.14 -67.14
CA GLY A 1214 -26.39 6.82 -67.31
C GLY A 1214 -27.89 6.79 -66.96
N ASN A 1215 -28.51 5.62 -67.13
CA ASN A 1215 -29.94 5.43 -66.84
C ASN A 1215 -30.23 5.51 -65.32
N LYS A 1216 -30.89 6.59 -64.88
CA LYS A 1216 -31.14 6.95 -63.47
C LYS A 1216 -32.12 6.05 -62.71
N LYS A 1217 -32.69 5.03 -63.34
CA LYS A 1217 -33.63 4.12 -62.68
C LYS A 1217 -32.86 3.19 -61.72
N VAL A 1218 -32.74 3.63 -60.47
CA VAL A 1218 -32.30 2.77 -59.36
C VAL A 1218 -33.32 1.64 -59.20
N ARG A 1219 -32.97 0.44 -59.63
CA ARG A 1219 -33.80 -0.75 -59.46
C ARG A 1219 -33.48 -1.38 -58.11
N TYR A 1220 -34.44 -1.33 -57.19
CA TYR A 1220 -34.36 -2.11 -55.95
C TYR A 1220 -34.82 -3.53 -56.27
N THR A 1221 -33.91 -4.48 -56.14
CA THR A 1221 -34.19 -5.92 -56.26
C THR A 1221 -33.81 -6.60 -54.95
N ASP A 1222 -34.41 -7.74 -54.67
CA ASP A 1222 -33.94 -8.60 -53.60
C ASP A 1222 -32.49 -9.02 -53.87
N ALA A 1223 -31.78 -9.37 -52.79
CA ALA A 1223 -30.42 -9.86 -52.90
C ALA A 1223 -30.39 -11.12 -53.79
N TYR A 1224 -29.40 -11.21 -54.68
CA TYR A 1224 -29.28 -12.34 -55.59
C TYR A 1224 -28.86 -13.60 -54.83
N THR A 1225 -29.79 -14.53 -54.65
CA THR A 1225 -29.66 -15.80 -53.94
C THR A 1225 -29.56 -17.00 -54.90
N CYS A 1226 -29.08 -16.78 -56.14
CA CYS A 1226 -29.04 -17.80 -57.19
C CYS A 1226 -30.41 -18.45 -57.50
N GLY A 1227 -31.51 -17.70 -57.32
CA GLY A 1227 -32.88 -18.16 -57.63
C GLY A 1227 -33.64 -18.79 -56.47
N VAL A 1228 -33.06 -18.86 -55.27
CA VAL A 1228 -33.71 -19.37 -54.05
C VAL A 1228 -34.50 -18.25 -53.36
N THR A 1229 -35.82 -18.35 -53.26
CA THR A 1229 -36.69 -17.24 -52.81
C THR A 1229 -37.16 -17.34 -51.35
N ASP A 1230 -36.86 -18.45 -50.69
CA ASP A 1230 -37.33 -18.82 -49.34
C ASP A 1230 -36.23 -18.73 -48.26
N LEU A 1231 -35.15 -17.99 -48.51
CA LEU A 1231 -34.09 -17.77 -47.52
C LEU A 1231 -34.45 -16.62 -46.59
N ASP A 1232 -34.33 -16.88 -45.29
CA ASP A 1232 -34.38 -15.83 -44.27
C ASP A 1232 -33.30 -14.78 -44.52
N ALA A 1233 -33.64 -13.49 -44.37
CA ALA A 1233 -32.70 -12.39 -44.55
C ALA A 1233 -31.42 -12.52 -43.71
N GLU A 1234 -31.49 -13.15 -42.53
CA GLU A 1234 -30.34 -13.43 -41.67
C GLU A 1234 -29.37 -14.46 -42.29
N LYS A 1235 -29.86 -15.43 -43.06
CA LYS A 1235 -29.02 -16.45 -43.73
C LYS A 1235 -28.33 -15.91 -44.98
N ILE A 1236 -28.83 -14.81 -45.54
CA ILE A 1236 -28.27 -14.15 -46.73
C ILE A 1236 -27.04 -13.29 -46.35
N ASN A 1237 -26.99 -12.80 -45.11
CA ASN A 1237 -25.90 -11.94 -44.66
C ASN A 1237 -24.64 -12.75 -44.31
N VAL A 1238 -23.48 -12.34 -44.83
CA VAL A 1238 -22.19 -12.96 -44.49
C VAL A 1238 -21.73 -12.49 -43.11
N ALA A 1239 -21.67 -13.42 -42.16
CA ALA A 1239 -21.13 -13.15 -40.82
C ALA A 1239 -19.67 -12.70 -40.87
N SER A 1240 -19.25 -11.86 -39.91
CA SER A 1240 -17.90 -11.28 -39.86
C SER A 1240 -16.81 -12.36 -39.74
N GLU A 1241 -17.14 -13.50 -39.13
CA GLU A 1241 -16.22 -14.63 -38.97
C GLU A 1241 -15.94 -15.39 -40.28
N ASN A 1242 -16.92 -15.41 -41.18
CA ASN A 1242 -16.84 -16.17 -42.43
C ASN A 1242 -16.09 -15.40 -43.52
N MET A 1243 -16.04 -14.06 -43.43
CA MET A 1243 -15.44 -13.22 -44.47
C MET A 1243 -13.95 -13.50 -44.71
N TYR A 1244 -13.21 -13.87 -43.66
CA TYR A 1244 -11.78 -14.23 -43.73
C TYR A 1244 -11.50 -15.55 -43.02
N GLU A 1245 -12.38 -16.55 -43.17
CA GLU A 1245 -12.32 -17.81 -42.44
C GLU A 1245 -10.95 -18.51 -42.59
N THR A 1246 -10.44 -18.65 -43.82
CA THR A 1246 -9.15 -19.34 -44.09
C THR A 1246 -7.96 -18.63 -43.44
N PRO A 1247 -7.73 -17.30 -43.66
CA PRO A 1247 -6.72 -16.56 -42.91
C PRO A 1247 -6.91 -16.62 -41.39
N ALA A 1248 -8.15 -16.50 -40.90
CA ALA A 1248 -8.45 -16.52 -39.47
C ALA A 1248 -8.12 -17.87 -38.83
N LYS A 1249 -8.40 -19.01 -39.51
CA LYS A 1249 -8.01 -20.35 -39.06
C LYS A 1249 -6.50 -20.49 -38.96
N LEU A 1250 -5.75 -19.97 -39.94
CA LEU A 1250 -4.28 -19.95 -39.90
C LEU A 1250 -3.77 -19.15 -38.69
N VAL A 1251 -4.29 -17.94 -38.49
CA VAL A 1251 -3.92 -17.09 -37.35
C VAL A 1251 -4.22 -17.78 -36.02
N LYS A 1252 -5.43 -18.36 -35.86
CA LYS A 1252 -5.79 -19.13 -34.65
C LYS A 1252 -4.85 -20.32 -34.41
N ARG A 1253 -4.45 -21.03 -35.47
CA ARG A 1253 -3.52 -22.18 -35.37
C ARG A 1253 -2.13 -21.72 -34.93
N LEU A 1254 -1.60 -20.66 -35.54
CA LEU A 1254 -0.31 -20.07 -35.15
C LEU A 1254 -0.37 -19.55 -33.70
N HIS A 1255 -1.47 -18.90 -33.33
CA HIS A 1255 -1.68 -18.39 -31.97
C HIS A 1255 -1.67 -19.51 -30.92
N ARG A 1256 -2.35 -20.63 -31.20
CA ARG A 1256 -2.36 -21.83 -30.34
C ARG A 1256 -1.00 -22.53 -30.21
N ILE A 1257 -0.07 -22.32 -31.12
CA ILE A 1257 1.30 -22.86 -31.02
C ILE A 1257 2.16 -21.95 -30.12
N ILE A 1258 1.91 -20.64 -30.13
CA ILE A 1258 2.69 -19.63 -29.41
C ILE A 1258 2.26 -19.53 -27.92
N ILE A 1259 0.97 -19.67 -27.62
CA ILE A 1259 0.41 -19.49 -26.26
C ILE A 1259 0.71 -20.58 -25.23
N PRO A 1260 0.88 -21.89 -25.54
CA PRO A 1260 1.15 -22.91 -24.53
C PRO A 1260 2.37 -22.61 -23.65
N VAL A 1261 3.28 -21.75 -24.11
CA VAL A 1261 4.45 -21.24 -23.37
C VAL A 1261 4.10 -20.16 -22.33
N PHE A 1262 2.93 -19.51 -22.42
CA PHE A 1262 2.54 -18.32 -21.62
C PHE A 1262 1.13 -18.37 -20.97
N GLY A 1263 0.50 -19.56 -20.88
CA GLY A 1263 -0.68 -19.85 -20.06
C GLY A 1263 -2.04 -19.53 -20.69
N ASN A 1264 -2.94 -20.51 -20.72
CA ASN A 1264 -4.29 -20.45 -21.30
C ASN A 1264 -5.20 -19.46 -20.55
N GLY A 1265 -5.84 -18.54 -21.28
CA GLY A 1265 -6.88 -17.64 -20.76
C GLY A 1265 -8.14 -17.59 -21.63
N GLU A 1266 -8.23 -18.44 -22.65
CA GLU A 1266 -9.41 -18.58 -23.52
C GLU A 1266 -10.15 -19.87 -23.15
N GLU A 1267 -10.70 -19.94 -21.94
CA GLU A 1267 -11.87 -20.78 -21.64
C GLU A 1267 -12.81 -19.91 -20.79
N GLU A 1268 -14.11 -19.96 -21.09
CA GLU A 1268 -15.22 -19.07 -20.66
C GLU A 1268 -15.55 -17.88 -21.60
N GLU A 1269 -15.93 -18.17 -22.85
CA GLU A 1269 -17.02 -17.45 -23.52
C GLU A 1269 -18.08 -18.50 -23.91
N GLU A 1270 -18.97 -18.79 -22.95
CA GLU A 1270 -20.38 -19.15 -23.17
C GLU A 1270 -21.23 -17.92 -22.86
#